data_AF-A0A2E4C5K6-F1
#
_entry.id   AF-A0A2E4C5K6-F1
#
_cell.length_a   1.000
_cell.length_b   1.000
_cell.length_c   1.000
_cell.angle_alpha   90.00
_cell.angle_beta   90.00
_cell.angle_gamma   90.00
#
_symmetry.space_group_name_H-M   'P 1'
#
loop_
_entity.id
_entity.type
_entity.pdbx_description
1 polymer ?
#
loop_
_entity_poly.entity_id
_entity_poly.type
_entity_poly.pdbx_seq_one_letter_code
_entity_poly.pdbx_strand_id
1 'polypeptide(L)'
;MVERRTLLASSLIMIFILPLATSTILPPDNSKGGFDAKGVWTERVESGIHNEWWMDWSRDKNLNRIDDRLEWILEQPVEIQNDWWKRAPEKSSRLFINYDHHPTDYDVKAIEEIGGEVTFRPKYLDNVIVTIPTELITSESGILSLNGVVMIEDLGLAEPNMHEAAPTMGVNSVWDDLGLDGTGSTIAILDTGVRGDHEGLNDMDDDPFTCVTDPPNPLDPNPQPISDCDPKIVAFYDAVFTDEEQDPSTSYDSGTHGTHVAGIAAGSGGGQTDTSTGLKYIGAAPGAFLVTILACCDGDIEDIIQGAQWAIENKEKHSIDILTSSLGEQQIENHIDNDGSSSWSRQMDYVVEAGIITTLSAGNEFGGATFAGCNTIDSPGDAELPVTVGSLDKDLGLAIYSSRGYTSDLRVKPDVAVIGSNIMAPDAATSDGYTSKSGTSMATPLMAGIAALMIQANPDLTPEEFKDIIRVDSIEREIELLNDPGFNDCSILETRPDNEFGYGQADPVAFVESAGNIDRSLNISMNLETLQTINNESYVSGTSSGAISGQGGEVQVRVGSGDWKGAADVGGNGDWSEWRVKLLPHEKSGNSTIYARLIISEDRISPVDAKRVLLVDQAASNMGEDGDLVSIGPYIFFIPFFIALAILAYAAINERWIDKLEKKGEISQKESFDINKYDPRRFPQVIRNITKEWNNGASLIENQFRRLVSLCVLYLAQGLPAGFTYVAFVAYLSDNGTPPEEIAILFATIALPWTFKFVWGPVIDLLVIPEYGRRRPWILFAQSGMVISLATILFVPNIIDKIALVTILLFIHNLFSSLQDVSVDALAVDVLQPDEVAKANGMMFATKRGGMILGGAVLGMLVPTFGIKFVIMIQIPLLILIMLLPLFLLEKPENKLFPWNNSRDENGSVEDVLADSKEDLNLAWEENEDSEFKSARWTASNIYENRISISAALLWIGLVAWIFGSAIDILYLIGEPLIEGTLEEIFVKLSIISTLGIYLIIASILMIVVEGFGVKLPEIISPLAFSPSTAKVSVANTAYYIVQGFSTRSSFLLIFLCLLSDLALFVDPIIVDIFINEAGWSQQKYNAIIGGIVVLFTMLGQIFGGFLGDRYGVREIAMIGFTLLALANAGLAFLNAYWENTTIMTVYLCVKALIYGIAWICVISVSMRLTYSKAGGTQFTAYMSMFNLSAVFAYLFSGRMIATFDYLTMLYIGAALTLISVIFLLFIDPDETDRVLEGRFEDDDSGGDLGENLWLENERPKDAILVGGTENVTA
;
A
#
# COMPACT_ATOMS: atom_id res chain seq x y z
N MET A 1 -4.63 -1.35 -41.28
CA MET A 1 -4.56 -0.06 -40.54
C MET A 1 -5.58 0.03 -39.42
N VAL A 2 -6.83 -0.42 -39.63
CA VAL A 2 -7.86 -0.58 -38.57
C VAL A 2 -7.26 -1.14 -37.29
N GLU A 3 -6.64 -2.32 -37.37
CA GLU A 3 -6.00 -3.02 -36.25
C GLU A 3 -5.03 -2.15 -35.44
N ARG A 4 -4.22 -1.28 -36.08
CA ARG A 4 -3.27 -0.41 -35.37
C ARG A 4 -3.95 0.73 -34.60
N ARG A 5 -5.14 1.18 -35.02
CA ARG A 5 -5.90 2.23 -34.32
C ARG A 5 -6.82 1.63 -33.25
N THR A 6 -7.41 0.47 -33.52
CA THR A 6 -8.09 -0.31 -32.47
C THR A 6 -7.09 -0.77 -31.41
N LEU A 7 -5.87 -1.20 -31.78
CA LEU A 7 -4.77 -1.35 -30.82
C LEU A 7 -4.54 -0.05 -30.07
N LEU A 8 -4.26 1.08 -30.73
CA LEU A 8 -3.94 2.32 -30.01
C LEU A 8 -5.04 2.77 -29.03
N ALA A 9 -6.31 2.61 -29.39
CA ALA A 9 -7.44 2.92 -28.49
C ALA A 9 -7.59 1.88 -27.37
N SER A 10 -7.56 0.58 -27.66
CA SER A 10 -7.63 -0.49 -26.66
C SER A 10 -6.36 -0.55 -25.79
N SER A 11 -5.22 -0.09 -26.27
CA SER A 11 -3.95 0.08 -25.55
C SER A 11 -3.98 1.32 -24.68
N LEU A 12 -4.60 2.42 -25.10
CA LEU A 12 -4.85 3.57 -24.21
C LEU A 12 -5.86 3.21 -23.11
N ILE A 13 -6.92 2.49 -23.44
CA ILE A 13 -7.87 1.96 -22.47
C ILE A 13 -7.18 0.94 -21.55
N MET A 14 -6.32 0.05 -22.06
CA MET A 14 -5.48 -0.80 -21.22
C MET A 14 -4.51 0.03 -20.36
N ILE A 15 -3.88 1.09 -20.86
CA ILE A 15 -2.98 1.95 -20.07
C ILE A 15 -3.72 2.67 -18.92
N PHE A 16 -5.03 2.91 -19.04
CA PHE A 16 -5.87 3.41 -17.93
C PHE A 16 -6.51 2.31 -17.06
N ILE A 17 -6.59 1.06 -17.54
CA ILE A 17 -7.07 -0.10 -16.77
C ILE A 17 -5.92 -0.82 -16.04
N LEU A 18 -4.69 -0.77 -16.56
CA LEU A 18 -3.49 -1.33 -15.92
C LEU A 18 -3.31 -0.81 -14.48
N PRO A 19 -3.41 0.51 -14.19
CA PRO A 19 -3.37 1.02 -12.81
C PRO A 19 -4.44 0.44 -11.85
N LEU A 20 -5.47 -0.26 -12.37
CA LEU A 20 -6.50 -0.97 -11.62
C LEU A 20 -6.47 -2.50 -11.81
N ALA A 21 -5.50 -3.03 -12.56
CA ALA A 21 -5.37 -4.46 -12.90
C ALA A 21 -3.92 -5.00 -12.81
N THR A 22 -2.91 -4.14 -12.60
CA THR A 22 -1.50 -4.51 -12.40
C THR A 22 -0.99 -4.00 -11.05
N SER A 23 -1.64 -4.45 -9.97
CA SER A 23 -0.91 -4.83 -8.75
C SER A 23 -0.28 -6.22 -8.96
N THR A 24 0.52 -6.33 -10.01
CA THR A 24 1.35 -7.47 -10.43
C THR A 24 2.14 -7.01 -11.65
N ILE A 25 3.46 -7.10 -11.58
CA ILE A 25 4.38 -6.63 -12.63
C ILE A 25 4.47 -7.70 -13.72
N LEU A 26 4.74 -7.31 -14.97
CA LEU A 26 5.03 -8.26 -16.05
C LEU A 26 6.25 -9.12 -15.67
N PRO A 27 6.19 -10.46 -15.75
CA PRO A 27 7.39 -11.27 -15.61
C PRO A 27 8.37 -10.92 -16.75
N PRO A 28 9.67 -10.69 -16.46
CA PRO A 28 10.67 -10.65 -17.51
C PRO A 28 10.76 -12.05 -18.13
N ASP A 29 10.57 -12.13 -19.44
CA ASP A 29 10.44 -13.39 -20.17
C ASP A 29 11.76 -14.18 -20.20
N ASN A 30 11.89 -15.13 -19.27
CA ASN A 30 12.70 -16.35 -19.36
C ASN A 30 12.37 -17.24 -18.14
N SER A 31 11.66 -18.35 -18.37
CA SER A 31 11.34 -19.35 -17.35
C SER A 31 12.61 -19.98 -16.79
N LYS A 32 13.03 -19.56 -15.59
CA LYS A 32 14.25 -19.99 -14.90
C LYS A 32 13.91 -20.94 -13.76
N GLY A 33 13.98 -22.23 -14.05
CA GLY A 33 13.53 -23.30 -13.18
C GLY A 33 13.42 -24.62 -13.94
N GLY A 34 13.33 -25.70 -13.20
CA GLY A 34 13.39 -27.09 -13.64
C GLY A 34 12.07 -27.83 -13.44
N PHE A 35 12.12 -29.15 -13.42
CA PHE A 35 10.97 -29.99 -13.11
C PHE A 35 11.25 -30.82 -11.85
N ASP A 36 10.29 -30.85 -10.92
CA ASP A 36 10.36 -31.69 -9.73
C ASP A 36 10.35 -33.20 -10.08
N ALA A 37 10.57 -34.06 -9.09
CA ALA A 37 10.51 -35.52 -9.20
C ALA A 37 9.14 -36.07 -9.70
N LYS A 38 8.11 -35.22 -9.78
CA LYS A 38 6.76 -35.55 -10.25
C LYS A 38 6.48 -35.03 -11.67
N GLY A 39 7.37 -34.22 -12.24
CA GLY A 39 7.21 -33.58 -13.55
C GLY A 39 6.36 -32.31 -13.54
N VAL A 40 6.27 -31.62 -12.40
CA VAL A 40 5.70 -30.26 -12.28
C VAL A 40 6.85 -29.26 -12.42
N TRP A 41 6.65 -28.19 -13.20
CA TRP A 41 7.66 -27.15 -13.36
C TRP A 41 7.69 -26.22 -12.14
N THR A 42 8.88 -25.90 -11.67
CA THR A 42 9.11 -25.12 -10.44
C THR A 42 10.18 -24.06 -10.65
N GLU A 43 9.92 -22.86 -10.13
CA GLU A 43 10.87 -21.75 -10.12
C GLU A 43 11.96 -21.98 -9.07
N ARG A 44 13.09 -21.32 -9.25
CA ARG A 44 14.25 -21.34 -8.36
C ARG A 44 14.31 -20.07 -7.51
N VAL A 45 14.92 -20.10 -6.34
CA VAL A 45 15.00 -18.93 -5.42
C VAL A 45 16.34 -18.20 -5.43
N GLU A 46 17.41 -18.79 -5.97
CA GLU A 46 18.74 -18.17 -5.92
C GLU A 46 18.88 -16.89 -6.77
N SER A 47 19.71 -15.97 -6.25
CA SER A 47 20.03 -14.68 -6.86
C SER A 47 20.52 -14.81 -8.31
N GLY A 48 20.08 -13.89 -9.16
CA GLY A 48 20.42 -13.87 -10.59
C GLY A 48 21.90 -13.65 -10.92
N ILE A 49 22.73 -13.33 -9.92
CA ILE A 49 24.18 -13.10 -10.05
C ILE A 49 24.90 -14.42 -10.41
N HIS A 50 24.62 -15.52 -9.71
CA HIS A 50 25.30 -16.82 -9.88
C HIS A 50 24.55 -17.76 -10.83
N ASN A 51 24.06 -17.23 -11.96
CA ASN A 51 23.23 -18.00 -12.90
C ASN A 51 23.98 -19.19 -13.51
N GLU A 52 23.56 -20.43 -13.19
CA GLU A 52 24.16 -21.68 -13.70
C GLU A 52 25.61 -21.91 -13.22
N TRP A 53 25.95 -21.45 -12.00
CA TRP A 53 27.31 -21.51 -11.41
C TRP A 53 27.97 -22.89 -11.48
N TRP A 54 27.19 -23.97 -11.35
CA TRP A 54 27.63 -25.35 -11.45
C TRP A 54 28.22 -25.74 -12.82
N MET A 55 28.08 -24.90 -13.84
CA MET A 55 28.68 -25.08 -15.17
C MET A 55 30.16 -24.64 -15.23
N ASP A 56 30.58 -23.75 -14.32
CA ASP A 56 31.92 -23.16 -14.25
C ASP A 56 32.59 -23.38 -12.86
N TRP A 57 32.03 -24.27 -12.03
CA TRP A 57 32.46 -24.55 -10.65
C TRP A 57 33.93 -24.98 -10.56
N SER A 58 34.75 -24.21 -9.84
CA SER A 58 36.20 -24.40 -9.74
C SER A 58 36.61 -25.75 -9.14
N ARG A 59 35.70 -26.37 -8.36
CA ARG A 59 35.85 -27.67 -7.72
C ARG A 59 35.19 -28.85 -8.46
N ASP A 60 34.58 -28.68 -9.63
CA ASP A 60 34.24 -29.81 -10.54
C ASP A 60 35.04 -29.68 -11.84
N LYS A 61 36.34 -30.01 -11.79
CA LYS A 61 37.24 -29.89 -12.95
C LYS A 61 37.00 -30.98 -13.99
N ASN A 62 36.19 -31.99 -13.68
CA ASN A 62 35.95 -33.15 -14.54
C ASN A 62 34.54 -33.20 -15.15
N LEU A 63 33.66 -32.28 -14.74
CA LEU A 63 32.28 -32.04 -15.18
C LEU A 63 31.35 -33.24 -14.93
N ASN A 64 31.45 -33.84 -13.73
CA ASN A 64 30.64 -34.98 -13.31
C ASN A 64 29.51 -34.66 -12.32
N ARG A 65 29.42 -33.42 -11.81
CA ARG A 65 28.46 -32.91 -10.80
C ARG A 65 28.74 -33.34 -9.35
N ILE A 66 29.99 -33.65 -9.03
CA ILE A 66 30.49 -33.94 -7.68
C ILE A 66 31.70 -33.02 -7.45
N ASP A 67 31.82 -32.44 -6.25
CA ASP A 67 33.04 -31.73 -5.83
C ASP A 67 34.25 -32.70 -5.86
N ASP A 68 35.33 -32.34 -6.58
CA ASP A 68 36.60 -33.09 -6.66
C ASP A 68 37.16 -33.37 -5.24
N ARG A 69 36.90 -32.48 -4.25
CA ARG A 69 37.24 -32.68 -2.83
C ARG A 69 36.42 -33.79 -2.20
N LEU A 70 35.12 -33.87 -2.51
CA LEU A 70 34.25 -34.95 -2.07
C LEU A 70 34.69 -36.28 -2.70
N GLU A 71 35.05 -36.32 -3.99
CA GLU A 71 35.65 -37.51 -4.61
C GLU A 71 36.96 -37.93 -3.89
N TRP A 72 37.82 -36.98 -3.51
CA TRP A 72 39.03 -37.26 -2.73
C TRP A 72 38.72 -37.82 -1.33
N ILE A 73 37.73 -37.27 -0.61
CA ILE A 73 37.26 -37.79 0.70
C ILE A 73 36.75 -39.23 0.54
N LEU A 74 36.04 -39.54 -0.55
CA LEU A 74 35.54 -40.88 -0.86
C LEU A 74 36.66 -41.91 -1.12
N GLU A 75 37.85 -41.48 -1.56
CA GLU A 75 39.04 -42.34 -1.65
C GLU A 75 39.80 -42.52 -0.32
N GLN A 76 39.51 -41.74 0.73
CA GLN A 76 40.22 -41.84 2.02
C GLN A 76 39.80 -43.06 2.86
N PRO A 77 40.63 -43.47 3.85
CA PRO A 77 40.24 -44.46 4.85
C PRO A 77 38.98 -44.04 5.62
N VAL A 78 38.16 -45.03 6.02
CA VAL A 78 36.89 -44.83 6.74
C VAL A 78 37.08 -44.09 8.06
N GLU A 79 38.25 -44.22 8.69
CA GLU A 79 38.62 -43.45 9.87
C GLU A 79 38.64 -41.93 9.60
N ILE A 80 39.19 -41.50 8.46
CA ILE A 80 39.21 -40.07 8.07
C ILE A 80 37.81 -39.60 7.67
N GLN A 81 37.04 -40.42 6.96
CA GLN A 81 35.65 -40.11 6.57
C GLN A 81 34.74 -39.90 7.80
N ASN A 82 34.91 -40.73 8.83
CA ASN A 82 34.16 -40.61 10.09
C ASN A 82 34.64 -39.42 10.96
N ASP A 83 35.94 -39.11 11.00
CA ASP A 83 36.46 -37.95 11.73
C ASP A 83 36.06 -36.62 11.06
N TRP A 84 35.94 -36.60 9.73
CA TRP A 84 35.46 -35.47 8.93
C TRP A 84 33.95 -35.25 9.15
N TRP A 85 33.11 -36.24 8.81
CA TRP A 85 31.66 -36.19 9.06
C TRP A 85 31.32 -36.62 10.50
N LYS A 86 31.96 -36.03 11.51
CA LYS A 86 31.83 -36.39 12.94
C LYS A 86 30.39 -36.37 13.51
N ARG A 87 29.45 -35.66 12.85
CA ARG A 87 28.01 -35.60 13.21
C ARG A 87 27.16 -36.70 12.51
N ALA A 88 27.71 -37.47 11.56
CA ALA A 88 27.00 -38.50 10.81
C ALA A 88 27.09 -39.91 11.46
N PRO A 89 26.13 -40.81 11.20
CA PRO A 89 26.27 -42.24 11.50
C PRO A 89 27.45 -42.89 10.75
N GLU A 90 28.05 -43.97 11.29
CA GLU A 90 29.14 -44.70 10.63
C GLU A 90 28.79 -45.07 9.17
N LYS A 91 29.62 -44.62 8.21
CA LYS A 91 29.44 -44.79 6.75
C LYS A 91 28.25 -44.04 6.13
N SER A 92 27.81 -42.99 6.79
CA SER A 92 27.00 -41.93 6.19
C SER A 92 27.82 -40.65 6.07
N SER A 93 27.46 -39.81 5.10
CA SER A 93 28.05 -38.49 4.86
C SER A 93 26.99 -37.41 5.06
N ARG A 94 27.35 -36.25 5.64
CA ARG A 94 26.52 -35.03 5.55
C ARG A 94 26.96 -34.24 4.32
N LEU A 95 26.03 -33.92 3.42
CA LEU A 95 26.31 -33.31 2.12
C LEU A 95 25.31 -32.19 1.81
N PHE A 96 25.71 -31.23 0.98
CA PHE A 96 24.76 -30.38 0.26
C PHE A 96 24.41 -31.04 -1.09
N ILE A 97 23.12 -31.02 -1.47
CA ILE A 97 22.64 -31.48 -2.78
C ILE A 97 21.89 -30.32 -3.45
N ASN A 98 22.47 -29.78 -4.53
CA ASN A 98 21.98 -28.61 -5.25
C ASN A 98 21.13 -28.99 -6.48
N TYR A 99 20.13 -28.18 -6.81
CA TYR A 99 19.14 -28.41 -7.87
C TYR A 99 19.03 -27.26 -8.89
N ASP A 100 18.46 -27.53 -10.07
CA ASP A 100 18.14 -26.52 -11.11
C ASP A 100 16.83 -25.73 -10.85
N HIS A 101 16.17 -26.03 -9.72
CA HIS A 101 14.92 -25.47 -9.23
C HIS A 101 14.88 -25.51 -7.71
N HIS A 102 13.98 -24.76 -7.08
CA HIS A 102 13.85 -24.84 -5.63
C HIS A 102 13.25 -26.19 -5.21
N PRO A 103 13.95 -27.03 -4.44
CA PRO A 103 13.52 -28.41 -4.17
C PRO A 103 12.13 -28.49 -3.56
N THR A 104 11.32 -29.48 -3.94
CA THR A 104 9.94 -29.62 -3.46
C THR A 104 9.77 -30.74 -2.43
N ASP A 105 8.60 -30.78 -1.81
CA ASP A 105 8.10 -31.92 -1.02
C ASP A 105 8.08 -33.26 -1.80
N TYR A 106 8.20 -33.27 -3.13
CA TYR A 106 8.35 -34.48 -3.94
C TYR A 106 9.82 -34.88 -4.13
N ASP A 107 10.73 -33.91 -4.19
CA ASP A 107 12.18 -34.15 -4.31
C ASP A 107 12.78 -34.62 -2.98
N VAL A 108 12.35 -34.01 -1.87
CA VAL A 108 12.60 -34.51 -0.50
C VAL A 108 12.14 -35.96 -0.37
N LYS A 109 10.93 -36.29 -0.85
CA LYS A 109 10.43 -37.69 -0.83
C LYS A 109 11.21 -38.62 -1.75
N ALA A 110 11.75 -38.12 -2.86
CA ALA A 110 12.60 -38.92 -3.74
C ALA A 110 13.96 -39.23 -3.08
N ILE A 111 14.51 -38.31 -2.29
CA ILE A 111 15.69 -38.53 -1.43
C ILE A 111 15.36 -39.55 -0.31
N GLU A 112 14.22 -39.40 0.37
CA GLU A 112 13.75 -40.36 1.38
C GLU A 112 13.54 -41.77 0.80
N GLU A 113 12.98 -41.89 -0.42
CA GLU A 113 12.74 -43.17 -1.09
C GLU A 113 14.03 -43.89 -1.53
N ILE A 114 15.14 -43.17 -1.77
CA ILE A 114 16.46 -43.79 -1.98
C ILE A 114 17.26 -44.02 -0.69
N GLY A 115 16.79 -43.49 0.45
CA GLY A 115 17.36 -43.73 1.78
C GLY A 115 18.29 -42.63 2.32
N GLY A 116 18.14 -41.39 1.86
CA GLY A 116 18.72 -40.21 2.51
C GLY A 116 17.77 -39.60 3.56
N GLU A 117 18.35 -39.00 4.60
CA GLU A 117 17.65 -38.23 5.64
C GLU A 117 17.96 -36.74 5.42
N VAL A 118 16.97 -35.97 4.97
CA VAL A 118 17.12 -34.51 4.78
C VAL A 118 17.12 -33.85 6.15
N THR A 119 18.26 -33.29 6.57
CA THR A 119 18.42 -32.66 7.89
C THR A 119 17.95 -31.20 7.88
N PHE A 120 18.24 -30.47 6.81
CA PHE A 120 17.82 -29.08 6.63
C PHE A 120 17.55 -28.76 5.16
N ARG A 121 16.69 -27.77 4.92
CA ARG A 121 16.38 -27.22 3.60
C ARG A 121 16.44 -25.69 3.69
N PRO A 122 17.53 -25.06 3.22
CA PRO A 122 17.62 -23.61 3.18
C PRO A 122 16.46 -22.98 2.39
N LYS A 123 16.03 -21.80 2.84
CA LYS A 123 14.90 -21.06 2.25
C LYS A 123 15.28 -20.23 1.02
N TYR A 124 16.56 -19.89 0.89
CA TYR A 124 17.10 -18.95 -0.11
C TYR A 124 18.21 -19.55 -0.99
N LEU A 125 18.51 -20.84 -0.83
CA LEU A 125 19.35 -21.62 -1.75
C LEU A 125 18.49 -22.68 -2.43
N ASP A 126 18.88 -23.12 -3.62
CA ASP A 126 18.19 -24.15 -4.39
C ASP A 126 18.75 -25.55 -4.05
N ASN A 127 18.88 -25.84 -2.76
CA ASN A 127 19.54 -27.05 -2.26
C ASN A 127 18.92 -27.64 -0.98
N VAL A 128 19.43 -28.80 -0.57
CA VAL A 128 19.08 -29.49 0.68
C VAL A 128 20.33 -30.07 1.34
N ILE A 129 20.38 -30.04 2.67
CA ILE A 129 21.42 -30.69 3.48
C ILE A 129 20.91 -32.08 3.85
N VAL A 130 21.70 -33.11 3.56
CA VAL A 130 21.26 -34.51 3.64
C VAL A 130 22.33 -35.38 4.30
N THR A 131 21.89 -36.23 5.24
CA THR A 131 22.67 -37.36 5.74
C THR A 131 22.32 -38.60 4.92
N ILE A 132 23.29 -39.18 4.21
CA ILE A 132 23.05 -40.32 3.31
C ILE A 132 24.16 -41.39 3.42
N PRO A 133 23.87 -42.69 3.28
CA PRO A 133 24.89 -43.71 3.14
C PRO A 133 25.89 -43.38 2.02
N THR A 134 27.17 -43.35 2.35
CA THR A 134 28.26 -42.88 1.48
C THR A 134 28.36 -43.66 0.15
N GLU A 135 27.88 -44.91 0.12
CA GLU A 135 27.85 -45.75 -1.10
C GLU A 135 26.81 -45.33 -2.15
N LEU A 136 25.87 -44.42 -1.83
CA LEU A 136 24.84 -43.97 -2.76
C LEU A 136 25.28 -42.78 -3.63
N ILE A 137 26.30 -42.02 -3.21
CA ILE A 137 26.74 -40.76 -3.86
C ILE A 137 27.14 -41.00 -5.32
N THR A 138 27.94 -42.05 -5.59
CA THR A 138 28.52 -42.37 -6.90
C THR A 138 27.80 -43.48 -7.67
N SER A 139 26.58 -43.86 -7.24
CA SER A 139 25.86 -45.01 -7.80
C SER A 139 24.92 -44.65 -8.96
N GLU A 140 24.79 -45.52 -9.98
CA GLU A 140 23.91 -45.31 -11.15
C GLU A 140 22.40 -45.16 -10.80
N SER A 141 22.01 -45.49 -9.56
CA SER A 141 20.66 -45.31 -9.02
C SER A 141 20.66 -44.48 -7.73
N GLY A 142 21.65 -43.59 -7.57
CA GLY A 142 21.83 -42.72 -6.41
C GLY A 142 21.34 -41.30 -6.63
N ILE A 143 21.93 -40.34 -5.91
CA ILE A 143 21.54 -38.91 -5.93
C ILE A 143 21.50 -38.36 -7.37
N LEU A 144 22.54 -38.64 -8.18
CA LEU A 144 22.64 -38.16 -9.57
C LEU A 144 21.59 -38.77 -10.54
N SER A 145 20.74 -39.69 -10.07
CA SER A 145 19.61 -40.22 -10.84
C SER A 145 18.28 -39.49 -10.58
N LEU A 146 18.25 -38.58 -9.59
CA LEU A 146 17.09 -37.75 -9.26
C LEU A 146 16.90 -36.62 -10.30
N ASN A 147 15.66 -36.16 -10.47
CA ASN A 147 15.34 -35.11 -11.43
C ASN A 147 15.86 -33.75 -10.92
N GLY A 148 16.45 -32.94 -11.80
CA GLY A 148 16.89 -31.57 -11.49
C GLY A 148 18.19 -31.42 -10.68
N VAL A 149 18.86 -32.49 -10.22
CA VAL A 149 20.11 -32.34 -9.43
C VAL A 149 21.28 -31.85 -10.30
N VAL A 150 22.03 -30.84 -9.80
CA VAL A 150 23.14 -30.18 -10.52
C VAL A 150 24.52 -30.29 -9.88
N MET A 151 24.65 -30.40 -8.55
CA MET A 151 25.96 -30.47 -7.86
C MET A 151 25.85 -31.08 -6.45
N ILE A 152 26.93 -31.68 -5.92
CA ILE A 152 27.01 -32.27 -4.56
C ILE A 152 28.30 -31.79 -3.84
N GLU A 153 28.20 -31.32 -2.59
CA GLU A 153 29.29 -30.66 -1.82
C GLU A 153 29.39 -31.11 -0.33
N ASP A 154 30.33 -30.54 0.44
CA ASP A 154 30.86 -30.98 1.75
C ASP A 154 31.16 -29.82 2.76
N LEU A 155 31.34 -30.09 4.08
CA LEU A 155 31.08 -29.16 5.22
C LEU A 155 32.18 -29.16 6.37
N GLY A 156 32.56 -27.99 6.94
CA GLY A 156 33.76 -27.75 7.81
C GLY A 156 33.61 -27.14 9.26
N LEU A 157 34.71 -26.63 9.89
CA LEU A 157 34.88 -26.28 11.36
C LEU A 157 35.96 -25.17 11.70
N ALA A 158 35.98 -24.56 12.93
CA ALA A 158 36.90 -23.44 13.36
C ALA A 158 37.15 -23.24 14.91
N GLU A 159 38.25 -22.55 15.37
CA GLU A 159 38.55 -22.10 16.79
C GLU A 159 39.58 -20.89 16.97
N PRO A 160 39.36 -19.83 17.83
CA PRO A 160 40.29 -18.64 17.97
C PRO A 160 40.58 -18.04 19.40
N ASN A 161 41.30 -16.87 19.56
CA ASN A 161 41.94 -16.39 20.85
C ASN A 161 42.62 -14.93 20.96
N MET A 162 42.28 -13.91 21.83
CA MET A 162 43.08 -12.63 22.20
C MET A 162 42.35 -11.53 23.07
N HIS A 163 42.95 -10.38 23.54
CA HIS A 163 42.36 -9.58 24.69
C HIS A 163 42.20 -7.92 24.88
N GLU A 164 42.95 -6.84 24.45
CA GLU A 164 43.05 -5.42 25.07
C GLU A 164 42.46 -4.18 24.34
N ALA A 165 42.72 -4.02 23.05
CA ALA A 165 43.71 -3.05 22.51
C ALA A 165 43.51 -1.51 22.66
N ALA A 166 42.50 -1.04 23.39
CA ALA A 166 42.00 0.34 23.32
C ALA A 166 43.03 1.49 23.54
N PRO A 167 43.91 1.49 24.57
CA PRO A 167 44.77 2.66 24.85
C PRO A 167 45.87 2.88 23.81
N THR A 168 46.35 1.81 23.18
CA THR A 168 47.46 1.89 22.20
C THR A 168 46.98 2.34 20.82
N MET A 169 45.69 2.12 20.51
CA MET A 169 45.02 2.63 19.31
C MET A 169 44.47 4.06 19.46
N GLY A 170 44.58 4.69 20.64
CA GLY A 170 44.06 6.04 20.88
C GLY A 170 42.54 6.11 21.06
N VAL A 171 41.85 4.97 21.27
CA VAL A 171 40.39 4.92 21.48
C VAL A 171 39.96 5.80 22.66
N ASN A 172 40.80 5.90 23.71
CA ASN A 172 40.50 6.76 24.85
C ASN A 172 40.41 8.26 24.49
N SER A 173 41.03 8.72 23.40
CA SER A 173 40.84 10.11 22.95
C SER A 173 39.44 10.36 22.40
N VAL A 174 38.72 9.34 21.92
CA VAL A 174 37.30 9.46 21.58
C VAL A 174 36.46 9.65 22.85
N TRP A 175 36.74 8.88 23.90
CA TRP A 175 36.09 9.03 25.21
C TRP A 175 36.41 10.40 25.85
N ASP A 176 37.69 10.79 25.90
CA ASP A 176 38.20 11.97 26.61
C ASP A 176 37.93 13.31 25.88
N ASP A 177 38.08 13.37 24.54
CA ASP A 177 37.92 14.61 23.76
C ASP A 177 36.51 14.78 23.16
N LEU A 178 35.83 13.69 22.80
CA LEU A 178 34.53 13.74 22.10
C LEU A 178 33.33 13.30 22.96
N GLY A 179 33.57 12.58 24.08
CA GLY A 179 32.52 12.13 24.99
C GLY A 179 31.67 10.96 24.46
N LEU A 180 32.14 10.29 23.41
CA LEU A 180 31.48 9.15 22.78
C LEU A 180 32.08 7.85 23.32
N ASP A 181 31.24 6.93 23.78
CA ASP A 181 31.56 5.69 24.51
C ASP A 181 30.94 4.42 23.88
N GLY A 182 30.18 4.56 22.78
CA GLY A 182 29.38 3.52 22.14
C GLY A 182 27.90 3.50 22.56
N THR A 183 27.48 4.34 23.52
CA THR A 183 26.09 4.37 24.03
C THR A 183 25.08 4.63 22.91
N GLY A 184 24.27 3.60 22.66
CA GLY A 184 23.21 3.60 21.65
C GLY A 184 23.36 2.50 20.61
N SER A 185 24.60 2.06 20.36
CA SER A 185 24.90 0.95 19.44
C SER A 185 24.76 -0.43 20.08
N THR A 186 24.49 -1.44 19.24
CA THR A 186 24.47 -2.87 19.64
C THR A 186 25.41 -3.70 18.78
N ILE A 187 26.23 -4.52 19.43
CA ILE A 187 27.20 -5.41 18.77
C ILE A 187 26.78 -6.87 18.95
N ALA A 188 26.50 -7.55 17.84
CA ALA A 188 26.26 -9.00 17.80
C ALA A 188 27.60 -9.77 17.76
N ILE A 189 27.75 -10.72 18.67
CA ILE A 189 28.93 -11.56 18.84
C ILE A 189 28.59 -12.97 18.32
N LEU A 190 29.01 -13.28 17.09
CA LEU A 190 28.77 -14.57 16.43
C LEU A 190 29.95 -15.51 16.65
N ASP A 191 29.89 -16.29 17.75
CA ASP A 191 31.06 -16.94 18.34
C ASP A 191 30.68 -18.13 19.28
N THR A 192 31.49 -18.48 20.30
CA THR A 192 31.25 -19.55 21.29
C THR A 192 30.25 -19.19 22.40
N GLY A 193 29.44 -18.14 22.21
CA GLY A 193 28.62 -17.55 23.26
C GLY A 193 29.39 -16.62 24.20
N VAL A 194 28.68 -15.95 25.10
CA VAL A 194 29.21 -14.88 25.99
C VAL A 194 28.72 -15.12 27.40
N ARG A 195 29.63 -15.16 28.36
CA ARG A 195 29.31 -15.28 29.78
C ARG A 195 28.80 -13.96 30.35
N GLY A 196 27.48 -13.87 30.60
CA GLY A 196 26.84 -12.62 31.05
C GLY A 196 27.12 -12.22 32.50
N ASP A 197 27.34 -13.18 33.42
CA ASP A 197 27.58 -12.92 34.85
C ASP A 197 29.03 -12.49 35.19
N HIS A 198 29.81 -12.07 34.19
CA HIS A 198 31.19 -11.64 34.38
C HIS A 198 31.26 -10.13 34.68
N GLU A 199 31.95 -9.70 35.75
CA GLU A 199 31.98 -8.30 36.24
C GLU A 199 32.45 -7.28 35.17
N GLY A 200 33.35 -7.69 34.26
CA GLY A 200 33.75 -6.88 33.09
C GLY A 200 32.72 -6.76 31.95
N LEU A 201 31.56 -7.41 32.07
CA LEU A 201 30.45 -7.48 31.10
C LEU A 201 29.06 -7.31 31.76
N ASN A 202 28.99 -7.22 33.09
CA ASN A 202 27.80 -6.97 33.90
C ASN A 202 27.74 -5.48 34.29
N ASP A 203 26.54 -4.98 34.62
CA ASP A 203 26.19 -3.62 35.10
C ASP A 203 26.81 -2.40 34.36
N MET A 204 25.95 -1.52 33.84
CA MET A 204 26.38 -0.26 33.22
C MET A 204 26.31 0.93 34.19
N ASP A 205 25.98 0.69 35.48
CA ASP A 205 25.82 1.72 36.53
C ASP A 205 26.86 1.70 37.67
N ASP A 206 27.71 0.65 37.72
CA ASP A 206 28.79 0.37 38.69
C ASP A 206 28.48 0.51 40.20
N ASP A 207 27.20 0.43 40.60
CA ASP A 207 26.74 0.38 42.01
C ASP A 207 26.13 -1.00 42.38
N PRO A 208 26.84 -1.86 43.15
CA PRO A 208 26.37 -3.21 43.52
C PRO A 208 25.19 -3.25 44.52
N PHE A 209 24.40 -2.17 44.61
CA PHE A 209 23.22 -2.05 45.47
C PHE A 209 21.92 -1.64 44.74
N THR A 210 21.94 -1.24 43.47
CA THR A 210 20.77 -0.64 42.78
C THR A 210 19.58 -1.61 42.64
N CYS A 211 19.82 -2.91 42.45
CA CYS A 211 18.78 -3.94 42.32
C CYS A 211 18.42 -4.72 43.61
N VAL A 212 18.90 -4.28 44.78
CA VAL A 212 18.71 -5.02 46.05
C VAL A 212 17.35 -4.71 46.71
N THR A 213 16.31 -5.45 46.32
CA THR A 213 14.96 -5.32 46.93
C THR A 213 14.84 -5.88 48.35
N ASP A 214 15.71 -6.81 48.75
CA ASP A 214 15.91 -7.24 50.14
C ASP A 214 17.38 -7.73 50.29
N PRO A 215 18.13 -7.35 51.34
CA PRO A 215 19.54 -7.73 51.47
C PRO A 215 19.69 -9.24 51.75
N PRO A 216 20.63 -9.95 51.09
CA PRO A 216 20.73 -11.40 51.18
C PRO A 216 20.98 -11.89 52.61
N ASN A 217 20.21 -12.90 53.02
CA ASN A 217 20.26 -13.47 54.36
C ASN A 217 21.63 -14.14 54.63
N PRO A 218 22.47 -13.65 55.57
CA PRO A 218 23.84 -14.13 55.79
C PRO A 218 23.92 -15.50 56.49
N LEU A 219 22.83 -16.26 56.49
CA LEU A 219 22.72 -17.63 57.00
C LEU A 219 22.08 -18.59 55.98
N ASP A 220 21.78 -18.13 54.76
CA ASP A 220 21.31 -19.02 53.69
C ASP A 220 22.50 -19.72 53.00
N PRO A 221 22.53 -21.07 52.92
CA PRO A 221 23.57 -21.78 52.18
C PRO A 221 23.44 -21.64 50.65
N ASN A 222 22.26 -21.28 50.12
CA ASN A 222 22.00 -21.07 48.69
C ASN A 222 21.27 -19.72 48.51
N PRO A 223 21.97 -18.56 48.57
CA PRO A 223 21.36 -17.30 48.17
C PRO A 223 20.86 -17.40 46.72
N GLN A 224 19.73 -16.77 46.41
CA GLN A 224 19.29 -16.61 45.02
C GLN A 224 20.21 -15.60 44.30
N PRO A 225 20.43 -15.75 42.97
CA PRO A 225 21.16 -14.75 42.20
C PRO A 225 20.48 -13.39 42.33
N ILE A 226 21.28 -12.33 42.29
CA ILE A 226 20.77 -10.96 42.21
C ILE A 226 20.16 -10.83 40.81
N SER A 227 18.88 -10.43 40.74
CA SER A 227 18.29 -10.05 39.46
C SER A 227 18.88 -8.70 39.07
N ASP A 228 19.66 -8.67 38.01
CA ASP A 228 20.04 -7.43 37.34
C ASP A 228 18.77 -6.71 36.82
N CYS A 229 18.86 -5.40 36.69
CA CYS A 229 17.85 -4.49 36.14
C CYS A 229 18.35 -3.78 34.86
N ASP A 230 19.64 -3.87 34.55
CA ASP A 230 20.36 -3.13 33.51
C ASP A 230 21.24 -4.08 32.65
N PRO A 231 20.69 -5.20 32.12
CA PRO A 231 21.50 -6.23 31.46
C PRO A 231 22.16 -5.69 30.18
N LYS A 232 23.50 -5.71 30.17
CA LYS A 232 24.32 -5.35 29.00
C LYS A 232 24.08 -6.26 27.80
N ILE A 233 23.78 -7.54 28.05
CA ILE A 233 23.38 -8.51 27.02
C ILE A 233 21.85 -8.42 26.86
N VAL A 234 21.39 -8.00 25.68
CA VAL A 234 19.96 -7.73 25.41
C VAL A 234 19.26 -8.88 24.68
N ALA A 235 20.01 -9.84 24.13
CA ALA A 235 19.49 -11.06 23.50
C ALA A 235 20.52 -12.19 23.53
N PHE A 236 20.05 -13.44 23.57
CA PHE A 236 20.87 -14.64 23.46
C PHE A 236 20.19 -15.68 22.54
N TYR A 237 20.87 -16.10 21.48
CA TYR A 237 20.45 -17.19 20.59
C TYR A 237 21.47 -18.35 20.68
N ASP A 238 20.97 -19.57 20.89
CA ASP A 238 21.74 -20.81 20.99
C ASP A 238 21.37 -21.74 19.84
N ALA A 239 22.07 -21.54 18.70
CA ALA A 239 21.91 -22.33 17.48
C ALA A 239 22.50 -23.75 17.60
N VAL A 240 23.39 -23.99 18.57
CA VAL A 240 24.15 -25.24 18.70
C VAL A 240 23.35 -26.33 19.42
N PHE A 241 22.62 -25.96 20.49
CA PHE A 241 21.96 -26.92 21.37
C PHE A 241 20.43 -26.81 21.40
N THR A 242 19.86 -25.65 21.07
CA THR A 242 18.40 -25.42 21.22
C THR A 242 17.68 -24.96 19.95
N ASP A 243 18.36 -24.27 19.03
CA ASP A 243 17.77 -23.59 17.87
C ASP A 243 16.58 -22.69 18.26
N GLU A 244 16.72 -21.99 19.40
CA GLU A 244 15.77 -20.99 19.85
C GLU A 244 16.46 -19.87 20.64
N GLU A 245 15.76 -18.75 20.77
CA GLU A 245 16.19 -17.61 21.58
C GLU A 245 15.93 -17.88 23.06
N GLN A 246 16.99 -17.72 23.86
CA GLN A 246 17.00 -18.00 25.29
C GLN A 246 16.96 -16.70 26.11
N ASP A 247 16.73 -16.83 27.42
CA ASP A 247 16.77 -15.69 28.34
C ASP A 247 18.20 -15.09 28.37
N PRO A 248 18.39 -13.77 28.15
CA PRO A 248 19.72 -13.16 28.17
C PRO A 248 20.48 -13.37 29.49
N SER A 249 19.76 -13.52 30.60
CA SER A 249 20.36 -13.82 31.92
C SER A 249 20.91 -15.25 32.05
N THR A 250 20.60 -16.15 31.10
CA THR A 250 21.22 -17.48 31.00
C THR A 250 22.32 -17.56 29.93
N SER A 251 22.74 -16.42 29.35
CA SER A 251 23.84 -16.34 28.37
C SER A 251 25.15 -16.92 28.93
N TYR A 252 25.66 -17.94 28.25
CA TYR A 252 26.89 -18.64 28.59
C TYR A 252 27.85 -18.71 27.39
N ASP A 253 29.10 -19.06 27.66
CA ASP A 253 30.14 -19.35 26.67
C ASP A 253 30.48 -20.84 26.82
N SER A 254 30.32 -21.64 25.75
CA SER A 254 30.61 -23.08 25.79
C SER A 254 32.10 -23.37 25.68
N GLY A 255 32.85 -22.45 25.06
CA GLY A 255 34.29 -22.43 24.98
C GLY A 255 34.89 -21.47 26.00
N THR A 256 35.61 -20.46 25.51
CA THR A 256 36.11 -19.29 26.28
C THR A 256 36.39 -18.10 25.34
N HIS A 257 35.77 -18.05 24.16
CA HIS A 257 36.18 -17.16 23.08
C HIS A 257 35.23 -15.97 22.90
N GLY A 258 33.93 -16.20 22.76
CA GLY A 258 32.95 -15.14 22.56
C GLY A 258 32.88 -14.15 23.73
N THR A 259 33.02 -14.61 24.99
CA THR A 259 33.17 -13.72 26.17
C THR A 259 34.32 -12.72 26.01
N HIS A 260 35.38 -13.17 25.35
CA HIS A 260 36.61 -12.42 25.14
C HIS A 260 36.47 -11.40 24.01
N VAL A 261 35.87 -11.83 22.89
CA VAL A 261 35.46 -10.98 21.76
C VAL A 261 34.54 -9.86 22.25
N ALA A 262 33.52 -10.21 23.03
CA ALA A 262 32.56 -9.28 23.63
C ALA A 262 33.23 -8.25 24.56
N GLY A 263 34.18 -8.68 25.39
CA GLY A 263 34.91 -7.81 26.29
C GLY A 263 35.84 -6.82 25.61
N ILE A 264 36.46 -7.18 24.48
CA ILE A 264 37.21 -6.23 23.64
C ILE A 264 36.27 -5.22 23.00
N ALA A 265 35.14 -5.68 22.46
CA ALA A 265 34.20 -4.82 21.76
C ALA A 265 33.57 -3.79 22.71
N ALA A 266 33.04 -4.23 23.87
CA ALA A 266 32.21 -3.40 24.73
C ALA A 266 32.43 -3.55 26.25
N GLY A 267 33.49 -4.21 26.73
CA GLY A 267 33.67 -4.49 28.17
C GLY A 267 33.74 -3.24 29.07
N SER A 268 33.06 -3.27 30.22
CA SER A 268 33.01 -2.18 31.21
C SER A 268 34.33 -1.99 31.98
N GLY A 269 35.18 -3.02 31.99
CA GLY A 269 36.40 -3.07 32.79
C GLY A 269 36.18 -3.28 34.29
N GLY A 270 34.99 -3.75 34.72
CA GLY A 270 34.77 -4.30 36.06
C GLY A 270 35.63 -5.54 36.35
N GLY A 271 35.80 -5.89 37.62
CA GLY A 271 36.63 -7.02 38.05
C GLY A 271 38.10 -6.68 38.26
N GLN A 272 38.98 -7.62 37.92
CA GLN A 272 40.42 -7.55 38.22
C GLN A 272 41.13 -6.48 37.38
N THR A 273 41.82 -5.57 38.07
CA THR A 273 42.63 -4.49 37.48
C THR A 273 44.11 -4.89 37.35
N ASP A 274 44.87 -4.19 36.51
CA ASP A 274 46.30 -4.46 36.31
C ASP A 274 47.10 -4.34 37.62
N THR A 275 47.73 -5.43 38.03
CA THR A 275 48.43 -5.54 39.33
C THR A 275 49.66 -4.64 39.47
N SER A 276 50.09 -3.94 38.41
CA SER A 276 51.28 -3.08 38.38
C SER A 276 50.97 -1.59 38.21
N THR A 277 49.84 -1.25 37.59
CA THR A 277 49.39 0.12 37.24
C THR A 277 48.06 0.51 37.86
N GLY A 278 47.20 -0.46 38.21
CA GLY A 278 45.87 -0.26 38.77
C GLY A 278 44.79 0.15 37.75
N LEU A 279 45.03 -0.06 36.45
CA LEU A 279 44.09 0.29 35.38
C LEU A 279 42.99 -0.78 35.22
N LYS A 280 41.77 -0.33 34.88
CA LYS A 280 40.67 -1.18 34.38
C LYS A 280 40.96 -1.59 32.92
N TYR A 281 40.53 -2.79 32.53
CA TYR A 281 40.63 -3.29 31.16
C TYR A 281 39.31 -3.05 30.42
N ILE A 282 39.14 -1.82 29.94
CA ILE A 282 37.93 -1.34 29.27
C ILE A 282 37.99 -1.70 27.78
N GLY A 283 36.89 -2.22 27.22
CA GLY A 283 36.75 -2.45 25.78
C GLY A 283 36.67 -1.15 24.98
N ALA A 284 36.58 -1.22 23.65
CA ALA A 284 36.58 -0.02 22.81
C ALA A 284 35.30 0.83 22.91
N ALA A 285 34.13 0.17 23.01
CA ALA A 285 32.81 0.81 23.13
C ALA A 285 32.09 0.39 24.42
N PRO A 286 32.57 0.79 25.61
CA PRO A 286 32.01 0.34 26.90
C PRO A 286 30.51 0.64 27.08
N GLY A 287 29.99 1.67 26.40
CA GLY A 287 28.58 2.05 26.41
C GLY A 287 27.66 1.24 25.50
N ALA A 288 28.20 0.39 24.62
CA ALA A 288 27.40 -0.42 23.69
C ALA A 288 26.69 -1.61 24.37
N PHE A 289 25.55 -2.00 23.80
CA PHE A 289 24.84 -3.23 24.14
C PHE A 289 25.43 -4.43 23.40
N LEU A 290 25.21 -5.63 23.93
CA LEU A 290 25.68 -6.89 23.38
C LEU A 290 24.53 -7.82 23.01
N VAL A 291 24.67 -8.52 21.89
CA VAL A 291 23.79 -9.64 21.49
C VAL A 291 24.66 -10.89 21.35
N THR A 292 24.32 -11.93 22.11
CA THR A 292 25.08 -13.18 22.11
C THR A 292 24.50 -14.14 21.07
N ILE A 293 25.33 -14.63 20.15
CA ILE A 293 24.96 -15.70 19.23
C ILE A 293 25.97 -16.84 19.40
N LEU A 294 25.54 -17.89 20.09
CA LEU A 294 26.29 -19.14 20.24
C LEU A 294 26.10 -19.97 18.97
N ALA A 295 27.18 -20.06 18.19
CA ALA A 295 27.24 -20.85 16.95
C ALA A 295 28.55 -21.64 16.79
N CYS A 296 29.67 -21.23 17.42
CA CYS A 296 30.97 -21.85 17.18
C CYS A 296 31.26 -23.10 18.03
N CYS A 297 32.11 -23.96 17.45
CA CYS A 297 33.13 -24.75 18.14
C CYS A 297 32.61 -26.02 18.85
N ASP A 298 31.43 -25.97 19.46
CA ASP A 298 30.55 -27.14 19.58
C ASP A 298 29.67 -27.34 18.32
N GLY A 299 29.37 -26.25 17.59
CA GLY A 299 28.66 -26.24 16.32
C GLY A 299 29.53 -26.32 15.06
N ASP A 300 28.89 -26.30 13.88
CA ASP A 300 29.52 -26.25 12.55
C ASP A 300 28.98 -25.11 11.65
N ILE A 301 29.41 -25.04 10.39
CA ILE A 301 29.08 -23.93 9.46
C ILE A 301 27.57 -23.77 9.25
N GLU A 302 26.77 -24.83 9.38
CA GLU A 302 25.30 -24.74 9.32
C GLU A 302 24.76 -23.88 10.48
N ASP A 303 25.27 -24.11 11.69
CA ASP A 303 24.88 -23.40 12.92
C ASP A 303 25.38 -21.92 12.87
N ILE A 304 26.51 -21.65 12.21
CA ILE A 304 27.02 -20.29 11.96
C ILE A 304 26.16 -19.54 10.92
N ILE A 305 25.72 -20.20 9.86
CA ILE A 305 24.80 -19.62 8.86
C ILE A 305 23.43 -19.35 9.50
N GLN A 306 22.92 -20.24 10.35
CA GLN A 306 21.71 -19.99 11.15
C GLN A 306 21.87 -18.77 12.06
N GLY A 307 22.99 -18.67 12.80
CA GLY A 307 23.30 -17.50 13.63
C GLY A 307 23.36 -16.19 12.85
N ALA A 308 23.95 -16.20 11.66
CA ALA A 308 24.00 -15.05 10.75
C ALA A 308 22.60 -14.69 10.18
N GLN A 309 21.79 -15.69 9.82
CA GLN A 309 20.41 -15.45 9.38
C GLN A 309 19.55 -14.90 10.53
N TRP A 310 19.68 -15.43 11.75
CA TRP A 310 18.97 -14.93 12.93
C TRP A 310 19.34 -13.47 13.23
N ALA A 311 20.60 -13.08 13.05
CA ALA A 311 21.04 -11.69 13.20
C ALA A 311 20.38 -10.74 12.18
N ILE A 312 20.20 -11.19 10.93
CA ILE A 312 19.45 -10.43 9.91
C ILE A 312 17.97 -10.36 10.28
N GLU A 313 17.33 -11.49 10.61
CA GLU A 313 15.89 -11.56 10.88
C GLU A 313 15.48 -10.81 12.16
N ASN A 314 16.39 -10.69 13.14
CA ASN A 314 16.16 -9.99 14.41
C ASN A 314 16.89 -8.65 14.51
N LYS A 315 17.49 -8.15 13.42
CA LYS A 315 18.21 -6.87 13.36
C LYS A 315 17.42 -5.72 13.99
N GLU A 316 16.22 -5.45 13.46
CA GLU A 316 15.34 -4.38 13.94
C GLU A 316 14.77 -4.65 15.34
N LYS A 317 14.65 -5.92 15.72
CA LYS A 317 14.10 -6.35 17.02
C LYS A 317 15.08 -6.08 18.17
N HIS A 318 16.37 -6.26 17.93
CA HIS A 318 17.43 -6.04 18.92
C HIS A 318 18.35 -4.85 18.61
N SER A 319 18.02 -4.05 17.58
CA SER A 319 18.80 -2.90 17.09
C SER A 319 20.27 -3.27 16.80
N ILE A 320 20.49 -4.35 16.06
CA ILE A 320 21.84 -4.85 15.72
C ILE A 320 22.46 -3.98 14.63
N ASP A 321 23.38 -3.09 15.01
CA ASP A 321 24.11 -2.23 14.07
C ASP A 321 25.33 -2.93 13.48
N ILE A 322 26.00 -3.75 14.31
CA ILE A 322 27.32 -4.34 14.01
C ILE A 322 27.30 -5.84 14.31
N LEU A 323 27.89 -6.63 13.42
CA LEU A 323 28.18 -8.05 13.66
C LEU A 323 29.69 -8.28 13.57
N THR A 324 30.26 -8.88 14.62
CA THR A 324 31.64 -9.37 14.60
C THR A 324 31.63 -10.89 14.62
N SER A 325 32.32 -11.49 13.63
CA SER A 325 32.64 -12.91 13.64
C SER A 325 34.13 -13.09 13.46
N SER A 326 34.72 -13.83 14.40
CA SER A 326 36.16 -13.92 14.60
C SER A 326 36.71 -15.31 14.23
N LEU A 327 36.01 -15.96 13.31
CA LEU A 327 36.09 -17.37 12.89
C LEU A 327 36.53 -17.48 11.42
N GLY A 328 36.97 -18.67 11.00
CA GLY A 328 37.28 -19.00 9.59
C GLY A 328 37.60 -20.49 9.36
N GLU A 329 37.54 -20.98 8.12
CA GLU A 329 37.74 -22.38 7.74
C GLU A 329 39.21 -22.84 7.81
N GLN A 330 39.66 -23.26 9.01
CA GLN A 330 41.02 -23.77 9.22
C GLN A 330 41.35 -25.00 8.36
N GLN A 331 42.11 -24.82 7.28
CA GLN A 331 42.49 -25.86 6.33
C GLN A 331 43.93 -25.64 5.81
N ILE A 332 44.79 -26.64 5.98
CA ILE A 332 46.20 -26.56 5.56
C ILE A 332 46.34 -26.83 4.05
N GLU A 333 45.79 -25.94 3.23
CA GLU A 333 45.93 -25.95 1.77
C GLU A 333 46.55 -24.63 1.26
N ASN A 334 47.11 -24.66 0.05
CA ASN A 334 47.47 -23.44 -0.66
C ASN A 334 46.22 -22.99 -1.42
N HIS A 335 45.39 -22.18 -0.78
CA HIS A 335 44.09 -21.72 -1.30
C HIS A 335 44.19 -21.15 -2.72
N ILE A 336 43.29 -21.57 -3.62
CA ILE A 336 43.22 -21.16 -5.05
C ILE A 336 41.78 -20.73 -5.43
N ASP A 337 40.87 -20.82 -4.47
CA ASP A 337 39.42 -20.87 -4.61
C ASP A 337 38.66 -20.08 -3.52
N ASN A 338 39.37 -19.43 -2.59
CA ASN A 338 38.82 -18.39 -1.72
C ASN A 338 38.61 -17.10 -2.55
N ASP A 339 37.48 -17.02 -3.25
CA ASP A 339 37.06 -15.91 -4.12
C ASP A 339 35.78 -15.21 -3.64
N GLY A 340 35.28 -15.55 -2.44
CA GLY A 340 34.02 -15.06 -1.87
C GLY A 340 32.77 -15.87 -2.28
N SER A 341 32.87 -16.87 -3.15
CA SER A 341 31.70 -17.64 -3.62
C SER A 341 31.17 -18.70 -2.64
N SER A 342 31.85 -18.92 -1.50
CA SER A 342 31.43 -19.90 -0.47
C SER A 342 30.06 -19.56 0.13
N SER A 343 29.32 -20.57 0.58
CA SER A 343 28.03 -20.39 1.24
C SER A 343 28.13 -19.55 2.52
N TRP A 344 29.29 -19.55 3.20
CA TRP A 344 29.53 -18.73 4.39
C TRP A 344 29.88 -17.29 4.02
N SER A 345 30.77 -17.09 3.05
CA SER A 345 31.15 -15.76 2.54
C SER A 345 29.94 -15.03 1.96
N ARG A 346 29.14 -15.69 1.12
CA ARG A 346 27.86 -15.18 0.60
C ARG A 346 26.84 -14.86 1.70
N GLN A 347 26.78 -15.65 2.77
CA GLN A 347 25.92 -15.34 3.91
C GLN A 347 26.39 -14.08 4.66
N MET A 348 27.70 -13.85 4.77
CA MET A 348 28.24 -12.62 5.39
C MET A 348 28.09 -11.39 4.49
N ASP A 349 28.16 -11.54 3.16
CA ASP A 349 27.77 -10.48 2.24
C ASP A 349 26.28 -10.10 2.43
N TYR A 350 25.37 -11.08 2.60
CA TYR A 350 23.96 -10.80 2.92
C TYR A 350 23.75 -10.12 4.29
N VAL A 351 24.61 -10.35 5.29
CA VAL A 351 24.57 -9.60 6.57
C VAL A 351 24.88 -8.12 6.31
N VAL A 352 25.80 -7.81 5.39
CA VAL A 352 26.11 -6.43 5.00
C VAL A 352 25.03 -5.82 4.10
N GLU A 353 24.43 -6.57 3.16
CA GLU A 353 23.29 -6.10 2.36
C GLU A 353 22.04 -5.81 3.24
N ALA A 354 21.88 -6.51 4.37
CA ALA A 354 20.88 -6.18 5.39
C ALA A 354 21.19 -4.88 6.19
N GLY A 355 22.30 -4.21 5.88
CA GLY A 355 22.73 -2.96 6.51
C GLY A 355 23.25 -3.17 7.93
N ILE A 356 23.96 -4.27 8.19
CA ILE A 356 24.71 -4.52 9.43
C ILE A 356 26.21 -4.37 9.12
N ILE A 357 26.91 -3.54 9.88
CA ILE A 357 28.37 -3.38 9.74
C ILE A 357 29.05 -4.68 10.16
N THR A 358 29.58 -5.42 9.20
CA THR A 358 30.20 -6.73 9.45
C THR A 358 31.72 -6.63 9.45
N THR A 359 32.34 -6.97 10.58
CA THR A 359 33.80 -7.11 10.71
C THR A 359 34.17 -8.58 10.80
N LEU A 360 35.08 -9.04 9.93
CA LEU A 360 35.55 -10.43 9.86
C LEU A 360 37.06 -10.52 10.08
N SER A 361 37.53 -11.59 10.70
CA SER A 361 38.97 -11.85 10.83
C SER A 361 39.60 -12.25 9.50
N ALA A 362 40.79 -11.71 9.18
CA ALA A 362 41.51 -12.05 7.95
C ALA A 362 41.99 -13.52 7.87
N GLY A 363 41.95 -14.27 8.97
CA GLY A 363 42.62 -15.55 9.15
C GLY A 363 43.92 -15.41 9.96
N ASN A 364 44.47 -16.54 10.41
CA ASN A 364 45.76 -16.62 11.10
C ASN A 364 46.73 -17.56 10.37
N GLU A 365 46.47 -17.84 9.10
CA GLU A 365 47.13 -18.88 8.34
C GLU A 365 48.39 -18.35 7.66
N PHE A 366 49.54 -18.81 8.15
CA PHE A 366 50.83 -18.82 7.44
C PHE A 366 51.33 -17.47 6.87
N GLY A 367 50.84 -16.31 7.34
CA GLY A 367 51.12 -15.00 6.73
C GLY A 367 52.60 -14.68 6.42
N GLY A 368 53.52 -14.96 7.35
CA GLY A 368 54.97 -14.81 7.16
C GLY A 368 55.69 -15.98 6.45
N ALA A 369 54.97 -16.97 5.88
CA ALA A 369 55.54 -18.22 5.39
C ALA A 369 55.57 -18.34 3.86
N THR A 370 56.71 -17.95 3.26
CA THR A 370 57.05 -18.00 1.81
C THR A 370 56.70 -19.23 0.95
N PHE A 371 56.21 -20.33 1.52
CA PHE A 371 55.73 -21.47 0.73
C PHE A 371 54.21 -21.44 0.45
N ALA A 372 53.44 -20.69 1.26
CA ALA A 372 52.01 -20.47 1.04
C ALA A 372 51.77 -19.39 -0.03
N GLY A 373 52.63 -18.37 -0.09
CA GLY A 373 52.52 -17.24 -1.01
C GLY A 373 51.68 -16.12 -0.42
N CYS A 374 50.86 -15.49 -1.26
CA CYS A 374 50.10 -14.27 -0.97
C CYS A 374 48.64 -14.45 -1.43
N ASN A 375 48.01 -15.45 -0.83
CA ASN A 375 46.58 -15.77 -0.88
C ASN A 375 46.26 -16.63 0.35
N THR A 376 46.38 -16.03 1.55
CA THR A 376 46.11 -16.74 2.82
C THR A 376 44.92 -16.15 3.59
N ILE A 377 44.12 -15.31 2.92
CA ILE A 377 42.84 -14.82 3.41
C ILE A 377 41.84 -15.99 3.38
N ASP A 378 41.21 -16.22 4.52
CA ASP A 378 40.36 -17.37 4.80
C ASP A 378 38.86 -17.05 4.58
N SER A 379 38.04 -18.07 4.35
CA SER A 379 36.57 -18.01 4.32
C SER A 379 36.05 -17.85 5.75
N PRO A 380 35.20 -16.86 6.10
CA PRO A 380 34.48 -15.91 5.24
C PRO A 380 35.17 -14.54 5.06
N GLY A 381 36.39 -14.35 5.58
CA GLY A 381 37.17 -13.11 5.45
C GLY A 381 37.53 -12.72 4.01
N ASP A 382 37.32 -13.61 3.04
CA ASP A 382 37.40 -13.38 1.60
C ASP A 382 36.13 -12.70 1.00
N ALA A 383 35.03 -12.58 1.74
CA ALA A 383 33.79 -11.93 1.30
C ALA A 383 33.99 -10.48 0.79
N GLU A 384 33.14 -10.01 -0.12
CA GLU A 384 33.36 -8.75 -0.83
C GLU A 384 32.99 -7.51 0.02
N LEU A 385 31.83 -7.54 0.66
CA LEU A 385 31.22 -6.41 1.36
C LEU A 385 31.74 -6.23 2.79
N PRO A 386 31.91 -7.27 3.65
CA PRO A 386 32.46 -7.11 5.00
C PRO A 386 33.84 -6.46 5.05
N VAL A 387 34.16 -5.83 6.18
CA VAL A 387 35.48 -5.28 6.47
C VAL A 387 36.34 -6.38 7.10
N THR A 388 37.35 -6.83 6.36
CA THR A 388 38.26 -7.88 6.83
C THR A 388 39.44 -7.27 7.58
N VAL A 389 39.71 -7.75 8.79
CA VAL A 389 40.65 -7.10 9.72
C VAL A 389 41.93 -7.91 9.94
N GLY A 390 43.07 -7.29 9.62
CA GLY A 390 44.42 -7.81 9.88
C GLY A 390 44.95 -7.45 11.27
N SER A 391 45.91 -8.23 11.79
CA SER A 391 46.44 -8.09 13.15
C SER A 391 47.76 -7.33 13.19
N LEU A 392 47.84 -6.35 14.10
CA LEU A 392 49.09 -5.66 14.45
C LEU A 392 49.64 -6.13 15.81
N ASP A 393 50.96 -6.02 15.96
CA ASP A 393 51.66 -6.11 17.24
C ASP A 393 51.58 -4.77 18.03
N LYS A 394 51.92 -4.79 19.33
CA LYS A 394 51.82 -3.60 20.22
C LYS A 394 52.75 -2.44 19.86
N ASP A 395 53.73 -2.66 18.98
CA ASP A 395 54.58 -1.62 18.38
C ASP A 395 54.03 -1.09 17.04
N LEU A 396 52.83 -1.54 16.64
CA LEU A 396 52.10 -1.19 15.43
C LEU A 396 52.74 -1.72 14.12
N GLY A 397 53.61 -2.74 14.22
CA GLY A 397 54.00 -3.57 13.08
C GLY A 397 52.96 -4.65 12.77
N LEU A 398 52.99 -5.22 11.55
CA LEU A 398 52.13 -6.34 11.18
C LEU A 398 52.50 -7.60 11.97
N ALA A 399 51.52 -8.25 12.61
CA ALA A 399 51.76 -9.48 13.34
C ALA A 399 52.09 -10.63 12.38
N ILE A 400 53.15 -11.39 12.67
CA ILE A 400 53.73 -12.42 11.76
C ILE A 400 52.77 -13.54 11.33
N TYR A 401 51.67 -13.74 12.06
CA TYR A 401 50.62 -14.73 11.77
C TYR A 401 49.41 -14.14 11.03
N SER A 402 49.32 -12.81 10.88
CA SER A 402 48.20 -12.18 10.17
C SER A 402 48.20 -12.63 8.70
N SER A 403 47.08 -13.19 8.26
CA SER A 403 46.88 -13.57 6.86
C SER A 403 47.06 -12.38 5.91
N ARG A 404 47.54 -12.65 4.70
CA ARG A 404 47.86 -11.66 3.66
C ARG A 404 47.10 -11.99 2.37
N GLY A 405 46.55 -10.97 1.72
CA GLY A 405 45.91 -11.09 0.41
C GLY A 405 46.92 -11.30 -0.72
N TYR A 406 46.51 -11.30 -1.98
CA TYR A 406 45.15 -11.01 -2.48
C TYR A 406 44.19 -12.18 -2.21
N THR A 407 42.89 -12.02 -2.46
CA THR A 407 41.98 -13.17 -2.64
C THR A 407 42.26 -13.89 -3.97
N SER A 408 41.64 -15.04 -4.19
CA SER A 408 41.88 -15.90 -5.36
C SER A 408 41.44 -15.24 -6.69
N ASP A 409 40.45 -14.34 -6.64
CA ASP A 409 39.99 -13.50 -7.74
C ASP A 409 40.73 -12.14 -7.85
N LEU A 410 41.78 -11.94 -7.06
CA LEU A 410 42.66 -10.76 -7.03
C LEU A 410 42.06 -9.49 -6.41
N ARG A 411 41.08 -9.59 -5.49
CA ARG A 411 40.67 -8.46 -4.63
C ARG A 411 41.70 -8.24 -3.51
N VAL A 412 41.82 -6.99 -3.05
CA VAL A 412 42.71 -6.64 -1.94
C VAL A 412 42.00 -6.89 -0.61
N LYS A 413 42.64 -7.69 0.24
CA LYS A 413 42.26 -8.00 1.62
C LYS A 413 43.57 -8.16 2.45
N PRO A 414 43.60 -7.87 3.77
CA PRO A 414 42.54 -7.28 4.58
C PRO A 414 42.15 -5.87 4.11
N ASP A 415 41.04 -5.33 4.61
CA ASP A 415 40.65 -3.94 4.40
C ASP A 415 41.41 -3.00 5.36
N VAL A 416 41.64 -3.40 6.61
CA VAL A 416 42.30 -2.55 7.63
C VAL A 416 43.07 -3.39 8.65
N ALA A 417 44.13 -2.81 9.24
CA ALA A 417 44.92 -3.45 10.29
C ALA A 417 44.71 -2.81 11.68
N VAL A 418 44.52 -3.65 12.69
CA VAL A 418 44.18 -3.27 14.09
C VAL A 418 44.94 -4.17 15.06
N ILE A 419 45.27 -3.71 16.28
CA ILE A 419 46.15 -4.50 17.19
C ILE A 419 45.44 -5.76 17.69
N GLY A 420 46.10 -6.91 17.48
CA GLY A 420 45.63 -8.24 17.87
C GLY A 420 46.71 -9.13 18.49
N SER A 421 47.83 -8.59 19.02
CA SER A 421 48.84 -9.34 19.78
C SER A 421 49.07 -8.87 21.22
N ASN A 422 49.10 -9.79 22.19
CA ASN A 422 49.33 -9.54 23.63
C ASN A 422 48.33 -8.58 24.32
N ILE A 423 47.22 -8.32 23.64
CA ILE A 423 45.95 -7.62 23.97
C ILE A 423 45.26 -8.40 25.17
N MET A 424 44.68 -7.78 26.26
CA MET A 424 44.06 -7.95 27.66
C MET A 424 42.48 -7.72 27.94
N ALA A 425 41.58 -8.74 28.13
CA ALA A 425 40.07 -8.76 28.33
C ALA A 425 39.49 -9.96 29.21
N PRO A 426 38.17 -10.03 29.51
CA PRO A 426 37.51 -11.03 30.40
C PRO A 426 37.69 -12.54 30.15
N ASP A 427 37.94 -13.32 31.21
CA ASP A 427 38.05 -14.78 31.17
C ASP A 427 36.75 -15.50 31.61
N ALA A 428 36.08 -16.14 30.64
CA ALA A 428 34.88 -16.97 30.87
C ALA A 428 35.04 -18.05 31.96
N ALA A 429 36.25 -18.55 32.21
CA ALA A 429 36.54 -19.51 33.27
C ALA A 429 36.41 -18.91 34.69
N THR A 430 36.25 -17.59 34.79
CA THR A 430 36.12 -16.81 36.04
C THR A 430 34.89 -15.90 35.99
N SER A 431 34.57 -15.21 37.09
CA SER A 431 33.54 -14.16 37.12
C SER A 431 34.11 -12.73 37.15
N ASP A 432 35.42 -12.60 37.36
CA ASP A 432 36.12 -11.33 37.64
C ASP A 432 37.51 -11.23 36.97
N GLY A 433 37.97 -12.26 36.26
CA GLY A 433 39.35 -12.42 35.77
C GLY A 433 39.55 -12.13 34.28
N TYR A 434 40.81 -12.10 33.84
CA TYR A 434 41.24 -11.65 32.50
C TYR A 434 42.41 -12.55 31.98
N THR A 435 42.42 -13.02 30.71
CA THR A 435 43.31 -14.14 30.24
C THR A 435 43.94 -14.09 28.82
N SER A 436 45.25 -14.36 28.65
CA SER A 436 46.00 -14.10 27.37
C SER A 436 46.12 -15.28 26.38
N LYS A 437 45.97 -15.00 25.07
CA LYS A 437 45.51 -15.89 23.97
C LYS A 437 45.91 -15.26 22.58
N SER A 438 46.28 -15.91 21.44
CA SER A 438 46.78 -15.30 20.14
C SER A 438 45.87 -15.15 18.85
N GLY A 439 45.62 -13.97 18.20
CA GLY A 439 44.97 -13.92 16.84
C GLY A 439 44.32 -12.63 16.24
N THR A 440 44.11 -12.60 14.90
CA THR A 440 43.32 -11.60 14.10
C THR A 440 41.85 -11.52 14.51
N SER A 441 41.34 -12.62 15.05
CA SER A 441 40.07 -12.78 15.77
C SER A 441 39.79 -11.70 16.84
N MET A 442 40.77 -10.87 17.18
CA MET A 442 40.63 -9.77 18.14
C MET A 442 41.08 -8.39 17.68
N ALA A 443 41.81 -8.31 16.57
CA ALA A 443 41.81 -7.09 15.77
C ALA A 443 40.37 -6.78 15.33
N THR A 444 39.59 -7.83 15.00
CA THR A 444 38.20 -7.80 14.52
C THR A 444 37.21 -7.14 15.50
N PRO A 445 36.96 -7.64 16.73
CA PRO A 445 36.09 -6.99 17.72
C PRO A 445 36.60 -5.63 18.22
N LEU A 446 37.90 -5.34 18.15
CA LEU A 446 38.34 -3.96 18.42
C LEU A 446 37.86 -3.04 17.29
N MET A 447 37.95 -3.47 16.03
CA MET A 447 37.36 -2.75 14.90
C MET A 447 35.83 -2.64 15.02
N ALA A 448 35.15 -3.67 15.54
CA ALA A 448 33.71 -3.62 15.84
C ALA A 448 33.38 -2.59 16.94
N GLY A 449 34.20 -2.50 17.99
CA GLY A 449 34.05 -1.45 19.01
C GLY A 449 34.40 -0.05 18.49
N ILE A 450 35.34 0.08 17.55
CA ILE A 450 35.59 1.36 16.84
C ILE A 450 34.38 1.71 15.95
N ALA A 451 33.79 0.73 15.27
CA ALA A 451 32.55 0.92 14.50
C ALA A 451 31.38 1.37 15.39
N ALA A 452 31.27 0.86 16.62
CA ALA A 452 30.26 1.30 17.59
C ALA A 452 30.44 2.77 18.01
N LEU A 453 31.67 3.27 18.10
CA LEU A 453 31.94 4.70 18.30
C LEU A 453 31.58 5.54 17.06
N MET A 454 31.83 5.02 15.85
CA MET A 454 31.42 5.66 14.59
C MET A 454 29.89 5.70 14.44
N ILE A 455 29.19 4.62 14.81
CA ILE A 455 27.72 4.56 14.88
C ILE A 455 27.17 5.53 15.93
N GLN A 456 27.85 5.76 17.06
CA GLN A 456 27.39 6.79 18.00
C GLN A 456 27.57 8.22 17.45
N ALA A 457 28.66 8.49 16.71
CA ALA A 457 28.88 9.77 16.03
C ALA A 457 27.93 9.98 14.84
N ASN A 458 27.59 8.92 14.13
CA ASN A 458 26.61 8.92 13.05
C ASN A 458 25.77 7.65 13.06
N PRO A 459 24.61 7.66 13.76
CA PRO A 459 23.69 6.53 13.77
C PRO A 459 23.11 6.15 12.40
N ASP A 460 23.31 6.98 11.37
CA ASP A 460 22.83 6.75 9.99
C ASP A 460 23.87 6.01 9.13
N LEU A 461 25.08 5.80 9.65
CA LEU A 461 26.26 5.32 8.92
C LEU A 461 26.01 3.95 8.27
N THR A 462 25.98 3.92 6.95
CA THR A 462 25.85 2.67 6.18
C THR A 462 27.16 1.86 6.18
N PRO A 463 27.12 0.54 5.96
CA PRO A 463 28.33 -0.26 5.78
C PRO A 463 29.21 0.17 4.60
N GLU A 464 28.63 0.79 3.54
CA GLU A 464 29.39 1.34 2.42
C GLU A 464 30.19 2.59 2.85
N GLU A 465 29.55 3.53 3.55
CA GLU A 465 30.21 4.74 4.09
C GLU A 465 31.24 4.38 5.18
N PHE A 466 30.94 3.43 6.07
CA PHE A 466 31.89 2.90 7.05
C PHE A 466 33.15 2.35 6.36
N LYS A 467 32.96 1.58 5.28
CA LYS A 467 34.08 1.05 4.49
C LYS A 467 34.84 2.18 3.79
N ASP A 468 34.17 3.16 3.19
CA ASP A 468 34.81 4.29 2.52
C ASP A 468 35.59 5.22 3.47
N ILE A 469 35.13 5.45 4.71
CA ILE A 469 35.92 6.16 5.73
C ILE A 469 37.21 5.40 6.03
N ILE A 470 37.14 4.07 6.19
CA ILE A 470 38.32 3.22 6.34
C ILE A 470 39.24 3.33 5.11
N ARG A 471 38.70 3.46 3.89
CA ARG A 471 39.50 3.65 2.66
C ARG A 471 40.26 4.96 2.62
N VAL A 472 39.72 6.03 3.23
CA VAL A 472 40.24 7.40 3.12
C VAL A 472 41.14 7.78 4.32
N ASP A 473 40.71 7.49 5.54
CA ASP A 473 41.29 8.06 6.77
C ASP A 473 42.22 7.09 7.54
N SER A 474 42.44 5.87 7.03
CA SER A 474 43.39 4.92 7.63
C SER A 474 44.82 5.47 7.57
N ILE A 475 45.52 5.44 8.72
CA ILE A 475 46.91 5.90 8.86
C ILE A 475 47.81 5.17 7.86
N GLU A 476 48.50 5.96 7.03
CA GLU A 476 49.48 5.44 6.09
C GLU A 476 50.62 4.76 6.84
N ARG A 477 50.88 3.49 6.51
CA ARG A 477 52.07 2.75 6.96
C ARG A 477 52.95 2.46 5.75
N GLU A 478 54.22 2.87 5.84
CA GLU A 478 55.23 2.46 4.86
C GLU A 478 55.56 0.98 5.10
N ILE A 479 55.71 0.20 4.02
CA ILE A 479 56.21 -1.18 4.09
C ILE A 479 57.69 -1.11 4.48
N GLU A 480 57.99 -1.19 5.78
CA GLU A 480 59.37 -1.27 6.25
C GLU A 480 60.00 -2.58 5.76
N LEU A 481 60.93 -2.48 4.80
CA LEU A 481 61.74 -3.57 4.23
C LEU A 481 62.77 -4.14 5.25
N LEU A 482 62.31 -4.43 6.47
CA LEU A 482 63.13 -4.67 7.66
C LEU A 482 62.81 -6.02 8.33
N ASN A 483 63.37 -7.06 7.72
CA ASN A 483 63.64 -8.37 8.34
C ASN A 483 62.46 -9.36 8.46
N ASP A 484 61.45 -9.30 7.59
CA ASP A 484 60.78 -10.56 7.20
C ASP A 484 61.86 -11.47 6.56
N PRO A 485 62.14 -12.68 7.08
CA PRO A 485 63.10 -13.60 6.47
C PRO A 485 62.60 -14.18 5.14
N GLY A 486 61.31 -14.00 4.84
CA GLY A 486 60.64 -14.41 3.63
C GLY A 486 60.64 -13.36 2.54
N PHE A 487 60.92 -13.79 1.31
CA PHE A 487 60.58 -13.07 0.08
C PHE A 487 59.07 -13.15 -0.21
N ASN A 488 58.22 -12.78 0.75
CA ASN A 488 56.75 -12.78 0.62
C ASN A 488 56.18 -11.39 0.24
N ASP A 489 57.05 -10.47 -0.18
CA ASP A 489 56.68 -9.19 -0.79
C ASP A 489 55.99 -9.43 -2.14
N CYS A 490 54.66 -9.46 -2.11
CA CYS A 490 53.78 -9.54 -3.27
C CYS A 490 53.19 -8.18 -3.65
N SER A 491 53.80 -7.07 -3.21
CA SER A 491 53.46 -5.74 -3.68
C SER A 491 53.94 -5.57 -5.15
N ILE A 492 53.15 -6.10 -6.09
CA ILE A 492 53.45 -6.07 -7.53
C ILE A 492 53.64 -4.62 -8.03
N LEU A 493 53.07 -3.65 -7.30
CA LEU A 493 53.40 -2.24 -7.32
C LEU A 493 53.34 -1.69 -5.88
N GLU A 494 54.12 -0.64 -5.58
CA GLU A 494 53.96 0.20 -4.38
C GLU A 494 52.66 1.03 -4.50
N THR A 495 51.51 0.39 -4.33
CA THR A 495 50.17 1.00 -4.50
C THR A 495 49.25 0.59 -3.37
N ARG A 496 48.56 1.57 -2.76
CA ARG A 496 47.54 1.33 -1.73
C ARG A 496 46.13 1.28 -2.37
N PRO A 497 45.20 0.44 -1.88
CA PRO A 497 45.37 -0.49 -0.77
C PRO A 497 46.33 -1.64 -1.11
N ASP A 498 47.09 -2.07 -0.11
CA ASP A 498 48.08 -3.15 -0.22
C ASP A 498 47.56 -4.45 0.42
N ASN A 499 48.23 -5.57 0.16
CA ASN A 499 47.76 -6.90 0.57
C ASN A 499 48.17 -7.33 2.00
N GLU A 500 48.73 -6.42 2.80
CA GLU A 500 49.20 -6.69 4.17
C GLU A 500 48.47 -5.83 5.21
N PHE A 501 48.36 -4.53 4.97
CA PHE A 501 47.68 -3.55 5.82
C PHE A 501 46.35 -3.06 5.21
N GLY A 502 46.04 -3.40 3.96
CA GLY A 502 44.83 -2.92 3.28
C GLY A 502 44.90 -1.43 2.99
N TYR A 503 43.93 -0.68 3.49
CA TYR A 503 43.94 0.79 3.46
C TYR A 503 44.79 1.41 4.58
N GLY A 504 45.31 0.63 5.53
CA GLY A 504 46.29 1.08 6.54
C GLY A 504 45.96 0.64 7.97
N GLN A 505 46.53 1.34 8.94
CA GLN A 505 46.14 1.18 10.35
C GLN A 505 44.88 2.00 10.63
N ALA A 506 43.92 1.46 11.37
CA ALA A 506 42.76 2.22 11.84
C ALA A 506 43.17 3.42 12.72
N ASP A 507 42.48 4.56 12.55
CA ASP A 507 42.54 5.72 13.44
C ASP A 507 41.16 5.97 14.05
N PRO A 508 40.91 5.56 15.31
CA PRO A 508 39.61 5.72 15.94
C PRO A 508 39.14 7.19 16.05
N VAL A 509 40.06 8.16 16.08
CA VAL A 509 39.71 9.58 16.19
C VAL A 509 39.33 10.11 14.81
N ALA A 510 40.16 9.89 13.79
CA ALA A 510 39.85 10.34 12.43
C ALA A 510 38.58 9.65 11.89
N PHE A 511 38.42 8.35 12.10
CA PHE A 511 37.24 7.60 11.69
C PHE A 511 35.95 8.14 12.32
N VAL A 512 35.97 8.50 13.60
CA VAL A 512 34.80 9.05 14.32
C VAL A 512 34.52 10.50 13.92
N GLU A 513 35.56 11.32 13.71
CA GLU A 513 35.41 12.69 13.21
C GLU A 513 34.85 12.74 11.78
N SER A 514 35.31 11.86 10.90
CA SER A 514 34.79 11.71 9.52
C SER A 514 33.40 11.09 9.46
N ALA A 515 33.09 10.08 10.29
CA ALA A 515 31.76 9.49 10.34
C ALA A 515 30.67 10.52 10.70
N GLY A 516 30.95 11.40 11.67
CA GLY A 516 30.02 12.41 12.16
C GLY A 516 30.17 13.81 11.58
N ASN A 517 31.11 14.08 10.67
CA ASN A 517 31.49 15.44 10.20
C ASN A 517 31.66 16.45 11.37
N ILE A 518 32.44 16.04 12.39
CA ILE A 518 32.42 16.68 13.71
C ILE A 518 33.21 18.01 13.74
N ASP A 519 32.49 19.14 13.88
CA ASP A 519 33.07 20.45 14.20
C ASP A 519 33.18 20.59 15.74
N ARG A 520 34.39 20.32 16.28
CA ARG A 520 34.71 20.45 17.73
C ARG A 520 34.47 21.86 18.34
N SER A 521 34.06 22.86 17.55
CA SER A 521 33.63 24.18 18.06
C SER A 521 32.13 24.25 18.40
N LEU A 522 31.36 23.23 18.04
CA LEU A 522 29.94 23.07 18.34
C LEU A 522 29.74 22.13 19.53
N ASN A 523 28.68 22.34 20.32
CA ASN A 523 28.31 21.46 21.43
C ASN A 523 26.80 21.49 21.65
N ILE A 524 26.20 20.34 21.98
CA ILE A 524 24.78 20.13 22.26
C ILE A 524 24.60 19.32 23.55
N SER A 525 23.54 19.57 24.30
CA SER A 525 23.23 18.79 25.51
C SER A 525 21.72 18.75 25.77
N MET A 526 21.20 17.55 25.98
CA MET A 526 19.82 17.27 26.35
C MET A 526 19.59 17.44 27.85
N ASN A 527 18.43 17.99 28.22
CA ASN A 527 17.96 18.04 29.61
C ASN A 527 17.30 16.70 30.01
N LEU A 528 18.04 15.60 29.85
CA LEU A 528 17.62 14.23 30.19
C LEU A 528 18.69 13.54 31.04
N GLU A 529 18.25 12.75 32.01
CA GLU A 529 19.12 11.83 32.76
C GLU A 529 19.12 10.46 32.07
N THR A 530 20.25 9.75 32.09
CA THR A 530 20.34 8.38 31.55
C THR A 530 19.46 7.43 32.37
N LEU A 531 18.74 6.53 31.70
CA LEU A 531 17.68 5.67 32.25
C LEU A 531 16.44 6.42 32.77
N GLN A 532 16.26 7.70 32.42
CA GLN A 532 15.04 8.43 32.73
C GLN A 532 13.81 7.80 32.03
N THR A 533 12.70 7.68 32.75
CA THR A 533 11.42 7.21 32.20
C THR A 533 10.74 8.28 31.35
N ILE A 534 10.39 7.95 30.12
CA ILE A 534 9.78 8.84 29.12
C ILE A 534 8.46 8.24 28.63
N ASN A 535 7.38 9.00 28.79
CA ASN A 535 6.05 8.58 28.35
C ASN A 535 5.90 8.73 26.83
N ASN A 536 4.96 7.97 26.26
CA ASN A 536 4.56 8.12 24.87
C ASN A 536 4.20 9.59 24.53
N GLU A 537 4.58 10.07 23.35
CA GLU A 537 4.42 11.47 22.88
C GLU A 537 5.09 12.58 23.72
N SER A 538 6.11 12.27 24.54
CA SER A 538 6.78 13.29 25.36
C SER A 538 7.55 14.34 24.54
N TYR A 539 7.77 15.52 25.14
CA TYR A 539 8.67 16.55 24.61
C TYR A 539 10.08 16.40 25.21
N VAL A 540 11.10 16.41 24.36
CA VAL A 540 12.53 16.48 24.75
C VAL A 540 13.07 17.86 24.44
N SER A 541 13.95 18.38 25.29
CA SER A 541 14.54 19.71 25.12
C SER A 541 15.96 19.75 25.63
N GLY A 542 16.76 20.68 25.10
CA GLY A 542 18.17 20.82 25.44
C GLY A 542 18.67 22.24 25.22
N THR A 543 19.98 22.38 25.33
CA THR A 543 20.72 23.59 24.97
C THR A 543 21.77 23.26 23.91
N SER A 544 22.25 24.29 23.20
CA SER A 544 23.41 24.14 22.33
C SER A 544 24.29 25.39 22.35
N SER A 545 25.52 25.28 21.84
CA SER A 545 26.48 26.37 21.76
C SER A 545 27.47 26.19 20.60
N GLY A 546 28.14 27.28 20.22
CA GLY A 546 29.03 27.34 19.04
C GLY A 546 28.34 27.91 17.79
N ALA A 547 27.02 27.70 17.65
CA ALA A 547 26.20 28.33 16.62
C ALA A 547 26.26 29.87 16.67
N ILE A 548 26.24 30.51 15.50
CA ILE A 548 26.22 31.97 15.36
C ILE A 548 24.86 32.37 14.77
N SER A 549 24.13 33.23 15.50
CA SER A 549 22.83 33.77 15.07
C SER A 549 22.84 34.21 13.61
N GLY A 550 21.96 33.60 12.81
CA GLY A 550 21.80 33.90 11.39
C GLY A 550 22.71 33.13 10.43
N GLN A 551 23.48 32.13 10.87
CA GLN A 551 24.17 31.18 9.97
C GLN A 551 23.29 30.03 9.45
N GLY A 552 22.11 29.80 10.05
CA GLY A 552 21.09 28.90 9.47
C GLY A 552 21.30 27.41 9.74
N GLY A 553 21.78 27.04 10.94
CA GLY A 553 21.76 25.64 11.38
C GLY A 553 20.38 25.15 11.82
N GLU A 554 20.34 23.88 12.26
CA GLU A 554 19.20 23.16 12.83
C GLU A 554 19.67 22.20 13.93
N VAL A 555 18.87 21.99 14.98
CA VAL A 555 19.03 20.85 15.89
C VAL A 555 18.11 19.73 15.46
N GLN A 556 18.65 18.52 15.31
CA GLN A 556 17.89 17.30 15.00
C GLN A 556 17.96 16.32 16.18
N VAL A 557 16.91 15.50 16.33
CA VAL A 557 16.81 14.46 17.37
C VAL A 557 16.27 13.17 16.78
N ARG A 558 16.82 12.02 17.20
CA ARG A 558 16.45 10.65 16.78
C ARG A 558 16.13 9.79 18.02
N VAL A 559 15.30 8.74 17.86
CA VAL A 559 14.98 7.77 18.92
C VAL A 559 15.16 6.35 18.38
N GLY A 560 16.04 5.57 18.99
CA GLY A 560 16.39 4.22 18.52
C GLY A 560 16.80 4.25 17.05
N SER A 561 16.27 3.31 16.26
CA SER A 561 16.50 3.25 14.81
C SER A 561 15.61 4.17 13.97
N GLY A 562 14.64 4.90 14.54
CA GLY A 562 13.69 5.76 13.78
C GLY A 562 14.33 7.01 13.13
N ASP A 563 13.58 7.83 12.41
CA ASP A 563 14.15 8.97 11.66
C ASP A 563 14.70 10.12 12.53
N TRP A 564 15.66 10.87 11.98
CA TRP A 564 16.08 12.18 12.54
C TRP A 564 15.03 13.25 12.26
N LYS A 565 14.69 14.02 13.30
CA LYS A 565 13.60 14.98 13.27
C LYS A 565 14.05 16.36 13.75
N GLY A 566 13.72 17.40 12.97
CA GLY A 566 14.01 18.79 13.31
C GLY A 566 13.33 19.23 14.61
N ALA A 567 14.10 19.86 15.49
CA ALA A 567 13.62 20.53 16.69
C ALA A 567 13.17 21.97 16.38
N ALA A 568 12.40 22.57 17.27
CA ALA A 568 12.10 24.00 17.25
C ALA A 568 13.13 24.79 18.08
N ASP A 569 13.68 25.87 17.53
CA ASP A 569 14.39 26.93 18.27
C ASP A 569 13.39 27.64 19.21
N VAL A 570 13.58 27.48 20.52
CA VAL A 570 12.75 28.09 21.57
C VAL A 570 13.28 29.48 21.96
N GLY A 571 14.58 29.72 21.79
CA GLY A 571 15.22 31.02 22.03
C GLY A 571 14.82 32.08 21.00
N GLY A 572 14.50 31.66 19.77
CA GLY A 572 13.96 32.49 18.70
C GLY A 572 14.96 33.48 18.09
N ASN A 573 16.26 33.28 18.34
CA ASN A 573 17.34 34.11 17.83
C ASN A 573 18.03 33.51 16.58
N GLY A 574 17.66 32.28 16.17
CA GLY A 574 18.37 31.54 15.13
C GLY A 574 19.79 31.16 15.54
N ASP A 575 20.02 30.99 16.85
CA ASP A 575 21.26 30.54 17.48
C ASP A 575 21.13 29.19 18.21
N TRP A 576 19.93 28.60 18.23
CA TRP A 576 19.64 27.26 18.79
C TRP A 576 20.06 27.06 20.25
N SER A 577 20.23 28.15 21.00
CA SER A 577 20.69 28.15 22.40
C SER A 577 19.75 27.39 23.34
N GLU A 578 18.44 27.42 23.06
CA GLU A 578 17.41 26.57 23.67
C GLU A 578 16.58 25.92 22.56
N TRP A 579 16.42 24.59 22.59
CA TRP A 579 15.71 23.83 21.55
C TRP A 579 14.74 22.80 22.15
N ARG A 580 13.72 22.40 21.37
CA ARG A 580 12.75 21.37 21.77
C ARG A 580 12.21 20.57 20.58
N VAL A 581 12.13 19.25 20.73
CA VAL A 581 11.44 18.33 19.81
C VAL A 581 10.28 17.62 20.53
N LYS A 582 9.37 17.02 19.78
CA LYS A 582 8.40 16.05 20.29
C LYS A 582 8.69 14.66 19.73
N LEU A 583 8.59 13.63 20.57
CA LEU A 583 8.84 12.24 20.19
C LEU A 583 7.61 11.63 19.51
N LEU A 584 7.87 10.80 18.49
CA LEU A 584 6.84 10.03 17.77
C LEU A 584 6.13 9.02 18.70
N PRO A 585 4.90 8.60 18.37
CA PRO A 585 4.19 7.60 19.16
C PRO A 585 4.89 6.23 19.11
N HIS A 586 5.17 5.63 20.28
CA HIS A 586 5.71 4.28 20.43
C HIS A 586 4.67 3.28 20.93
N GLU A 587 4.69 2.05 20.41
CA GLU A 587 3.72 0.98 20.77
C GLU A 587 4.22 -0.01 21.83
N LYS A 588 5.51 0.04 22.19
CA LYS A 588 6.14 -0.90 23.12
C LYS A 588 7.03 -0.18 24.13
N SER A 589 6.79 -0.44 25.41
CA SER A 589 7.63 -0.03 26.52
C SER A 589 8.96 -0.79 26.48
N GLY A 590 10.09 -0.10 26.65
CA GLY A 590 11.40 -0.73 26.59
C GLY A 590 12.57 0.25 26.69
N ASN A 591 13.79 -0.31 26.72
CA ASN A 591 15.02 0.45 26.64
C ASN A 591 15.16 1.04 25.22
N SER A 592 15.49 2.32 25.12
CA SER A 592 15.83 2.98 23.85
C SER A 592 16.86 4.07 24.10
N THR A 593 17.45 4.60 23.03
CA THR A 593 18.41 5.71 23.10
C THR A 593 17.88 6.90 22.30
N ILE A 594 17.87 8.06 22.92
CA ILE A 594 17.60 9.34 22.25
C ILE A 594 18.95 9.96 21.87
N TYR A 595 19.07 10.43 20.64
CA TYR A 595 20.24 11.11 20.10
C TYR A 595 19.90 12.54 19.72
N ALA A 596 20.78 13.51 19.95
CA ALA A 596 20.61 14.90 19.51
C ALA A 596 21.89 15.43 18.85
N ARG A 597 21.76 16.09 17.68
CA ARG A 597 22.88 16.71 16.94
C ARG A 597 22.53 18.13 16.48
N LEU A 598 23.49 19.05 16.55
CA LEU A 598 23.40 20.40 15.99
C LEU A 598 24.12 20.44 14.64
N ILE A 599 23.38 20.63 13.55
CA ILE A 599 23.92 20.79 12.19
C ILE A 599 24.01 22.27 11.86
N ILE A 600 25.15 22.75 11.34
CA ILE A 600 25.27 24.09 10.75
C ILE A 600 25.45 24.03 9.22
N SER A 601 25.99 22.92 8.72
CA SER A 601 26.14 22.56 7.31
C SER A 601 26.41 21.05 7.23
N GLU A 602 26.25 20.44 6.05
CA GLU A 602 26.55 19.01 5.82
C GLU A 602 27.97 18.64 6.32
N ASP A 603 28.96 19.52 6.08
CA ASP A 603 30.36 19.34 6.53
C ASP A 603 30.63 19.77 8.00
N ARG A 604 29.63 20.21 8.77
CA ARG A 604 29.83 20.72 10.16
C ARG A 604 28.64 20.42 11.08
N ILE A 605 28.80 19.37 11.87
CA ILE A 605 27.85 18.86 12.85
C ILE A 605 28.52 18.85 14.24
N SER A 606 27.77 19.02 15.32
CA SER A 606 28.29 18.79 16.68
C SER A 606 28.56 17.31 16.93
N PRO A 607 29.36 16.95 17.95
CA PRO A 607 29.24 15.63 18.58
C PRO A 607 27.75 15.32 18.91
N VAL A 608 27.35 14.07 18.77
CA VAL A 608 26.00 13.60 19.10
C VAL A 608 25.88 13.43 20.61
N ASP A 609 24.91 14.10 21.23
CA ASP A 609 24.56 13.79 22.62
C ASP A 609 23.60 12.59 22.64
N ALA A 610 23.99 11.49 23.28
CA ALA A 610 23.20 10.27 23.42
C ALA A 610 22.72 10.06 24.86
N LYS A 611 21.46 9.66 25.04
CA LYS A 611 20.85 9.37 26.35
C LYS A 611 19.96 8.13 26.27
N ARG A 612 20.30 7.07 27.02
CA ARG A 612 19.43 5.90 27.21
C ARG A 612 18.20 6.32 28.02
N VAL A 613 17.02 5.83 27.66
CA VAL A 613 15.73 6.12 28.29
C VAL A 613 14.87 4.87 28.41
N LEU A 614 13.96 4.87 29.37
CA LEU A 614 12.90 3.88 29.51
C LEU A 614 11.62 4.42 28.88
N LEU A 615 11.32 4.00 27.64
CA LEU A 615 10.06 4.33 26.97
C LEU A 615 8.90 3.56 27.63
N VAL A 616 7.76 4.22 27.83
CA VAL A 616 6.57 3.61 28.45
C VAL A 616 5.29 3.94 27.68
N ASP A 617 4.46 2.93 27.41
CA ASP A 617 3.23 3.01 26.57
C ASP A 617 2.06 3.78 27.22
N GLN A 618 2.29 4.43 28.35
CA GLN A 618 1.29 5.28 28.97
C GLN A 618 1.24 6.61 28.21
N ALA A 619 0.15 6.80 27.45
CA ALA A 619 -0.10 8.01 26.69
C ALA A 619 0.11 9.27 27.54
N ALA A 620 0.87 10.23 27.03
CA ALA A 620 0.90 11.57 27.60
C ALA A 620 -0.52 12.14 27.67
N SER A 621 -0.86 12.77 28.78
CA SER A 621 -2.23 13.22 29.03
C SER A 621 -2.58 14.49 28.23
N ASN A 622 -2.99 14.26 26.98
CA ASN A 622 -3.56 15.22 26.01
C ASN A 622 -2.62 16.36 25.55
N MET A 623 -1.60 16.06 24.73
CA MET A 623 -1.00 17.02 23.78
C MET A 623 -0.55 16.30 22.48
N GLY A 624 -1.44 16.29 21.48
CA GLY A 624 -1.41 15.36 20.33
C GLY A 624 -0.30 15.52 19.27
N GLU A 625 -0.43 14.69 18.23
CA GLU A 625 0.61 13.91 17.51
C GLU A 625 1.56 14.65 16.53
N ASP A 626 2.30 13.89 15.72
CA ASP A 626 3.45 14.24 14.89
C ASP A 626 3.51 13.41 13.59
N GLY A 627 4.20 13.89 12.55
CA GLY A 627 4.63 13.08 11.39
C GLY A 627 4.55 13.81 10.04
N ASP A 628 5.63 13.81 9.24
CA ASP A 628 5.69 14.50 7.94
C ASP A 628 5.26 13.60 6.76
N LEU A 629 4.60 14.20 5.77
CA LEU A 629 3.90 13.52 4.67
C LEU A 629 4.52 13.84 3.30
N VAL A 630 4.40 12.93 2.31
CA VAL A 630 5.01 13.14 0.98
C VAL A 630 4.35 14.31 0.25
N SER A 631 5.08 15.42 0.07
CA SER A 631 4.60 16.61 -0.64
C SER A 631 5.08 16.64 -2.11
N ILE A 632 4.22 16.22 -3.04
CA ILE A 632 4.41 16.43 -4.47
C ILE A 632 3.78 17.77 -4.88
N GLY A 633 4.65 18.78 -5.04
CA GLY A 633 4.26 20.14 -5.42
C GLY A 633 3.41 20.25 -6.71
N PRO A 634 2.84 21.44 -6.98
CA PRO A 634 1.69 21.64 -7.90
C PRO A 634 1.91 21.28 -9.38
N TYR A 635 3.12 20.86 -9.77
CA TYR A 635 3.44 20.32 -11.09
C TYR A 635 2.55 19.13 -11.47
N ILE A 636 2.19 18.27 -10.50
CA ILE A 636 1.31 17.12 -10.70
C ILE A 636 -0.09 17.51 -11.23
N PHE A 637 -0.56 18.72 -10.89
CA PHE A 637 -1.76 19.31 -11.48
C PHE A 637 -1.47 20.11 -12.76
N PHE A 638 -0.46 20.97 -12.76
CA PHE A 638 -0.25 21.92 -13.87
C PHE A 638 0.10 21.23 -15.20
N ILE A 639 0.87 20.14 -15.19
CA ILE A 639 1.22 19.40 -16.40
C ILE A 639 -0.03 18.85 -17.13
N PRO A 640 -0.88 18.02 -16.50
CA PRO A 640 -2.12 17.57 -17.15
C PRO A 640 -3.10 18.73 -17.41
N PHE A 641 -3.13 19.79 -16.60
CA PHE A 641 -3.98 20.95 -16.83
C PHE A 641 -3.64 21.68 -18.15
N PHE A 642 -2.35 21.93 -18.44
CA PHE A 642 -1.96 22.54 -19.72
C PHE A 642 -2.20 21.62 -20.92
N ILE A 643 -2.07 20.29 -20.74
CA ILE A 643 -2.43 19.31 -21.78
C ILE A 643 -3.93 19.34 -22.06
N ALA A 644 -4.77 19.33 -21.02
CA ALA A 644 -6.23 19.43 -21.16
C ALA A 644 -6.66 20.77 -21.80
N LEU A 645 -6.00 21.89 -21.44
CA LEU A 645 -6.25 23.19 -22.04
C LEU A 645 -5.87 23.24 -23.53
N ALA A 646 -4.77 22.57 -23.92
CA ALA A 646 -4.37 22.43 -25.32
C ALA A 646 -5.36 21.57 -26.12
N ILE A 647 -5.87 20.48 -25.53
CA ILE A 647 -6.92 19.64 -26.11
C ILE A 647 -8.23 20.43 -26.29
N LEU A 648 -8.65 21.19 -25.27
CA LEU A 648 -9.82 22.06 -25.32
C LEU A 648 -9.70 23.10 -26.44
N ALA A 649 -8.54 23.76 -26.56
CA ALA A 649 -8.27 24.74 -27.61
C ALA A 649 -8.27 24.09 -29.02
N TYR A 650 -7.68 22.91 -29.17
CA TYR A 650 -7.68 22.15 -30.43
C TYR A 650 -9.11 21.77 -30.86
N ALA A 651 -9.94 21.27 -29.93
CA ALA A 651 -11.34 20.96 -30.19
C ALA A 651 -12.14 22.20 -30.60
N ALA A 652 -12.03 23.29 -29.83
CA ALA A 652 -12.75 24.54 -30.09
C ALA A 652 -12.39 25.20 -31.44
N ILE A 653 -11.14 25.06 -31.90
CA ILE A 653 -10.68 25.53 -33.20
C ILE A 653 -11.22 24.63 -34.32
N ASN A 654 -11.00 23.32 -34.26
CA ASN A 654 -11.36 22.40 -35.34
C ASN A 654 -12.87 22.31 -35.56
N GLU A 655 -13.65 22.17 -34.48
CA GLU A 655 -15.10 22.13 -34.55
C GLU A 655 -15.74 23.53 -34.72
N ARG A 656 -14.94 24.59 -34.78
CA ARG A 656 -15.35 25.99 -34.91
C ARG A 656 -16.44 26.38 -33.91
N TRP A 657 -16.15 26.25 -32.61
CA TRP A 657 -17.12 26.59 -31.57
C TRP A 657 -17.64 28.03 -31.72
N ILE A 658 -16.81 28.98 -32.19
CA ILE A 658 -17.24 30.35 -32.50
C ILE A 658 -18.41 30.37 -33.51
N ASP A 659 -18.29 29.67 -34.65
CA ASP A 659 -19.35 29.55 -35.66
C ASP A 659 -20.62 28.89 -35.08
N LYS A 660 -20.48 27.86 -34.23
CA LYS A 660 -21.59 27.20 -33.53
C LYS A 660 -22.32 28.17 -32.58
N LEU A 661 -21.55 28.95 -31.81
CA LEU A 661 -22.04 29.90 -30.80
C LEU A 661 -22.78 31.09 -31.43
N GLU A 662 -22.28 31.63 -32.55
CA GLU A 662 -22.96 32.72 -33.27
C GLU A 662 -24.27 32.24 -33.92
N LYS A 663 -24.27 31.09 -34.62
CA LYS A 663 -25.48 30.55 -35.27
C LYS A 663 -26.66 30.32 -34.32
N LYS A 664 -26.42 29.75 -33.13
CA LYS A 664 -27.50 29.57 -32.12
C LYS A 664 -27.95 30.90 -31.49
N GLY A 665 -27.14 31.95 -31.55
CA GLY A 665 -27.44 33.27 -31.01
C GLY A 665 -28.66 33.95 -31.66
N GLU A 666 -28.86 33.81 -32.97
CA GLU A 666 -30.00 34.40 -33.68
C GLU A 666 -31.33 33.68 -33.39
N ILE A 667 -31.30 32.35 -33.26
CA ILE A 667 -32.49 31.52 -33.01
C ILE A 667 -33.10 31.83 -31.63
N SER A 668 -32.26 32.10 -30.63
CA SER A 668 -32.64 32.31 -29.22
C SER A 668 -33.44 33.60 -28.94
N GLN A 669 -33.59 34.54 -29.88
CA GLN A 669 -34.26 35.83 -29.62
C GLN A 669 -35.77 35.75 -29.34
N LYS A 670 -36.40 34.57 -29.49
CA LYS A 670 -37.86 34.40 -29.30
C LYS A 670 -38.31 34.23 -27.84
N GLU A 671 -37.44 33.83 -26.91
CA GLU A 671 -37.82 33.57 -25.51
C GLU A 671 -37.05 34.45 -24.52
N SER A 672 -37.47 35.70 -24.38
CA SER A 672 -36.93 36.62 -23.37
C SER A 672 -37.51 36.33 -21.98
N PHE A 673 -36.64 36.10 -20.99
CA PHE A 673 -37.02 35.79 -19.62
C PHE A 673 -37.55 37.04 -18.89
N ASP A 674 -38.88 37.24 -18.90
CA ASP A 674 -39.52 38.40 -18.26
C ASP A 674 -39.59 38.31 -16.73
N ILE A 675 -38.58 38.88 -16.07
CA ILE A 675 -38.49 39.00 -14.60
C ILE A 675 -39.71 39.69 -13.96
N ASN A 676 -40.43 40.54 -14.70
CA ASN A 676 -41.59 41.29 -14.15
C ASN A 676 -42.79 40.39 -13.81
N LYS A 677 -42.75 39.11 -14.21
CA LYS A 677 -43.77 38.10 -13.87
C LYS A 677 -43.79 37.72 -12.39
N TYR A 678 -42.70 37.99 -11.65
CA TYR A 678 -42.47 37.55 -10.27
C TYR A 678 -42.54 38.71 -9.24
N ASP A 679 -43.72 39.31 -9.07
CA ASP A 679 -43.99 40.30 -8.00
C ASP A 679 -44.26 39.60 -6.64
N PRO A 680 -43.41 39.77 -5.61
CA PRO A 680 -43.59 39.15 -4.30
C PRO A 680 -44.91 39.51 -3.61
N ARG A 681 -45.55 40.63 -3.97
CA ARG A 681 -46.81 41.11 -3.36
C ARG A 681 -48.01 40.22 -3.70
N ARG A 682 -47.87 39.28 -4.65
CA ARG A 682 -48.94 38.36 -5.06
C ARG A 682 -49.01 37.05 -4.26
N PHE A 683 -48.10 36.82 -3.30
CA PHE A 683 -47.99 35.57 -2.53
C PHE A 683 -49.32 35.01 -1.96
N PRO A 684 -50.25 35.83 -1.40
CA PRO A 684 -51.53 35.33 -0.91
C PRO A 684 -52.48 34.82 -2.00
N GLN A 685 -52.35 35.32 -3.24
CA GLN A 685 -53.10 34.82 -4.40
C GLN A 685 -52.48 33.53 -4.95
N VAL A 686 -51.15 33.40 -4.91
CA VAL A 686 -50.42 32.18 -5.30
C VAL A 686 -50.88 30.99 -4.46
N ILE A 687 -50.93 31.11 -3.13
CA ILE A 687 -51.40 30.04 -2.24
C ILE A 687 -52.83 29.60 -2.59
N ARG A 688 -53.73 30.54 -2.88
CA ARG A 688 -55.12 30.23 -3.25
C ARG A 688 -55.24 29.53 -4.61
N ASN A 689 -54.34 29.83 -5.54
CA ASN A 689 -54.26 29.11 -6.82
C ASN A 689 -53.67 27.71 -6.63
N ILE A 690 -52.63 27.53 -5.81
CA ILE A 690 -52.04 26.21 -5.51
C ILE A 690 -53.10 25.22 -5.01
N THR A 691 -53.97 25.62 -4.07
CA THR A 691 -55.05 24.74 -3.58
C THR A 691 -56.11 24.44 -4.64
N LYS A 692 -56.26 25.30 -5.66
CA LYS A 692 -57.19 25.09 -6.76
C LYS A 692 -56.62 24.12 -7.80
N GLU A 693 -55.38 24.34 -8.22
CA GLU A 693 -54.71 23.49 -9.22
C GLU A 693 -54.38 22.09 -8.66
N TRP A 694 -54.05 21.95 -7.36
CA TRP A 694 -53.86 20.64 -6.73
C TRP A 694 -55.12 19.75 -6.77
N ASN A 695 -56.31 20.35 -6.65
CA ASN A 695 -57.59 19.62 -6.68
C ASN A 695 -58.14 19.40 -8.10
N ASN A 696 -57.40 19.81 -9.14
CA ASN A 696 -57.82 19.75 -10.55
C ASN A 696 -57.45 18.39 -11.19
N GLY A 697 -57.95 17.28 -10.63
CA GLY A 697 -57.67 15.91 -11.08
C GLY A 697 -57.48 14.92 -9.91
N ALA A 698 -57.86 13.66 -10.11
CA ALA A 698 -57.86 12.63 -9.06
C ALA A 698 -56.53 11.86 -8.96
N SER A 699 -55.80 11.75 -10.06
CA SER A 699 -54.57 10.97 -10.26
C SER A 699 -53.37 11.84 -10.69
N LEU A 700 -52.17 11.24 -10.85
CA LEU A 700 -50.99 11.94 -11.37
C LEU A 700 -51.06 12.17 -12.89
N ILE A 701 -51.65 11.25 -13.66
CA ILE A 701 -51.73 11.40 -15.13
C ILE A 701 -52.58 12.62 -15.51
N GLU A 702 -53.74 12.78 -14.86
CA GLU A 702 -54.69 13.87 -15.13
C GLU A 702 -54.15 15.28 -14.83
N ASN A 703 -53.13 15.44 -13.98
CA ASN A 703 -52.77 16.74 -13.40
C ASN A 703 -51.25 16.96 -13.33
N GLN A 704 -50.73 17.73 -14.29
CA GLN A 704 -49.33 18.17 -14.38
C GLN A 704 -48.80 18.81 -13.08
N PHE A 705 -49.58 19.68 -12.42
CA PHE A 705 -49.15 20.35 -11.20
C PHE A 705 -49.00 19.37 -10.02
N ARG A 706 -49.99 18.48 -9.86
CA ARG A 706 -49.97 17.44 -8.82
C ARG A 706 -48.88 16.40 -9.07
N ARG A 707 -48.66 16.00 -10.34
CA ARG A 707 -47.54 15.18 -10.83
C ARG A 707 -46.20 15.77 -10.43
N LEU A 708 -45.88 16.96 -10.93
CA LEU A 708 -44.60 17.62 -10.71
C LEU A 708 -44.30 17.84 -9.23
N VAL A 709 -45.25 18.40 -8.47
CA VAL A 709 -45.08 18.65 -7.03
C VAL A 709 -44.88 17.35 -6.26
N SER A 710 -45.54 16.24 -6.65
CA SER A 710 -45.37 14.97 -5.96
C SER A 710 -43.98 14.36 -6.16
N LEU A 711 -43.47 14.35 -7.39
CA LEU A 711 -42.10 13.89 -7.67
C LEU A 711 -41.05 14.73 -6.92
N CYS A 712 -41.22 16.06 -6.92
CA CYS A 712 -40.33 16.97 -6.20
C CYS A 712 -40.34 16.73 -4.67
N VAL A 713 -41.49 16.42 -4.06
CA VAL A 713 -41.59 16.10 -2.62
C VAL A 713 -40.99 14.72 -2.29
N LEU A 714 -41.04 13.76 -3.21
CA LEU A 714 -40.40 12.45 -3.01
C LEU A 714 -38.86 12.54 -3.12
N TYR A 715 -38.33 13.39 -3.99
CA TYR A 715 -36.90 13.73 -4.02
C TYR A 715 -36.44 14.51 -2.78
N LEU A 716 -37.30 15.37 -2.20
CA LEU A 716 -37.05 16.05 -0.92
C LEU A 716 -36.84 15.04 0.23
N ALA A 717 -37.57 13.92 0.23
CA ALA A 717 -37.41 12.87 1.23
C ALA A 717 -36.06 12.14 1.17
N GLN A 718 -35.45 12.02 -0.02
CA GLN A 718 -34.09 11.48 -0.15
C GLN A 718 -33.03 12.48 0.32
N GLY A 719 -33.23 13.76 -0.03
CA GLY A 719 -32.27 14.81 0.26
C GLY A 719 -32.08 15.06 1.75
N LEU A 720 -33.15 14.90 2.55
CA LEU A 720 -33.14 15.20 3.99
C LEU A 720 -32.21 14.26 4.79
N PRO A 721 -32.26 12.92 4.65
CA PRO A 721 -31.23 12.04 5.21
C PRO A 721 -29.86 12.27 4.59
N ALA A 722 -29.77 12.45 3.27
CA ALA A 722 -28.48 12.65 2.59
C ALA A 722 -27.71 13.87 3.14
N GLY A 723 -28.37 15.02 3.33
CA GLY A 723 -27.73 16.19 3.92
C GLY A 723 -27.34 16.00 5.39
N PHE A 724 -28.11 15.20 6.14
CA PHE A 724 -27.71 14.83 7.49
C PHE A 724 -26.43 13.99 7.47
N THR A 725 -26.40 12.89 6.71
CA THR A 725 -25.29 11.95 6.78
C THR A 725 -24.00 12.51 6.17
N TYR A 726 -24.09 13.14 5.00
CA TYR A 726 -22.91 13.68 4.28
C TYR A 726 -22.43 15.05 4.80
N VAL A 727 -23.15 15.71 5.72
CA VAL A 727 -22.71 16.99 6.30
C VAL A 727 -22.82 16.99 7.82
N ALA A 728 -24.04 16.96 8.37
CA ALA A 728 -24.24 17.16 9.81
C ALA A 728 -23.61 16.06 10.69
N PHE A 729 -23.63 14.80 10.22
CA PHE A 729 -23.10 13.66 10.95
C PHE A 729 -21.59 13.52 10.79
N VAL A 730 -21.03 13.69 9.59
CA VAL A 730 -19.58 13.67 9.40
C VAL A 730 -18.88 14.87 10.04
N ALA A 731 -19.49 16.06 10.01
CA ALA A 731 -19.00 17.18 10.81
C ALA A 731 -19.07 16.90 12.31
N TYR A 732 -20.03 16.10 12.80
CA TYR A 732 -20.08 15.68 14.21
C TYR A 732 -18.93 14.72 14.56
N LEU A 733 -18.59 13.78 13.67
CA LEU A 733 -17.49 12.84 13.86
C LEU A 733 -16.12 13.56 13.87
N SER A 734 -15.83 14.41 12.89
CA SER A 734 -14.59 15.20 12.84
C SER A 734 -14.44 16.15 14.04
N ASP A 735 -15.50 16.87 14.46
CA ASP A 735 -15.55 17.73 15.67
C ASP A 735 -15.42 16.92 16.99
N ASN A 736 -15.46 15.59 16.93
CA ASN A 736 -15.24 14.66 18.06
C ASN A 736 -13.98 13.78 17.88
N GLY A 737 -13.09 14.11 16.93
CA GLY A 737 -11.79 13.45 16.77
C GLY A 737 -11.80 12.13 15.98
N THR A 738 -12.85 11.81 15.24
CA THR A 738 -12.83 10.68 14.28
C THR A 738 -11.93 11.02 13.08
N PRO A 739 -10.94 10.18 12.72
CA PRO A 739 -10.00 10.48 11.64
C PRO A 739 -10.65 10.50 10.25
N PRO A 740 -10.07 11.23 9.27
CA PRO A 740 -10.63 11.38 7.92
C PRO A 740 -10.74 10.06 7.14
N GLU A 741 -9.95 9.04 7.50
CA GLU A 741 -10.03 7.69 6.90
C GLU A 741 -11.29 6.90 7.32
N GLU A 742 -11.68 6.94 8.60
CA GLU A 742 -12.97 6.38 9.07
C GLU A 742 -14.15 7.09 8.38
N ILE A 743 -14.04 8.42 8.23
CA ILE A 743 -15.02 9.24 7.51
C ILE A 743 -15.11 8.83 6.03
N ALA A 744 -13.99 8.44 5.40
CA ALA A 744 -13.97 7.94 4.04
C ALA A 744 -14.63 6.55 3.92
N ILE A 745 -14.33 5.62 4.83
CA ILE A 745 -14.97 4.29 4.89
C ILE A 745 -16.49 4.43 5.10
N LEU A 746 -16.92 5.38 5.94
CA LEU A 746 -18.31 5.75 6.12
C LEU A 746 -18.94 6.26 4.81
N PHE A 747 -18.30 7.20 4.10
CA PHE A 747 -18.80 7.69 2.80
C PHE A 747 -18.89 6.58 1.73
N ALA A 748 -17.86 5.75 1.59
CA ALA A 748 -17.89 4.58 0.70
C ALA A 748 -19.09 3.68 1.01
N THR A 749 -19.29 3.35 2.28
CA THR A 749 -20.39 2.50 2.74
C THR A 749 -21.78 3.11 2.51
N ILE A 750 -21.94 4.43 2.69
CA ILE A 750 -23.21 5.14 2.43
C ILE A 750 -23.51 5.19 0.92
N ALA A 751 -22.50 5.35 0.07
CA ALA A 751 -22.65 5.43 -1.38
C ALA A 751 -22.96 4.06 -2.03
N LEU A 752 -22.43 2.97 -1.48
CA LEU A 752 -22.46 1.64 -2.08
C LEU A 752 -23.86 1.08 -2.44
N PRO A 753 -24.94 1.28 -1.64
CA PRO A 753 -26.30 0.89 -2.06
C PRO A 753 -26.86 1.67 -3.26
N TRP A 754 -26.27 2.79 -3.63
CA TRP A 754 -26.62 3.57 -4.83
C TRP A 754 -25.89 3.05 -6.08
N THR A 755 -24.76 2.39 -5.92
CA THR A 755 -24.04 1.67 -6.99
C THR A 755 -24.85 0.49 -7.51
N PHE A 756 -25.49 -0.28 -6.63
CA PHE A 756 -26.31 -1.42 -7.04
C PHE A 756 -27.74 -1.05 -7.48
N LYS A 757 -28.07 0.25 -7.63
CA LYS A 757 -29.47 0.67 -7.90
C LYS A 757 -30.03 0.13 -9.22
N PHE A 758 -29.19 -0.20 -10.20
CA PHE A 758 -29.62 -0.88 -11.44
C PHE A 758 -30.34 -2.22 -11.20
N VAL A 759 -30.07 -2.91 -10.08
CA VAL A 759 -30.73 -4.17 -9.70
C VAL A 759 -32.21 -3.95 -9.35
N TRP A 760 -32.59 -2.76 -8.85
CA TRP A 760 -33.96 -2.51 -8.41
C TRP A 760 -34.98 -2.44 -9.55
N GLY A 761 -34.60 -1.98 -10.74
CA GLY A 761 -35.51 -1.89 -11.90
C GLY A 761 -36.18 -3.24 -12.22
N PRO A 762 -35.40 -4.29 -12.56
CA PRO A 762 -35.91 -5.63 -12.76
C PRO A 762 -36.74 -6.19 -11.59
N VAL A 763 -36.34 -5.92 -10.33
CA VAL A 763 -37.07 -6.40 -9.14
C VAL A 763 -38.46 -5.75 -9.03
N ILE A 764 -38.55 -4.43 -9.24
CA ILE A 764 -39.82 -3.67 -9.21
C ILE A 764 -40.74 -4.14 -10.34
N ASP A 765 -40.20 -4.39 -11.54
CA ASP A 765 -40.98 -4.81 -12.70
C ASP A 765 -41.41 -6.30 -12.68
N LEU A 766 -40.68 -7.17 -11.98
CA LEU A 766 -41.09 -8.56 -11.75
C LEU A 766 -42.23 -8.70 -10.72
N LEU A 767 -42.38 -7.73 -9.81
CA LEU A 767 -43.24 -7.82 -8.62
C LEU A 767 -44.23 -6.65 -8.54
N VAL A 768 -45.20 -6.66 -9.45
CA VAL A 768 -46.25 -5.64 -9.61
C VAL A 768 -47.56 -6.08 -8.95
N ILE A 769 -48.26 -5.15 -8.27
CA ILE A 769 -49.61 -5.37 -7.73
C ILE A 769 -50.56 -4.32 -8.37
N PRO A 770 -51.14 -4.59 -9.57
CA PRO A 770 -51.81 -3.57 -10.38
C PRO A 770 -52.92 -2.80 -9.67
N GLU A 771 -53.63 -3.43 -8.74
CA GLU A 771 -54.72 -2.82 -7.98
C GLU A 771 -54.32 -1.57 -7.18
N TYR A 772 -53.05 -1.42 -6.77
CA TYR A 772 -52.61 -0.34 -5.85
C TYR A 772 -51.62 0.66 -6.47
N GLY A 773 -51.31 0.50 -7.77
CA GLY A 773 -50.24 1.19 -8.49
C GLY A 773 -49.02 0.30 -8.75
N ARG A 774 -48.28 0.56 -9.83
CA ARG A 774 -47.07 -0.20 -10.21
C ARG A 774 -45.86 0.20 -9.35
N ARG A 775 -45.77 1.45 -8.91
CA ARG A 775 -44.58 2.00 -8.22
C ARG A 775 -44.86 2.41 -6.78
N ARG A 776 -46.07 2.90 -6.49
CA ARG A 776 -46.53 3.37 -5.17
C ARG A 776 -46.32 2.36 -4.03
N PRO A 777 -46.57 1.05 -4.18
CA PRO A 777 -46.27 0.07 -3.13
C PRO A 777 -44.78 0.03 -2.76
N TRP A 778 -43.90 0.11 -3.76
CA TRP A 778 -42.45 0.12 -3.60
C TRP A 778 -41.95 1.41 -2.93
N ILE A 779 -42.49 2.57 -3.32
CA ILE A 779 -42.20 3.86 -2.66
C ILE A 779 -42.59 3.83 -1.18
N LEU A 780 -43.76 3.28 -0.84
CA LEU A 780 -44.23 3.17 0.55
C LEU A 780 -43.41 2.16 1.38
N PHE A 781 -43.00 1.04 0.77
CA PHE A 781 -42.11 0.06 1.40
C PHE A 781 -40.73 0.68 1.69
N ALA A 782 -40.13 1.35 0.71
CA ALA A 782 -38.87 2.05 0.84
C ALA A 782 -38.91 3.14 1.94
N GLN A 783 -39.95 3.98 1.96
CA GLN A 783 -40.11 4.99 3.01
C GLN A 783 -40.31 4.39 4.41
N SER A 784 -41.02 3.25 4.51
CA SER A 784 -41.15 2.51 5.76
C SER A 784 -39.79 1.99 6.24
N GLY A 785 -38.97 1.42 5.35
CA GLY A 785 -37.61 0.97 5.66
C GLY A 785 -36.66 2.10 6.05
N MET A 786 -36.73 3.25 5.38
CA MET A 786 -35.98 4.47 5.75
C MET A 786 -36.36 4.99 7.15
N VAL A 787 -37.64 4.97 7.49
CA VAL A 787 -38.14 5.37 8.83
C VAL A 787 -37.69 4.39 9.91
N ILE A 788 -37.75 3.07 9.64
CA ILE A 788 -37.35 2.03 10.60
C ILE A 788 -35.83 2.07 10.85
N SER A 789 -35.01 2.16 9.80
CA SER A 789 -33.54 2.21 9.93
C SER A 789 -33.05 3.42 10.73
N LEU A 790 -33.59 4.62 10.50
CA LEU A 790 -33.27 5.80 11.32
C LEU A 790 -33.77 5.66 12.77
N ALA A 791 -34.93 5.02 12.98
CA ALA A 791 -35.42 4.74 14.33
C ALA A 791 -34.50 3.76 15.09
N THR A 792 -33.88 2.78 14.41
CA THR A 792 -32.93 1.85 15.03
C THR A 792 -31.68 2.57 15.56
N ILE A 793 -31.16 3.58 14.86
CA ILE A 793 -29.97 4.34 15.30
C ILE A 793 -30.20 5.04 16.65
N LEU A 794 -31.44 5.42 17.00
CA LEU A 794 -31.75 6.04 18.30
C LEU A 794 -31.49 5.10 19.50
N PHE A 795 -31.50 3.78 19.29
CA PHE A 795 -31.27 2.79 20.35
C PHE A 795 -29.78 2.48 20.58
N VAL A 796 -28.88 2.91 19.70
CA VAL A 796 -27.42 2.76 19.88
C VAL A 796 -26.97 3.61 21.07
N PRO A 797 -26.37 3.06 22.16
CA PRO A 797 -26.17 3.80 23.41
C PRO A 797 -25.27 5.05 23.28
N ASN A 798 -24.06 4.87 22.78
CA ASN A 798 -23.19 5.94 22.28
C ASN A 798 -22.90 5.68 20.80
N ILE A 799 -22.88 6.75 20.00
CA ILE A 799 -22.75 6.70 18.54
C ILE A 799 -21.27 6.76 18.11
N ILE A 800 -20.40 7.38 18.92
CA ILE A 800 -18.95 7.44 18.67
C ILE A 800 -18.32 6.07 18.95
N ASP A 801 -18.50 5.50 20.15
CA ASP A 801 -17.99 4.18 20.55
C ASP A 801 -18.46 3.00 19.66
N LYS A 802 -19.39 3.25 18.72
CA LYS A 802 -20.01 2.25 17.83
C LYS A 802 -20.24 2.80 16.40
N ILE A 803 -19.28 3.59 15.88
CA ILE A 803 -19.30 4.11 14.49
C ILE A 803 -19.63 3.00 13.48
N ALA A 804 -18.93 1.86 13.49
CA ALA A 804 -19.20 0.73 12.59
C ALA A 804 -20.68 0.26 12.58
N LEU A 805 -21.32 0.17 13.76
CA LEU A 805 -22.73 -0.24 13.86
C LEU A 805 -23.66 0.82 13.25
N VAL A 806 -23.34 2.10 13.45
CA VAL A 806 -24.10 3.22 12.87
C VAL A 806 -23.90 3.27 11.35
N THR A 807 -22.68 3.00 10.87
CA THR A 807 -22.33 2.86 9.44
C THR A 807 -23.15 1.75 8.77
N ILE A 808 -23.27 0.56 9.38
CA ILE A 808 -24.14 -0.53 8.88
C ILE A 808 -25.62 -0.13 8.86
N LEU A 809 -26.11 0.56 9.89
CA LEU A 809 -27.50 1.04 9.92
C LEU A 809 -27.76 2.12 8.85
N LEU A 810 -26.75 2.93 8.50
CA LEU A 810 -26.79 3.89 7.41
C LEU A 810 -26.70 3.23 6.02
N PHE A 811 -25.93 2.14 5.86
CA PHE A 811 -25.97 1.30 4.66
C PHE A 811 -27.39 0.74 4.43
N ILE A 812 -28.00 0.15 5.46
CA ILE A 812 -29.38 -0.35 5.41
C ILE A 812 -30.37 0.77 5.07
N HIS A 813 -30.20 1.97 5.63
CA HIS A 813 -31.01 3.13 5.28
C HIS A 813 -30.88 3.51 3.80
N ASN A 814 -29.65 3.53 3.27
CA ASN A 814 -29.39 3.91 1.87
C ASN A 814 -29.84 2.84 0.87
N LEU A 815 -29.88 1.57 1.27
CA LEU A 815 -30.52 0.49 0.50
C LEU A 815 -32.01 0.75 0.26
N PHE A 816 -32.73 1.26 1.27
CA PHE A 816 -34.11 1.72 1.10
C PHE A 816 -34.20 3.06 0.35
N SER A 817 -33.23 3.96 0.53
CA SER A 817 -33.21 5.25 -0.17
C SER A 817 -33.01 5.09 -1.69
N SER A 818 -32.09 4.22 -2.12
CA SER A 818 -31.86 3.91 -3.54
C SER A 818 -33.03 3.12 -4.16
N LEU A 819 -33.71 2.27 -3.38
CA LEU A 819 -34.97 1.65 -3.79
C LEU A 819 -36.07 2.70 -3.99
N GLN A 820 -36.17 3.73 -3.14
CA GLN A 820 -37.10 4.84 -3.36
C GLN A 820 -36.74 5.64 -4.61
N ASP A 821 -35.46 5.91 -4.86
CA ASP A 821 -34.94 6.62 -6.03
C ASP A 821 -35.39 5.93 -7.33
N VAL A 822 -35.06 4.66 -7.52
CA VAL A 822 -35.47 3.91 -8.72
C VAL A 822 -36.99 3.77 -8.85
N SER A 823 -37.71 3.65 -7.73
CA SER A 823 -39.18 3.61 -7.74
C SER A 823 -39.82 4.94 -8.15
N VAL A 824 -39.19 6.07 -7.81
CA VAL A 824 -39.68 7.43 -8.15
C VAL A 824 -39.26 7.82 -9.56
N ASP A 825 -38.08 7.41 -10.02
CA ASP A 825 -37.61 7.60 -11.40
C ASP A 825 -38.47 6.80 -12.38
N ALA A 826 -38.75 5.53 -12.06
CA ALA A 826 -39.68 4.71 -12.84
C ALA A 826 -41.11 5.27 -12.80
N LEU A 827 -41.56 5.81 -11.67
CA LEU A 827 -42.84 6.53 -11.61
C LEU A 827 -42.82 7.79 -12.48
N ALA A 828 -41.73 8.55 -12.53
CA ALA A 828 -41.61 9.75 -13.35
C ALA A 828 -41.71 9.41 -14.84
N VAL A 829 -41.05 8.34 -15.29
CA VAL A 829 -41.17 7.82 -16.66
C VAL A 829 -42.61 7.36 -16.96
N ASP A 830 -43.29 6.68 -16.03
CA ASP A 830 -44.67 6.23 -16.20
C ASP A 830 -45.73 7.37 -16.28
N VAL A 831 -45.40 8.63 -15.92
CA VAL A 831 -46.39 9.72 -15.79
C VAL A 831 -46.08 11.06 -16.48
N LEU A 832 -44.82 11.35 -16.82
CA LEU A 832 -44.42 12.62 -17.46
C LEU A 832 -44.65 12.58 -18.98
N GLN A 833 -44.98 13.74 -19.56
CA GLN A 833 -45.01 13.90 -21.03
C GLN A 833 -43.61 14.29 -21.55
N PRO A 834 -43.25 14.02 -22.82
CA PRO A 834 -41.88 14.22 -23.32
C PRO A 834 -41.33 15.65 -23.17
N ASP A 835 -42.19 16.68 -23.25
CA ASP A 835 -41.84 18.08 -23.03
C ASP A 835 -41.68 18.45 -21.53
N GLU A 836 -42.16 17.60 -20.63
CA GLU A 836 -42.04 17.79 -19.19
C GLU A 836 -40.74 17.21 -18.61
N VAL A 837 -40.15 16.17 -19.22
CA VAL A 837 -39.10 15.32 -18.62
C VAL A 837 -37.90 16.12 -18.11
N ALA A 838 -37.21 16.85 -18.98
CA ALA A 838 -36.01 17.60 -18.61
C ALA A 838 -36.30 18.65 -17.51
N LYS A 839 -37.46 19.29 -17.59
CA LYS A 839 -37.93 20.32 -16.65
C LYS A 839 -38.33 19.72 -15.29
N ALA A 840 -38.93 18.54 -15.27
CA ALA A 840 -39.26 17.82 -14.06
C ALA A 840 -37.98 17.34 -13.36
N ASN A 841 -37.07 16.68 -14.08
CA ASN A 841 -35.80 16.18 -13.55
C ASN A 841 -34.98 17.31 -12.91
N GLY A 842 -34.86 18.47 -13.58
CA GLY A 842 -34.16 19.64 -13.03
C GLY A 842 -34.77 20.15 -11.71
N MET A 843 -36.10 20.15 -11.58
CA MET A 843 -36.77 20.52 -10.32
C MET A 843 -36.67 19.44 -9.24
N MET A 844 -36.68 18.16 -9.61
CA MET A 844 -36.48 17.02 -8.69
C MET A 844 -35.09 17.08 -8.07
N PHE A 845 -34.02 17.22 -8.86
CA PHE A 845 -32.66 17.39 -8.33
C PHE A 845 -32.54 18.66 -7.46
N ALA A 846 -33.19 19.77 -7.85
CA ALA A 846 -33.21 20.97 -7.02
C ALA A 846 -33.90 20.75 -5.66
N THR A 847 -35.01 20.01 -5.57
CA THR A 847 -35.62 19.70 -4.26
C THR A 847 -34.84 18.66 -3.46
N LYS A 848 -34.08 17.74 -4.09
CA LYS A 848 -33.11 16.89 -3.39
C LYS A 848 -31.99 17.73 -2.74
N ARG A 849 -31.43 18.73 -3.44
CA ARG A 849 -30.51 19.72 -2.84
C ARG A 849 -31.19 20.55 -1.74
N GLY A 850 -32.45 20.96 -1.92
CA GLY A 850 -33.25 21.61 -0.88
C GLY A 850 -33.44 20.75 0.38
N GLY A 851 -33.61 19.43 0.21
CA GLY A 851 -33.63 18.46 1.30
C GLY A 851 -32.29 18.39 2.02
N MET A 852 -31.18 18.39 1.27
CA MET A 852 -29.84 18.41 1.85
C MET A 852 -29.59 19.66 2.72
N ILE A 853 -30.13 20.82 2.33
CA ILE A 853 -30.06 22.05 3.15
C ILE A 853 -30.85 21.91 4.46
N LEU A 854 -31.99 21.21 4.46
CA LEU A 854 -32.74 20.93 5.68
C LEU A 854 -32.01 19.95 6.60
N GLY A 855 -31.49 18.85 6.05
CA GLY A 855 -30.75 17.83 6.83
C GLY A 855 -29.39 18.29 7.35
N GLY A 856 -28.60 18.93 6.47
CA GLY A 856 -27.23 19.35 6.75
C GLY A 856 -27.14 20.65 7.51
N ALA A 857 -27.67 21.76 6.96
CA ALA A 857 -27.58 23.05 7.64
C ALA A 857 -28.62 23.20 8.76
N VAL A 858 -29.91 23.11 8.45
CA VAL A 858 -30.98 23.49 9.39
C VAL A 858 -31.02 22.56 10.60
N LEU A 859 -30.91 21.24 10.39
CA LEU A 859 -30.82 20.28 11.49
C LEU A 859 -29.39 20.14 12.04
N GLY A 860 -28.34 20.19 11.21
CA GLY A 860 -26.96 20.10 11.70
C GLY A 860 -26.54 21.24 12.64
N MET A 861 -27.08 22.45 12.49
CA MET A 861 -26.87 23.53 13.47
C MET A 861 -27.43 23.21 14.86
N LEU A 862 -28.37 22.26 14.99
CA LEU A 862 -28.94 21.84 16.28
C LEU A 862 -28.06 20.81 17.02
N VAL A 863 -27.09 20.17 16.34
CA VAL A 863 -26.29 19.07 16.90
C VAL A 863 -25.50 19.50 18.15
N PRO A 864 -24.74 20.61 18.18
CA PRO A 864 -24.03 21.03 19.39
C PRO A 864 -24.93 21.44 20.57
N THR A 865 -26.20 21.77 20.31
CA THR A 865 -27.12 22.30 21.33
C THR A 865 -28.04 21.24 21.92
N PHE A 866 -28.38 20.19 21.15
CA PHE A 866 -29.34 19.16 21.56
C PHE A 866 -28.86 17.71 21.33
N GLY A 867 -27.68 17.52 20.73
CA GLY A 867 -27.09 16.22 20.42
C GLY A 867 -27.62 15.58 19.13
N ILE A 868 -26.80 14.72 18.52
CA ILE A 868 -27.09 14.07 17.23
C ILE A 868 -28.41 13.26 17.24
N LYS A 869 -28.75 12.62 18.37
CA LYS A 869 -29.99 11.85 18.55
C LYS A 869 -31.26 12.71 18.48
N PHE A 870 -31.20 13.95 18.95
CA PHE A 870 -32.35 14.88 18.86
C PHE A 870 -32.64 15.25 17.40
N VAL A 871 -31.60 15.38 16.58
CA VAL A 871 -31.74 15.62 15.13
C VAL A 871 -32.37 14.41 14.43
N ILE A 872 -31.91 13.19 14.69
CA ILE A 872 -32.51 11.96 14.14
C ILE A 872 -33.99 11.85 14.55
N MET A 873 -34.31 12.17 15.81
CA MET A 873 -35.68 12.20 16.33
C MET A 873 -36.59 13.23 15.62
N ILE A 874 -36.04 14.30 15.03
CA ILE A 874 -36.78 15.26 14.20
C ILE A 874 -36.94 14.78 12.76
N GLN A 875 -35.97 14.04 12.20
CA GLN A 875 -36.06 13.54 10.82
C GLN A 875 -37.16 12.48 10.64
N ILE A 876 -37.32 11.57 11.60
CA ILE A 876 -38.33 10.51 11.58
C ILE A 876 -39.76 11.06 11.32
N PRO A 877 -40.31 12.02 12.09
CA PRO A 877 -41.63 12.59 11.82
C PRO A 877 -41.68 13.43 10.52
N LEU A 878 -40.56 13.99 10.04
CA LEU A 878 -40.52 14.69 8.75
C LEU A 878 -40.62 13.69 7.57
N LEU A 879 -39.94 12.54 7.65
CA LEU A 879 -40.08 11.46 6.67
C LEU A 879 -41.48 10.84 6.71
N ILE A 880 -42.06 10.62 7.90
CA ILE A 880 -43.44 10.16 8.04
C ILE A 880 -44.43 11.17 7.43
N LEU A 881 -44.22 12.48 7.63
CA LEU A 881 -45.02 13.54 7.03
C LEU A 881 -44.95 13.52 5.50
N ILE A 882 -43.77 13.27 4.92
CA ILE A 882 -43.64 13.10 3.47
C ILE A 882 -44.29 11.80 2.99
N MET A 883 -44.18 10.70 3.74
CA MET A 883 -44.80 9.40 3.43
C MET A 883 -46.34 9.43 3.40
N LEU A 884 -46.98 10.41 4.06
CA LEU A 884 -48.42 10.65 3.90
C LEU A 884 -48.80 11.03 2.46
N LEU A 885 -47.89 11.62 1.67
CA LEU A 885 -48.17 11.97 0.27
C LEU A 885 -48.43 10.73 -0.60
N PRO A 886 -47.49 9.77 -0.79
CA PRO A 886 -47.74 8.58 -1.58
C PRO A 886 -48.86 7.70 -1.00
N LEU A 887 -49.12 7.76 0.31
CA LEU A 887 -50.25 7.06 0.93
C LEU A 887 -51.60 7.51 0.36
N PHE A 888 -51.78 8.80 0.06
CA PHE A 888 -53.02 9.39 -0.50
C PHE A 888 -52.91 9.78 -1.99
N LEU A 889 -51.93 9.23 -2.69
CA LEU A 889 -51.66 9.46 -4.11
C LEU A 889 -52.25 8.33 -4.98
N LEU A 890 -52.75 8.67 -6.17
CA LEU A 890 -53.20 7.75 -7.20
C LEU A 890 -52.34 7.93 -8.45
N GLU A 891 -51.79 6.84 -8.99
CA GLU A 891 -51.03 6.86 -10.24
C GLU A 891 -51.98 7.09 -11.43
N LYS A 892 -52.88 6.12 -11.65
CA LYS A 892 -54.01 6.18 -12.58
C LYS A 892 -55.34 6.37 -11.82
N PRO A 893 -56.43 6.86 -12.46
CA PRO A 893 -57.74 7.02 -11.82
C PRO A 893 -58.36 5.72 -11.28
N GLU A 894 -58.00 4.59 -11.89
CA GLU A 894 -58.52 3.24 -11.66
C GLU A 894 -57.88 2.49 -10.49
N ASN A 895 -56.74 2.95 -9.95
CA ASN A 895 -56.09 2.29 -8.81
C ASN A 895 -56.85 2.50 -7.49
N LYS A 896 -56.73 1.54 -6.57
CA LYS A 896 -57.24 1.61 -5.20
C LYS A 896 -56.20 2.27 -4.28
N LEU A 897 -56.63 3.19 -3.42
CA LEU A 897 -55.77 3.70 -2.34
C LEU A 897 -55.51 2.64 -1.26
N PHE A 898 -56.54 1.85 -0.90
CA PHE A 898 -56.49 0.89 0.20
C PHE A 898 -57.25 -0.41 -0.15
N PRO A 899 -56.91 -1.56 0.48
CA PRO A 899 -57.60 -2.83 0.23
C PRO A 899 -59.10 -2.84 0.53
N TRP A 900 -59.57 -1.92 1.37
CA TRP A 900 -60.98 -1.76 1.75
C TRP A 900 -61.71 -0.67 0.96
N ASN A 901 -61.08 -0.06 -0.05
CA ASN A 901 -61.77 0.85 -0.97
C ASN A 901 -62.39 0.08 -2.14
N ASN A 902 -63.70 0.26 -2.34
CA ASN A 902 -64.34 -0.12 -3.60
C ASN A 902 -63.70 0.68 -4.76
N SER A 903 -63.55 0.03 -5.92
CA SER A 903 -63.13 0.70 -7.15
C SER A 903 -64.14 1.80 -7.54
N ARG A 904 -63.63 2.90 -8.11
CA ARG A 904 -64.47 3.79 -8.90
C ARG A 904 -64.66 3.16 -10.29
N ASP A 905 -65.81 3.45 -10.88
CA ASP A 905 -66.23 3.04 -12.22
C ASP A 905 -66.37 1.53 -12.47
N GLU A 906 -67.46 0.97 -11.92
CA GLU A 906 -68.12 -0.24 -12.44
C GLU A 906 -68.63 -0.03 -13.88
N ASN A 907 -67.76 -0.09 -14.90
CA ASN A 907 -68.15 -0.20 -16.32
C ASN A 907 -67.03 -0.64 -17.29
N GLY A 908 -65.75 -0.60 -16.92
CA GLY A 908 -64.68 -1.16 -17.76
C GLY A 908 -64.61 -2.68 -17.64
N SER A 909 -64.47 -3.41 -18.75
CA SER A 909 -64.29 -4.86 -18.70
C SER A 909 -62.86 -5.17 -18.24
N VAL A 910 -62.69 -6.17 -17.37
CA VAL A 910 -61.34 -6.67 -17.03
C VAL A 910 -60.60 -7.19 -18.28
N GLU A 911 -61.34 -7.61 -19.31
CA GLU A 911 -60.82 -8.01 -20.61
C GLU A 911 -60.23 -6.85 -21.44
N ASP A 912 -60.67 -5.60 -21.23
CA ASP A 912 -60.14 -4.41 -21.92
C ASP A 912 -58.80 -3.98 -21.31
N VAL A 913 -58.69 -3.99 -19.97
CA VAL A 913 -57.40 -3.75 -19.27
C VAL A 913 -56.38 -4.86 -19.57
N LEU A 914 -56.87 -6.08 -19.84
CA LEU A 914 -56.08 -7.20 -20.35
C LEU A 914 -55.94 -7.21 -21.90
N ALA A 915 -56.39 -6.18 -22.61
CA ALA A 915 -56.12 -5.98 -24.04
C ALA A 915 -54.92 -5.04 -24.25
N ASP A 916 -54.89 -3.92 -23.51
CA ASP A 916 -53.76 -2.98 -23.47
C ASP A 916 -52.43 -3.71 -23.17
N SER A 917 -52.46 -4.67 -22.23
CA SER A 917 -51.30 -5.50 -21.85
C SER A 917 -51.01 -6.68 -22.80
N LYS A 918 -51.47 -6.66 -24.06
CA LYS A 918 -51.20 -7.71 -25.06
C LYS A 918 -50.45 -7.22 -26.31
N GLU A 919 -50.41 -5.92 -26.59
CA GLU A 919 -49.62 -5.42 -27.72
C GLU A 919 -48.09 -5.52 -27.44
N ASP A 920 -47.68 -5.47 -26.17
CA ASP A 920 -46.29 -5.64 -25.70
C ASP A 920 -45.72 -7.09 -25.80
N LEU A 921 -46.46 -8.06 -26.38
CA LEU A 921 -46.08 -9.48 -26.35
C LEU A 921 -45.27 -9.98 -27.56
N ASN A 922 -44.92 -9.11 -28.51
CA ASN A 922 -44.01 -9.44 -29.62
C ASN A 922 -42.54 -9.45 -29.16
N LEU A 923 -41.69 -10.25 -29.81
CA LEU A 923 -40.23 -10.22 -29.59
C LEU A 923 -39.58 -9.14 -30.46
N ALA A 924 -38.80 -8.25 -29.84
CA ALA A 924 -38.25 -7.04 -30.49
C ALA A 924 -37.33 -7.30 -31.71
N TRP A 925 -36.86 -8.53 -31.88
CA TRP A 925 -35.98 -8.96 -32.97
C TRP A 925 -36.66 -9.88 -34.00
N GLU A 926 -37.97 -10.15 -33.88
CA GLU A 926 -38.75 -10.84 -34.91
C GLU A 926 -39.27 -9.90 -36.01
N GLU A 927 -39.39 -8.59 -35.71
CA GLU A 927 -39.80 -7.57 -36.68
C GLU A 927 -38.66 -7.14 -37.65
N ASN A 928 -37.43 -7.58 -37.41
CA ASN A 928 -36.24 -7.25 -38.22
C ASN A 928 -35.48 -8.52 -38.61
N GLU A 929 -35.77 -9.10 -39.78
CA GLU A 929 -35.13 -10.34 -40.24
C GLU A 929 -33.60 -10.21 -40.33
N ASP A 930 -33.10 -9.09 -40.90
CA ASP A 930 -31.68 -8.73 -41.02
C ASP A 930 -31.18 -7.86 -39.85
N SER A 931 -31.41 -8.27 -38.60
CA SER A 931 -30.99 -7.53 -37.39
C SER A 931 -29.45 -7.34 -37.33
N GLU A 932 -28.96 -6.12 -37.56
CA GLU A 932 -27.52 -5.78 -37.47
C GLU A 932 -26.94 -6.03 -36.07
N PHE A 933 -27.74 -5.81 -35.02
CA PHE A 933 -27.39 -5.97 -33.61
C PHE A 933 -27.36 -7.44 -33.13
N LYS A 934 -26.51 -8.26 -33.76
CA LYS A 934 -26.36 -9.71 -33.47
C LYS A 934 -26.15 -10.02 -31.98
N SER A 935 -25.35 -9.21 -31.28
CA SER A 935 -25.07 -9.38 -29.85
C SER A 935 -26.31 -9.14 -28.98
N ALA A 936 -27.13 -8.14 -29.31
CA ALA A 936 -28.39 -7.88 -28.60
C ALA A 936 -29.37 -9.05 -28.75
N ARG A 937 -29.49 -9.58 -29.98
CA ARG A 937 -30.31 -10.75 -30.28
C ARG A 937 -29.84 -12.00 -29.52
N TRP A 938 -28.53 -12.24 -29.44
CA TRP A 938 -27.94 -13.36 -28.69
C TRP A 938 -28.20 -13.25 -27.17
N THR A 939 -28.04 -12.07 -26.58
CA THR A 939 -28.34 -11.87 -25.14
C THR A 939 -29.82 -12.09 -24.85
N ALA A 940 -30.71 -11.57 -25.69
CA ALA A 940 -32.14 -11.68 -25.50
C ALA A 940 -32.69 -13.10 -25.75
N SER A 941 -32.20 -13.81 -26.77
CA SER A 941 -32.59 -15.20 -27.03
C SER A 941 -32.19 -16.12 -25.86
N ASN A 942 -30.99 -15.92 -25.28
CA ASN A 942 -30.56 -16.67 -24.09
C ASN A 942 -31.36 -16.37 -22.80
N ILE A 943 -32.16 -15.30 -22.75
CA ILE A 943 -33.11 -15.03 -21.66
C ILE A 943 -34.49 -15.66 -21.95
N TYR A 944 -34.92 -15.63 -23.20
CA TYR A 944 -36.23 -16.12 -23.63
C TYR A 944 -36.29 -17.66 -23.73
N GLU A 945 -35.26 -18.28 -24.31
CA GLU A 945 -35.26 -19.69 -24.68
C GLU A 945 -35.13 -20.63 -23.46
N ASN A 946 -35.84 -21.76 -23.52
CA ASN A 946 -35.79 -22.79 -22.47
C ASN A 946 -34.52 -23.67 -22.54
N ARG A 947 -33.77 -23.56 -23.62
CA ARG A 947 -32.43 -24.13 -23.82
C ARG A 947 -31.48 -23.02 -24.20
N ILE A 948 -30.26 -23.08 -23.71
CA ILE A 948 -29.21 -22.09 -23.94
C ILE A 948 -27.87 -22.81 -24.14
N SER A 949 -26.92 -22.16 -24.80
CA SER A 949 -25.56 -22.70 -24.91
C SER A 949 -24.92 -22.84 -23.53
N ILE A 950 -24.03 -23.81 -23.36
CA ILE A 950 -23.27 -23.96 -22.11
C ILE A 950 -22.42 -22.70 -21.80
N SER A 951 -21.96 -21.98 -22.82
CA SER A 951 -21.29 -20.68 -22.70
C SER A 951 -22.18 -19.63 -22.04
N ALA A 952 -23.42 -19.45 -22.51
CA ALA A 952 -24.38 -18.51 -21.92
C ALA A 952 -24.80 -18.93 -20.50
N ALA A 953 -24.94 -20.23 -20.23
CA ALA A 953 -25.26 -20.72 -18.89
C ALA A 953 -24.14 -20.44 -17.88
N LEU A 954 -22.87 -20.67 -18.26
CA LEU A 954 -21.72 -20.32 -17.43
C LEU A 954 -21.65 -18.80 -17.17
N LEU A 955 -22.00 -17.98 -18.16
CA LEU A 955 -22.05 -16.51 -18.00
C LEU A 955 -23.06 -16.09 -16.94
N TRP A 956 -24.30 -16.59 -17.03
CA TRP A 956 -25.38 -16.22 -16.10
C TRP A 956 -25.12 -16.73 -14.68
N ILE A 957 -24.63 -17.97 -14.52
CA ILE A 957 -24.28 -18.50 -13.20
C ILE A 957 -23.08 -17.73 -12.62
N GLY A 958 -22.07 -17.43 -13.45
CA GLY A 958 -20.90 -16.66 -13.05
C GLY A 958 -21.22 -15.23 -12.62
N LEU A 959 -22.05 -14.51 -13.38
CA LEU A 959 -22.51 -13.15 -13.02
C LEU A 959 -23.32 -13.14 -11.72
N VAL A 960 -24.24 -14.10 -11.52
CA VAL A 960 -25.03 -14.19 -10.29
C VAL A 960 -24.17 -14.55 -9.09
N ALA A 961 -23.23 -15.50 -9.24
CA ALA A 961 -22.29 -15.85 -8.19
C ALA A 961 -21.35 -14.68 -7.86
N TRP A 962 -20.82 -13.98 -8.86
CA TRP A 962 -19.95 -12.82 -8.65
C TRP A 962 -20.69 -11.69 -7.91
N ILE A 963 -21.87 -11.28 -8.37
CA ILE A 963 -22.66 -10.21 -7.72
C ILE A 963 -23.04 -10.60 -6.28
N PHE A 964 -23.47 -11.85 -6.05
CA PHE A 964 -23.88 -12.29 -4.71
C PHE A 964 -22.69 -12.48 -3.76
N GLY A 965 -21.58 -13.04 -4.25
CA GLY A 965 -20.35 -13.18 -3.50
C GLY A 965 -19.74 -11.82 -3.15
N SER A 966 -19.59 -10.91 -4.12
CA SER A 966 -19.03 -9.59 -3.84
C SER A 966 -19.90 -8.77 -2.88
N ALA A 967 -21.22 -8.97 -2.85
CA ALA A 967 -22.09 -8.40 -1.82
C ALA A 967 -21.84 -9.00 -0.42
N ILE A 968 -21.42 -10.26 -0.32
CA ILE A 968 -21.00 -10.91 0.92
C ILE A 968 -19.61 -10.42 1.35
N ASP A 969 -18.66 -10.31 0.42
CA ASP A 969 -17.31 -9.76 0.65
C ASP A 969 -17.40 -8.32 1.21
N ILE A 970 -18.24 -7.49 0.59
CA ILE A 970 -18.59 -6.14 1.05
C ILE A 970 -19.16 -6.14 2.48
N LEU A 971 -20.09 -7.06 2.79
CA LEU A 971 -20.71 -7.14 4.12
C LEU A 971 -19.77 -7.68 5.20
N TYR A 972 -18.77 -8.49 4.82
CA TYR A 972 -17.67 -8.90 5.69
C TYR A 972 -16.75 -7.71 5.99
N LEU A 973 -16.25 -7.03 4.95
CA LEU A 973 -15.30 -5.91 5.06
C LEU A 973 -15.88 -4.69 5.81
N ILE A 974 -17.20 -4.49 5.75
CA ILE A 974 -17.92 -3.46 6.54
C ILE A 974 -18.30 -3.98 7.95
N GLY A 975 -18.38 -5.29 8.12
CA GLY A 975 -18.91 -5.96 9.32
C GLY A 975 -17.85 -6.46 10.30
N GLU A 976 -16.59 -6.55 9.90
CA GLU A 976 -15.45 -7.10 10.66
C GLU A 976 -15.42 -6.64 12.14
N PRO A 977 -15.61 -5.35 12.51
CA PRO A 977 -15.61 -4.91 13.92
C PRO A 977 -16.82 -5.36 14.77
N LEU A 978 -17.72 -6.18 14.21
CA LEU A 978 -18.99 -6.63 14.79
C LEU A 978 -19.29 -8.12 14.54
N ILE A 979 -18.44 -8.84 13.80
CA ILE A 979 -18.65 -10.23 13.40
C ILE A 979 -17.57 -11.10 14.04
N GLU A 980 -17.70 -11.37 15.34
CA GLU A 980 -16.78 -12.29 16.05
C GLU A 980 -17.19 -13.77 15.83
N GLY A 981 -16.23 -14.62 15.41
CA GLY A 981 -16.33 -16.07 15.56
C GLY A 981 -17.18 -16.79 14.51
N THR A 982 -18.25 -17.51 14.90
CA THR A 982 -18.90 -18.48 13.99
C THR A 982 -19.64 -17.85 12.79
N LEU A 983 -19.93 -16.55 12.82
CA LEU A 983 -20.40 -15.83 11.64
C LEU A 983 -19.25 -15.42 10.71
N GLU A 984 -18.09 -15.08 11.27
CA GLU A 984 -16.87 -14.71 10.55
C GLU A 984 -16.42 -15.84 9.62
N GLU A 985 -16.32 -17.06 10.18
CA GLU A 985 -16.10 -18.30 9.42
C GLU A 985 -17.09 -18.48 8.26
N ILE A 986 -18.36 -18.10 8.45
CA ILE A 986 -19.41 -18.23 7.43
C ILE A 986 -19.20 -17.20 6.31
N PHE A 987 -18.90 -15.95 6.63
CA PHE A 987 -18.61 -14.93 5.63
C PHE A 987 -17.34 -15.27 4.83
N VAL A 988 -16.25 -15.65 5.50
CA VAL A 988 -15.00 -16.09 4.85
C VAL A 988 -15.20 -17.34 3.99
N LYS A 989 -16.03 -18.31 4.41
CA LYS A 989 -16.36 -19.49 3.59
C LYS A 989 -17.32 -19.20 2.42
N LEU A 990 -17.99 -18.05 2.42
CA LEU A 990 -18.88 -17.62 1.34
C LEU A 990 -18.19 -16.68 0.34
N SER A 991 -17.07 -16.04 0.66
CA SER A 991 -16.31 -15.21 -0.29
C SER A 991 -15.81 -15.97 -1.52
N ILE A 992 -15.57 -17.29 -1.37
CA ILE A 992 -15.25 -18.19 -2.48
C ILE A 992 -16.30 -18.17 -3.61
N ILE A 993 -17.53 -17.71 -3.34
CA ILE A 993 -18.59 -17.55 -4.34
C ILE A 993 -18.28 -16.41 -5.32
N SER A 994 -17.66 -15.30 -4.89
CA SER A 994 -17.31 -14.20 -5.79
C SER A 994 -16.20 -14.61 -6.75
N THR A 995 -15.16 -15.23 -6.20
CA THR A 995 -14.03 -15.86 -6.91
C THR A 995 -14.51 -16.93 -7.90
N LEU A 996 -15.41 -17.83 -7.48
CA LEU A 996 -16.03 -18.82 -8.38
C LEU A 996 -16.82 -18.15 -9.51
N GLY A 997 -17.51 -17.04 -9.22
CA GLY A 997 -18.22 -16.24 -10.22
C GLY A 997 -17.30 -15.72 -11.32
N ILE A 998 -16.14 -15.17 -10.95
CA ILE A 998 -15.10 -14.71 -11.88
C ILE A 998 -14.60 -15.85 -12.77
N TYR A 999 -14.26 -17.01 -12.19
CA TYR A 999 -13.81 -18.17 -12.96
C TYR A 999 -14.86 -18.68 -13.95
N LEU A 1000 -16.15 -18.66 -13.59
CA LEU A 1000 -17.25 -19.04 -14.48
C LEU A 1000 -17.47 -18.04 -15.63
N ILE A 1001 -17.26 -16.74 -15.38
CA ILE A 1001 -17.27 -15.70 -16.43
C ILE A 1001 -16.09 -15.91 -17.39
N ILE A 1002 -14.87 -16.14 -16.89
CA ILE A 1002 -13.68 -16.41 -17.72
C ILE A 1002 -13.89 -17.68 -18.56
N ALA A 1003 -14.38 -18.76 -17.96
CA ALA A 1003 -14.71 -20.00 -18.66
C ALA A 1003 -15.79 -19.79 -19.73
N SER A 1004 -16.79 -18.94 -19.47
CA SER A 1004 -17.79 -18.54 -20.47
C SER A 1004 -17.15 -17.81 -21.65
N ILE A 1005 -16.31 -16.80 -21.41
CA ILE A 1005 -15.62 -16.03 -22.46
C ILE A 1005 -14.77 -16.94 -23.35
N LEU A 1006 -14.00 -17.86 -22.76
CA LEU A 1006 -13.23 -18.87 -23.50
C LEU A 1006 -14.12 -19.76 -24.37
N MET A 1007 -15.28 -20.17 -23.87
CA MET A 1007 -16.26 -20.98 -24.62
C MET A 1007 -16.94 -20.19 -25.74
N ILE A 1008 -17.22 -18.90 -25.56
CA ILE A 1008 -17.73 -18.00 -26.62
C ILE A 1008 -16.68 -17.84 -27.73
N VAL A 1009 -15.40 -17.72 -27.39
CA VAL A 1009 -14.29 -17.69 -28.36
C VAL A 1009 -14.21 -19.01 -29.15
N VAL A 1010 -14.38 -20.16 -28.49
CA VAL A 1010 -14.44 -21.48 -29.14
C VAL A 1010 -15.66 -21.60 -30.08
N GLU A 1011 -16.82 -21.09 -29.70
CA GLU A 1011 -17.99 -20.99 -30.61
C GLU A 1011 -17.72 -20.07 -31.80
N GLY A 1012 -16.95 -18.98 -31.60
CA GLY A 1012 -16.48 -18.07 -32.65
C GLY A 1012 -15.59 -18.75 -33.70
N PHE A 1013 -14.83 -19.78 -33.33
CA PHE A 1013 -14.08 -20.64 -34.28
C PHE A 1013 -14.96 -21.69 -34.99
N GLY A 1014 -16.29 -21.66 -34.80
CA GLY A 1014 -17.26 -22.51 -35.50
C GLY A 1014 -17.54 -23.86 -34.82
N VAL A 1015 -17.05 -24.06 -33.60
CA VAL A 1015 -17.33 -25.27 -32.80
C VAL A 1015 -18.73 -25.17 -32.19
N LYS A 1016 -19.60 -26.16 -32.43
CA LYS A 1016 -20.92 -26.21 -31.79
C LYS A 1016 -20.83 -26.86 -30.41
N LEU A 1017 -21.04 -26.06 -29.36
CA LEU A 1017 -21.16 -26.53 -27.98
C LEU A 1017 -22.57 -27.12 -27.69
N PRO A 1018 -22.72 -27.96 -26.64
CA PRO A 1018 -24.01 -28.51 -26.25
C PRO A 1018 -24.92 -27.46 -25.57
N GLU A 1019 -26.22 -27.58 -25.83
CA GLU A 1019 -27.28 -26.81 -25.15
C GLU A 1019 -27.71 -27.47 -23.83
N ILE A 1020 -27.90 -26.67 -22.79
CA ILE A 1020 -28.47 -27.08 -21.51
C ILE A 1020 -29.77 -26.33 -21.19
N ILE A 1021 -30.52 -26.79 -20.19
CA ILE A 1021 -31.79 -26.15 -19.79
C ILE A 1021 -31.48 -24.80 -19.11
N SER A 1022 -32.15 -23.73 -19.53
CA SER A 1022 -31.98 -22.40 -18.94
C SER A 1022 -32.41 -22.37 -17.47
N PRO A 1023 -31.66 -21.72 -16.56
CA PRO A 1023 -32.13 -21.48 -15.18
C PRO A 1023 -33.49 -20.78 -15.12
N LEU A 1024 -33.76 -19.91 -16.11
CA LEU A 1024 -35.03 -19.17 -16.26
C LEU A 1024 -36.14 -20.02 -16.91
N ALA A 1025 -35.93 -21.32 -17.17
CA ALA A 1025 -36.92 -22.20 -17.82
C ALA A 1025 -38.30 -22.16 -17.12
N PHE A 1026 -38.33 -22.06 -15.79
CA PHE A 1026 -39.53 -22.11 -14.97
C PHE A 1026 -40.29 -20.78 -14.83
N SER A 1027 -39.73 -19.65 -15.30
CA SER A 1027 -40.37 -18.33 -15.18
C SER A 1027 -41.58 -18.18 -16.10
N PRO A 1028 -42.62 -17.38 -15.72
CA PRO A 1028 -43.77 -17.11 -16.59
C PRO A 1028 -43.36 -16.52 -17.95
N SER A 1029 -44.00 -16.96 -19.03
CA SER A 1029 -43.65 -16.55 -20.40
C SER A 1029 -43.72 -15.04 -20.62
N THR A 1030 -44.73 -14.37 -20.05
CA THR A 1030 -44.89 -12.90 -20.09
C THR A 1030 -43.72 -12.17 -19.44
N ALA A 1031 -43.19 -12.69 -18.33
CA ALA A 1031 -42.01 -12.14 -17.68
C ALA A 1031 -40.74 -12.33 -18.53
N LYS A 1032 -40.59 -13.49 -19.20
CA LYS A 1032 -39.44 -13.72 -20.10
C LYS A 1032 -39.44 -12.77 -21.29
N VAL A 1033 -40.59 -12.54 -21.94
CA VAL A 1033 -40.71 -11.59 -23.06
C VAL A 1033 -40.31 -10.18 -22.63
N SER A 1034 -40.84 -9.69 -21.50
CA SER A 1034 -40.50 -8.38 -20.97
C SER A 1034 -39.00 -8.21 -20.68
N VAL A 1035 -38.39 -9.16 -19.95
CA VAL A 1035 -36.96 -9.09 -19.60
C VAL A 1035 -36.06 -9.27 -20.84
N ALA A 1036 -36.43 -10.13 -21.79
CA ALA A 1036 -35.66 -10.33 -23.01
C ALA A 1036 -35.73 -9.13 -23.97
N ASN A 1037 -36.90 -8.52 -24.16
CA ASN A 1037 -37.05 -7.26 -24.92
C ASN A 1037 -36.27 -6.11 -24.25
N THR A 1038 -36.33 -6.02 -22.92
CA THR A 1038 -35.55 -5.05 -22.15
C THR A 1038 -34.05 -5.24 -22.36
N ALA A 1039 -33.55 -6.49 -22.25
CA ALA A 1039 -32.15 -6.81 -22.49
C ALA A 1039 -31.72 -6.54 -23.94
N TYR A 1040 -32.58 -6.83 -24.92
CA TYR A 1040 -32.34 -6.51 -26.33
C TYR A 1040 -32.11 -5.01 -26.53
N TYR A 1041 -33.05 -4.17 -26.04
CA TYR A 1041 -32.94 -2.71 -26.20
C TYR A 1041 -31.80 -2.11 -25.39
N ILE A 1042 -31.41 -2.67 -24.24
CA ILE A 1042 -30.25 -2.20 -23.46
C ILE A 1042 -28.93 -2.50 -24.20
N VAL A 1043 -28.76 -3.73 -24.71
CA VAL A 1043 -27.55 -4.08 -25.48
C VAL A 1043 -27.50 -3.34 -26.82
N GLN A 1044 -28.65 -3.04 -27.42
CA GLN A 1044 -28.73 -2.11 -28.56
C GLN A 1044 -28.32 -0.68 -28.15
N GLY A 1045 -28.85 -0.15 -27.04
CA GLY A 1045 -28.54 1.19 -26.54
C GLY A 1045 -27.05 1.41 -26.25
N PHE A 1046 -26.36 0.40 -25.71
CA PHE A 1046 -24.92 0.42 -25.45
C PHE A 1046 -24.02 0.07 -26.66
N SER A 1047 -24.60 -0.15 -27.85
CA SER A 1047 -23.82 -0.50 -29.05
C SER A 1047 -23.22 0.70 -29.80
N THR A 1048 -23.68 1.93 -29.52
CA THR A 1048 -23.09 3.16 -30.07
C THR A 1048 -21.80 3.52 -29.33
N ARG A 1049 -20.83 4.08 -30.06
CA ARG A 1049 -19.48 4.35 -29.55
C ARG A 1049 -19.52 5.31 -28.35
N SER A 1050 -20.28 6.39 -28.48
CA SER A 1050 -20.41 7.41 -27.45
C SER A 1050 -21.18 6.90 -26.22
N SER A 1051 -22.17 6.02 -26.40
CA SER A 1051 -22.84 5.35 -25.27
C SER A 1051 -21.88 4.45 -24.50
N PHE A 1052 -21.03 3.69 -25.19
CA PHE A 1052 -20.05 2.82 -24.54
C PHE A 1052 -18.95 3.61 -23.83
N LEU A 1053 -18.38 4.64 -24.47
CA LEU A 1053 -17.36 5.51 -23.87
C LEU A 1053 -17.90 6.31 -22.66
N LEU A 1054 -19.19 6.64 -22.66
CA LEU A 1054 -19.85 7.29 -21.53
C LEU A 1054 -19.84 6.41 -20.25
N ILE A 1055 -19.84 5.08 -20.35
CA ILE A 1055 -19.70 4.20 -19.18
C ILE A 1055 -18.40 4.52 -18.42
N PHE A 1056 -17.28 4.66 -19.14
CA PHE A 1056 -15.98 4.99 -18.58
C PHE A 1056 -15.90 6.43 -18.07
N LEU A 1057 -16.54 7.39 -18.75
CA LEU A 1057 -16.68 8.76 -18.24
C LEU A 1057 -17.37 8.76 -16.87
N CYS A 1058 -18.53 8.09 -16.74
CA CYS A 1058 -19.27 8.00 -15.48
C CYS A 1058 -18.50 7.24 -14.39
N LEU A 1059 -17.67 6.26 -14.75
CA LEU A 1059 -16.85 5.48 -13.81
C LEU A 1059 -15.61 6.23 -13.32
N LEU A 1060 -15.16 7.27 -14.03
CA LEU A 1060 -13.90 7.98 -13.75
C LEU A 1060 -14.10 9.46 -13.34
N SER A 1061 -15.26 10.07 -13.60
CA SER A 1061 -15.48 11.51 -13.38
C SER A 1061 -15.45 11.95 -11.92
N ASP A 1062 -15.89 11.07 -11.03
CA ASP A 1062 -16.12 11.36 -9.62
C ASP A 1062 -15.00 10.78 -8.73
N LEU A 1063 -13.89 10.29 -9.35
CA LEU A 1063 -12.65 9.91 -8.67
C LEU A 1063 -12.06 11.04 -7.81
N ALA A 1064 -12.34 12.29 -8.16
CA ALA A 1064 -11.89 13.45 -7.39
C ALA A 1064 -12.54 13.56 -5.99
N LEU A 1065 -13.61 12.80 -5.68
CA LEU A 1065 -14.29 12.86 -4.38
C LEU A 1065 -13.46 12.27 -3.22
N PHE A 1066 -12.32 11.61 -3.48
CA PHE A 1066 -11.44 11.08 -2.42
C PHE A 1066 -10.93 12.16 -1.46
N VAL A 1067 -10.97 13.44 -1.86
CA VAL A 1067 -10.60 14.57 -1.00
C VAL A 1067 -11.73 15.12 -0.14
N ASP A 1068 -12.99 14.69 -0.30
CA ASP A 1068 -14.11 15.21 0.49
C ASP A 1068 -13.96 14.96 2.01
N PRO A 1069 -13.49 13.79 2.50
CA PRO A 1069 -13.19 13.59 3.92
C PRO A 1069 -12.13 14.57 4.44
N ILE A 1070 -11.07 14.76 3.65
CA ILE A 1070 -9.96 15.68 3.94
C ILE A 1070 -10.46 17.13 4.01
N ILE A 1071 -11.38 17.53 3.12
CA ILE A 1071 -11.98 18.87 3.13
C ILE A 1071 -12.83 19.13 4.38
N VAL A 1072 -13.46 18.10 4.98
CA VAL A 1072 -14.14 18.24 6.28
C VAL A 1072 -13.10 18.59 7.35
N ASP A 1073 -12.02 17.80 7.40
CA ASP A 1073 -10.97 17.87 8.42
C ASP A 1073 -10.18 19.18 8.34
N ILE A 1074 -9.74 19.58 7.14
CA ILE A 1074 -9.11 20.89 6.84
C ILE A 1074 -9.96 22.04 7.42
N PHE A 1075 -11.28 22.02 7.24
CA PHE A 1075 -12.10 23.13 7.72
C PHE A 1075 -12.38 23.07 9.22
N ILE A 1076 -12.66 21.90 9.79
CA ILE A 1076 -13.04 21.78 11.20
C ILE A 1076 -11.81 21.81 12.11
N ASN A 1077 -10.84 20.94 11.86
CA ASN A 1077 -9.71 20.66 12.75
C ASN A 1077 -8.50 21.58 12.46
N GLU A 1078 -8.05 21.73 11.20
CA GLU A 1078 -6.94 22.65 10.89
C GLU A 1078 -7.37 24.13 10.97
N ALA A 1079 -8.43 24.51 10.23
CA ALA A 1079 -8.86 25.91 10.12
C ALA A 1079 -9.81 26.39 11.24
N GLY A 1080 -10.13 25.54 12.22
CA GLY A 1080 -10.93 25.89 13.40
C GLY A 1080 -12.39 26.31 13.11
N TRP A 1081 -13.04 25.74 12.10
CA TRP A 1081 -14.47 25.98 11.84
C TRP A 1081 -15.34 25.09 12.72
N SER A 1082 -15.84 25.64 13.83
CA SER A 1082 -16.82 24.94 14.68
C SER A 1082 -17.96 24.29 13.87
N GLN A 1083 -18.39 23.10 14.29
CA GLN A 1083 -19.39 22.28 13.60
C GLN A 1083 -20.61 23.07 13.10
N GLN A 1084 -21.14 23.99 13.92
CA GLN A 1084 -22.27 24.86 13.59
C GLN A 1084 -22.00 25.77 12.38
N LYS A 1085 -20.78 26.31 12.27
CA LYS A 1085 -20.32 27.16 11.16
C LYS A 1085 -20.15 26.34 9.89
N TYR A 1086 -19.50 25.17 9.99
CA TYR A 1086 -19.34 24.22 8.89
C TYR A 1086 -20.69 23.80 8.31
N ASN A 1087 -21.61 23.31 9.16
CA ASN A 1087 -22.96 22.88 8.77
C ASN A 1087 -23.75 24.00 8.09
N ALA A 1088 -23.68 25.24 8.59
CA ALA A 1088 -24.38 26.39 8.01
C ALA A 1088 -23.84 26.80 6.62
N ILE A 1089 -22.51 26.77 6.44
CA ILE A 1089 -21.86 27.19 5.19
C ILE A 1089 -21.91 26.06 4.16
N ILE A 1090 -21.28 24.91 4.47
CA ILE A 1090 -21.18 23.76 3.55
C ILE A 1090 -22.56 23.19 3.26
N GLY A 1091 -23.29 22.80 4.31
CA GLY A 1091 -24.62 22.20 4.17
C GLY A 1091 -25.71 23.16 3.68
N GLY A 1092 -25.46 24.47 3.71
CA GLY A 1092 -26.48 25.49 3.44
C GLY A 1092 -26.15 26.35 2.23
N ILE A 1093 -25.21 27.28 2.39
CA ILE A 1093 -24.86 28.28 1.37
C ILE A 1093 -24.21 27.61 0.15
N VAL A 1094 -23.27 26.69 0.38
CA VAL A 1094 -22.53 26.00 -0.71
C VAL A 1094 -23.48 25.09 -1.50
N VAL A 1095 -24.34 24.29 -0.85
CA VAL A 1095 -25.38 23.50 -1.54
C VAL A 1095 -26.37 24.39 -2.33
N LEU A 1096 -26.73 25.58 -1.82
CA LEU A 1096 -27.54 26.54 -2.56
C LEU A 1096 -26.83 27.04 -3.83
N PHE A 1097 -25.53 27.30 -3.78
CA PHE A 1097 -24.75 27.67 -4.97
C PHE A 1097 -24.57 26.50 -5.95
N THR A 1098 -24.44 25.25 -5.48
CA THR A 1098 -24.50 24.05 -6.34
C THR A 1098 -25.85 23.98 -7.07
N MET A 1099 -26.96 24.20 -6.37
CA MET A 1099 -28.30 24.18 -6.98
C MET A 1099 -28.47 25.29 -8.02
N LEU A 1100 -27.95 26.50 -7.77
CA LEU A 1100 -27.92 27.58 -8.76
C LEU A 1100 -27.05 27.20 -9.97
N GLY A 1101 -25.87 26.60 -9.75
CA GLY A 1101 -25.01 26.09 -10.80
C GLY A 1101 -25.70 25.04 -11.68
N GLN A 1102 -26.41 24.08 -11.07
CA GLN A 1102 -27.19 23.08 -11.82
C GLN A 1102 -28.30 23.71 -12.67
N ILE A 1103 -28.96 24.78 -12.18
CA ILE A 1103 -29.99 25.51 -12.96
C ILE A 1103 -29.37 26.30 -14.12
N PHE A 1104 -28.26 27.01 -13.88
CA PHE A 1104 -27.57 27.77 -14.94
C PHE A 1104 -26.89 26.87 -15.97
N GLY A 1105 -26.34 25.73 -15.54
CA GLY A 1105 -25.64 24.77 -16.40
C GLY A 1105 -26.55 24.16 -17.46
N GLY A 1106 -27.77 23.76 -17.10
CA GLY A 1106 -28.76 23.27 -18.07
C GLY A 1106 -29.03 24.31 -19.18
N PHE A 1107 -29.34 25.56 -18.78
CA PHE A 1107 -29.58 26.65 -19.74
C PHE A 1107 -28.36 26.96 -20.64
N LEU A 1108 -27.14 26.90 -20.09
CA LEU A 1108 -25.92 27.08 -20.86
C LEU A 1108 -25.70 25.92 -21.85
N GLY A 1109 -25.92 24.68 -21.41
CA GLY A 1109 -25.80 23.48 -22.22
C GLY A 1109 -26.80 23.42 -23.38
N ASP A 1110 -28.07 23.75 -23.14
CA ASP A 1110 -29.09 23.85 -24.19
C ASP A 1110 -28.72 24.90 -25.24
N ARG A 1111 -28.29 26.09 -24.77
CA ARG A 1111 -28.00 27.23 -25.63
C ARG A 1111 -26.71 27.07 -26.44
N TYR A 1112 -25.66 26.51 -25.85
CA TYR A 1112 -24.30 26.54 -26.42
C TYR A 1112 -23.74 25.15 -26.77
N GLY A 1113 -24.30 24.08 -26.20
CA GLY A 1113 -23.82 22.70 -26.36
C GLY A 1113 -23.52 22.06 -25.00
N VAL A 1114 -24.18 20.94 -24.68
CA VAL A 1114 -24.05 20.28 -23.37
C VAL A 1114 -22.66 19.71 -23.14
N ARG A 1115 -22.03 19.18 -24.19
CA ARG A 1115 -20.66 18.62 -24.13
C ARG A 1115 -19.62 19.73 -24.02
N GLU A 1116 -19.78 20.80 -24.80
CA GLU A 1116 -18.87 21.94 -24.85
C GLU A 1116 -18.84 22.68 -23.50
N ILE A 1117 -20.01 22.92 -22.90
CA ILE A 1117 -20.13 23.49 -21.55
C ILE A 1117 -19.64 22.51 -20.47
N ALA A 1118 -19.82 21.20 -20.63
CA ALA A 1118 -19.24 20.21 -19.72
C ALA A 1118 -17.70 20.24 -19.75
N MET A 1119 -17.07 20.24 -20.92
CA MET A 1119 -15.60 20.29 -21.06
C MET A 1119 -15.01 21.56 -20.43
N ILE A 1120 -15.60 22.72 -20.68
CA ILE A 1120 -15.22 23.98 -20.02
C ILE A 1120 -15.46 23.88 -18.50
N GLY A 1121 -16.61 23.33 -18.09
CA GLY A 1121 -16.99 23.16 -16.68
C GLY A 1121 -16.01 22.30 -15.89
N PHE A 1122 -15.64 21.12 -16.40
CA PHE A 1122 -14.65 20.23 -15.75
C PHE A 1122 -13.24 20.82 -15.78
N THR A 1123 -12.85 21.58 -16.81
CA THR A 1123 -11.56 22.29 -16.84
C THR A 1123 -11.51 23.38 -15.74
N LEU A 1124 -12.58 24.15 -15.57
CA LEU A 1124 -12.71 25.14 -14.50
C LEU A 1124 -12.86 24.50 -13.10
N LEU A 1125 -13.50 23.34 -13.01
CA LEU A 1125 -13.65 22.59 -11.76
C LEU A 1125 -12.30 22.04 -11.28
N ALA A 1126 -11.49 21.50 -12.19
CA ALA A 1126 -10.13 21.06 -11.90
C ALA A 1126 -9.29 22.21 -11.32
N LEU A 1127 -9.33 23.39 -11.96
CA LEU A 1127 -8.70 24.60 -11.44
C LEU A 1127 -9.28 25.05 -10.08
N ALA A 1128 -10.58 24.86 -9.85
CA ALA A 1128 -11.24 25.12 -8.56
C ALA A 1128 -11.05 24.01 -7.50
N ASN A 1129 -10.46 22.87 -7.86
CA ASN A 1129 -9.94 21.87 -6.92
C ASN A 1129 -8.52 22.25 -6.50
N ALA A 1130 -7.60 22.47 -7.46
CA ALA A 1130 -6.23 22.92 -7.17
C ALA A 1130 -6.18 24.28 -6.45
N GLY A 1131 -7.13 25.17 -6.76
CA GLY A 1131 -7.27 26.46 -6.09
C GLY A 1131 -7.58 26.39 -4.60
N LEU A 1132 -8.01 25.24 -4.06
CA LEU A 1132 -8.16 25.09 -2.61
C LEU A 1132 -6.79 24.99 -1.92
N ALA A 1133 -5.84 24.26 -2.51
CA ALA A 1133 -4.46 24.18 -2.04
C ALA A 1133 -3.71 25.51 -2.24
N PHE A 1134 -3.91 26.21 -3.36
CA PHE A 1134 -3.38 27.57 -3.55
C PHE A 1134 -3.90 28.61 -2.55
N LEU A 1135 -4.97 28.29 -1.81
CA LEU A 1135 -5.58 29.16 -0.80
C LEU A 1135 -5.34 28.68 0.65
N ASN A 1136 -4.36 27.79 0.90
CA ASN A 1136 -3.97 27.33 2.25
C ASN A 1136 -3.84 28.50 3.25
N ALA A 1137 -3.04 29.52 2.91
CA ALA A 1137 -2.86 30.73 3.73
C ALA A 1137 -4.13 31.60 3.94
N TYR A 1138 -5.30 31.14 3.47
CA TYR A 1138 -6.62 31.74 3.67
C TYR A 1138 -7.67 30.76 4.22
N TRP A 1139 -7.33 29.51 4.58
CA TRP A 1139 -8.29 28.52 5.10
C TRP A 1139 -9.02 28.99 6.38
N GLU A 1140 -8.30 29.63 7.32
CA GLU A 1140 -8.89 30.32 8.48
C GLU A 1140 -9.88 31.44 8.09
N ASN A 1141 -9.68 32.07 6.92
CA ASN A 1141 -10.49 33.20 6.48
C ASN A 1141 -11.82 32.75 5.90
N THR A 1142 -12.71 32.37 6.81
CA THR A 1142 -14.12 32.01 6.60
C THR A 1142 -14.85 32.86 5.56
N THR A 1143 -14.57 34.17 5.45
CA THR A 1143 -15.22 35.04 4.44
C THR A 1143 -14.69 34.78 3.03
N ILE A 1144 -13.37 34.73 2.86
CA ILE A 1144 -12.74 34.41 1.57
C ILE A 1144 -13.13 32.99 1.14
N MET A 1145 -13.01 32.03 2.06
CA MET A 1145 -13.32 30.63 1.80
C MET A 1145 -14.81 30.39 1.52
N THR A 1146 -15.74 31.06 2.20
CA THR A 1146 -17.17 30.98 1.84
C THR A 1146 -17.41 31.43 0.40
N VAL A 1147 -16.83 32.57 0.00
CA VAL A 1147 -16.97 33.07 -1.39
C VAL A 1147 -16.34 32.10 -2.39
N TYR A 1148 -15.15 31.58 -2.09
CA TYR A 1148 -14.46 30.60 -2.92
C TYR A 1148 -15.28 29.31 -3.11
N LEU A 1149 -15.75 28.71 -2.01
CA LEU A 1149 -16.56 27.49 -2.03
C LEU A 1149 -17.88 27.69 -2.77
N CYS A 1150 -18.51 28.87 -2.67
CA CYS A 1150 -19.69 29.21 -3.45
C CYS A 1150 -19.40 29.28 -4.96
N VAL A 1151 -18.22 29.78 -5.38
CA VAL A 1151 -17.79 29.77 -6.78
C VAL A 1151 -17.46 28.35 -7.25
N LYS A 1152 -16.70 27.57 -6.47
CA LYS A 1152 -16.41 26.14 -6.73
C LYS A 1152 -17.70 25.34 -6.91
N ALA A 1153 -18.67 25.51 -6.01
CA ALA A 1153 -19.97 24.85 -6.04
C ALA A 1153 -20.81 25.21 -7.28
N LEU A 1154 -20.80 26.47 -7.69
CA LEU A 1154 -21.50 26.91 -8.89
C LEU A 1154 -20.86 26.34 -10.17
N ILE A 1155 -19.53 26.28 -10.24
CA ILE A 1155 -18.78 25.62 -11.34
C ILE A 1155 -19.08 24.11 -11.37
N TYR A 1156 -18.99 23.43 -10.23
CA TYR A 1156 -19.34 22.02 -10.08
C TYR A 1156 -20.77 21.73 -10.54
N GLY A 1157 -21.73 22.54 -10.09
CA GLY A 1157 -23.13 22.41 -10.49
C GLY A 1157 -23.34 22.53 -11.99
N ILE A 1158 -22.61 23.43 -12.67
CA ILE A 1158 -22.62 23.58 -14.13
C ILE A 1158 -21.99 22.36 -14.82
N ALA A 1159 -20.79 21.95 -14.39
CA ALA A 1159 -20.06 20.85 -15.00
C ALA A 1159 -20.85 19.52 -14.93
N TRP A 1160 -21.32 19.19 -13.73
CA TRP A 1160 -22.00 17.93 -13.43
C TRP A 1160 -23.35 17.83 -14.15
N ILE A 1161 -24.21 18.87 -14.12
CA ILE A 1161 -25.52 18.81 -14.79
C ILE A 1161 -25.39 18.67 -16.31
N CYS A 1162 -24.33 19.21 -16.91
CA CYS A 1162 -24.09 19.07 -18.34
C CYS A 1162 -23.66 17.65 -18.72
N VAL A 1163 -22.87 16.96 -17.89
CA VAL A 1163 -22.57 15.52 -18.07
C VAL A 1163 -23.80 14.64 -17.85
N ILE A 1164 -24.66 14.93 -16.87
CA ILE A 1164 -25.96 14.26 -16.72
C ILE A 1164 -26.82 14.46 -17.99
N SER A 1165 -26.77 15.65 -18.59
CA SER A 1165 -27.52 15.98 -19.82
C SER A 1165 -26.96 15.27 -21.07
N VAL A 1166 -25.64 15.11 -21.18
CA VAL A 1166 -25.00 14.22 -22.18
C VAL A 1166 -25.46 12.77 -21.97
N SER A 1167 -25.54 12.32 -20.72
CA SER A 1167 -26.03 10.97 -20.38
C SER A 1167 -27.48 10.75 -20.78
N MET A 1168 -28.35 11.75 -20.62
CA MET A 1168 -29.74 11.70 -21.06
C MET A 1168 -29.88 11.65 -22.60
N ARG A 1169 -29.02 12.33 -23.37
CA ARG A 1169 -29.06 12.29 -24.84
C ARG A 1169 -28.58 10.97 -25.43
N LEU A 1170 -27.54 10.39 -24.84
CA LEU A 1170 -26.97 9.11 -25.29
C LEU A 1170 -27.79 7.88 -24.87
N THR A 1171 -28.89 8.10 -24.15
CA THR A 1171 -29.81 7.07 -23.68
C THR A 1171 -30.89 6.79 -24.73
N TYR A 1172 -30.95 5.56 -25.23
CA TYR A 1172 -31.93 5.10 -26.24
C TYR A 1172 -33.33 5.00 -25.63
N SER A 1173 -34.35 5.57 -26.28
CA SER A 1173 -35.68 5.76 -25.68
C SER A 1173 -36.34 4.45 -25.23
N LYS A 1174 -36.20 3.37 -26.02
CA LYS A 1174 -36.78 2.05 -25.73
C LYS A 1174 -36.15 1.34 -24.52
N ALA A 1175 -34.98 1.78 -24.06
CA ALA A 1175 -34.28 1.25 -22.89
C ALA A 1175 -34.08 2.31 -21.79
N GLY A 1176 -34.75 3.47 -21.92
CA GLY A 1176 -34.21 4.73 -21.40
C GLY A 1176 -33.98 4.76 -19.89
N GLY A 1177 -34.98 4.33 -19.12
CA GLY A 1177 -34.88 4.29 -17.65
C GLY A 1177 -33.72 3.40 -17.16
N THR A 1178 -33.52 2.22 -17.77
CA THR A 1178 -32.50 1.26 -17.31
C THR A 1178 -31.10 1.65 -17.76
N GLN A 1179 -30.92 2.12 -19.01
CA GLN A 1179 -29.63 2.58 -19.50
C GLN A 1179 -29.16 3.83 -18.74
N PHE A 1180 -30.05 4.80 -18.49
CA PHE A 1180 -29.73 5.95 -17.65
C PHE A 1180 -29.41 5.56 -16.21
N THR A 1181 -30.18 4.63 -15.62
CA THR A 1181 -29.92 4.09 -14.27
C THR A 1181 -28.55 3.41 -14.18
N ALA A 1182 -28.08 2.75 -15.24
CA ALA A 1182 -26.74 2.17 -15.29
C ALA A 1182 -25.64 3.25 -15.30
N TYR A 1183 -25.76 4.33 -16.08
CA TYR A 1183 -24.82 5.47 -15.98
C TYR A 1183 -24.81 6.06 -14.56
N MET A 1184 -25.97 6.30 -13.96
CA MET A 1184 -26.08 6.80 -12.58
C MET A 1184 -25.42 5.86 -11.56
N SER A 1185 -25.48 4.55 -11.81
CA SER A 1185 -24.82 3.52 -10.99
C SER A 1185 -23.29 3.59 -11.09
N MET A 1186 -22.74 3.95 -12.25
CA MET A 1186 -21.29 4.09 -12.46
C MET A 1186 -20.70 5.33 -11.77
N PHE A 1187 -21.42 6.46 -11.72
CA PHE A 1187 -21.01 7.62 -10.91
C PHE A 1187 -20.88 7.24 -9.42
N ASN A 1188 -21.84 6.49 -8.89
CA ASN A 1188 -21.80 6.02 -7.51
C ASN A 1188 -20.64 5.02 -7.28
N LEU A 1189 -20.33 4.15 -8.26
CA LEU A 1189 -19.17 3.26 -8.20
C LEU A 1189 -17.84 4.04 -8.22
N SER A 1190 -17.75 5.10 -9.04
CA SER A 1190 -16.61 6.02 -9.08
C SER A 1190 -16.38 6.66 -7.72
N ALA A 1191 -17.45 7.16 -7.08
CA ALA A 1191 -17.40 7.74 -5.73
C ALA A 1191 -16.98 6.71 -4.67
N VAL A 1192 -17.50 5.48 -4.71
CA VAL A 1192 -17.08 4.40 -3.79
C VAL A 1192 -15.58 4.10 -3.93
N PHE A 1193 -15.07 3.94 -5.15
CA PHE A 1193 -13.63 3.73 -5.37
C PHE A 1193 -12.79 4.91 -4.89
N ALA A 1194 -13.26 6.15 -5.10
CA ALA A 1194 -12.61 7.35 -4.61
C ALA A 1194 -12.48 7.32 -3.07
N TYR A 1195 -13.58 7.12 -2.35
CA TYR A 1195 -13.58 7.11 -0.88
C TYR A 1195 -12.79 5.93 -0.28
N LEU A 1196 -12.77 4.76 -0.92
CA LEU A 1196 -11.91 3.65 -0.49
C LEU A 1196 -10.42 3.91 -0.73
N PHE A 1197 -10.06 4.82 -1.65
CA PHE A 1197 -8.69 5.22 -1.91
C PHE A 1197 -8.18 6.28 -0.93
N SER A 1198 -9.06 7.08 -0.32
CA SER A 1198 -8.72 8.17 0.61
C SER A 1198 -7.76 7.75 1.72
N GLY A 1199 -8.03 6.67 2.46
CA GLY A 1199 -7.20 6.27 3.61
C GLY A 1199 -5.74 5.98 3.22
N ARG A 1200 -5.54 5.26 2.12
CA ARG A 1200 -4.18 4.99 1.58
C ARG A 1200 -3.47 6.26 1.14
N MET A 1201 -4.20 7.23 0.58
CA MET A 1201 -3.65 8.52 0.18
C MET A 1201 -3.26 9.38 1.39
N ILE A 1202 -4.08 9.38 2.45
CA ILE A 1202 -3.84 10.11 3.71
C ILE A 1202 -2.58 9.58 4.40
N ALA A 1203 -2.40 8.26 4.45
CA ALA A 1203 -1.20 7.62 5.01
C ALA A 1203 0.07 7.76 4.13
N THR A 1204 0.02 8.48 3.01
CA THR A 1204 1.17 8.63 2.09
C THR A 1204 1.51 10.08 1.78
N PHE A 1205 0.51 10.94 1.51
CA PHE A 1205 0.72 12.26 0.90
C PHE A 1205 0.24 13.41 1.77
N ASP A 1206 0.81 14.60 1.61
CA ASP A 1206 0.30 15.78 2.30
C ASP A 1206 -1.08 16.22 1.75
N TYR A 1207 -1.85 16.95 2.56
CA TYR A 1207 -3.19 17.43 2.20
C TYR A 1207 -3.19 18.29 0.92
N LEU A 1208 -2.09 19.00 0.65
CA LEU A 1208 -1.93 19.83 -0.55
C LEU A 1208 -1.74 18.97 -1.82
N THR A 1209 -0.91 17.93 -1.76
CA THR A 1209 -0.69 16.95 -2.83
C THR A 1209 -1.97 16.22 -3.15
N MET A 1210 -2.71 15.76 -2.14
CA MET A 1210 -4.01 15.11 -2.35
C MET A 1210 -5.00 16.04 -3.06
N LEU A 1211 -5.07 17.32 -2.70
CA LEU A 1211 -5.87 18.32 -3.41
C LEU A 1211 -5.41 18.53 -4.87
N TYR A 1212 -4.10 18.53 -5.16
CA TYR A 1212 -3.60 18.61 -6.53
C TYR A 1212 -3.86 17.32 -7.35
N ILE A 1213 -3.82 16.14 -6.72
CA ILE A 1213 -4.15 14.86 -7.36
C ILE A 1213 -5.64 14.79 -7.68
N GLY A 1214 -6.52 15.16 -6.74
CA GLY A 1214 -7.97 15.27 -7.00
C GLY A 1214 -8.28 16.27 -8.13
N ALA A 1215 -7.55 17.38 -8.19
CA ALA A 1215 -7.64 18.33 -9.29
C ALA A 1215 -7.16 17.75 -10.64
N ALA A 1216 -6.10 16.95 -10.65
CA ALA A 1216 -5.61 16.29 -11.85
C ALA A 1216 -6.60 15.22 -12.36
N LEU A 1217 -7.14 14.38 -11.46
CA LEU A 1217 -8.14 13.35 -11.80
C LEU A 1217 -9.42 13.97 -12.39
N THR A 1218 -9.81 15.17 -11.94
CA THR A 1218 -10.96 15.92 -12.50
C THR A 1218 -10.86 16.16 -14.02
N LEU A 1219 -9.64 16.17 -14.58
CA LEU A 1219 -9.39 16.42 -16.01
C LEU A 1219 -9.67 15.20 -16.89
N ILE A 1220 -9.76 13.99 -16.34
CA ILE A 1220 -10.08 12.76 -17.10
C ILE A 1220 -11.43 12.93 -17.83
N SER A 1221 -12.41 13.57 -17.18
CA SER A 1221 -13.70 13.91 -17.78
C SER A 1221 -13.59 14.73 -19.07
N VAL A 1222 -12.64 15.67 -19.15
CA VAL A 1222 -12.42 16.52 -20.33
C VAL A 1222 -11.86 15.68 -21.49
N ILE A 1223 -11.00 14.70 -21.20
CA ILE A 1223 -10.41 13.79 -22.19
C ILE A 1223 -11.48 12.85 -22.77
N PHE A 1224 -12.31 12.24 -21.94
CA PHE A 1224 -13.37 11.34 -22.42
C PHE A 1224 -14.46 12.09 -23.21
N LEU A 1225 -14.86 13.29 -22.77
CA LEU A 1225 -15.84 14.11 -23.48
C LEU A 1225 -15.41 14.49 -24.92
N LEU A 1226 -14.11 14.55 -25.22
CA LEU A 1226 -13.60 14.78 -26.57
C LEU A 1226 -14.03 13.68 -27.56
N PHE A 1227 -14.13 12.44 -27.09
CA PHE A 1227 -14.39 11.25 -27.92
C PHE A 1227 -15.87 10.85 -27.97
N ILE A 1228 -16.74 11.68 -27.36
CA ILE A 1228 -18.18 11.50 -27.24
C ILE A 1228 -18.87 12.51 -28.17
N ASP A 1229 -19.75 12.01 -29.04
CA ASP A 1229 -20.76 12.80 -29.76
C ASP A 1229 -22.09 12.65 -29.00
N PRO A 1230 -22.65 13.72 -28.41
CA PRO A 1230 -23.87 13.62 -27.62
C PRO A 1230 -25.11 13.26 -28.44
N ASP A 1231 -25.06 13.40 -29.77
CA ASP A 1231 -26.21 13.22 -30.67
C ASP A 1231 -26.08 11.93 -31.52
N GLU A 1232 -25.07 11.06 -31.26
CA GLU A 1232 -24.84 9.77 -31.96
C GLU A 1232 -26.02 8.81 -31.79
N THR A 1233 -26.55 8.65 -30.58
CA THR A 1233 -27.70 7.75 -30.32
C THR A 1233 -28.96 8.20 -31.06
N ASP A 1234 -29.21 9.51 -31.14
CA ASP A 1234 -30.36 10.07 -31.86
C ASP A 1234 -30.22 9.94 -33.39
N ARG A 1235 -28.98 9.90 -33.91
CA ARG A 1235 -28.66 9.64 -35.31
C ARG A 1235 -28.77 8.15 -35.67
N VAL A 1236 -28.11 7.28 -34.91
CA VAL A 1236 -27.94 5.85 -35.24
C VAL A 1236 -29.11 4.96 -34.81
N LEU A 1237 -29.74 5.21 -33.66
CA LEU A 1237 -30.78 4.32 -33.10
C LEU A 1237 -32.20 4.89 -33.18
N GLU A 1238 -32.35 6.22 -33.27
CA GLU A 1238 -33.66 6.89 -33.30
C GLU A 1238 -34.00 7.50 -34.68
N GLY A 1239 -33.02 7.69 -35.57
CA GLY A 1239 -33.23 8.22 -36.93
C GLY A 1239 -33.79 9.64 -36.98
N ARG A 1240 -33.46 10.50 -36.00
CA ARG A 1240 -34.07 11.84 -35.84
C ARG A 1240 -33.40 12.94 -36.67
N PHE A 1241 -32.24 12.67 -37.27
CA PHE A 1241 -31.48 13.59 -38.11
C PHE A 1241 -31.28 12.98 -39.50
N GLU A 1242 -31.53 13.75 -40.56
CA GLU A 1242 -31.12 13.40 -41.92
C GLU A 1242 -29.61 13.65 -42.10
N ASP A 1243 -28.97 12.95 -43.04
CA ASP A 1243 -27.51 13.01 -43.30
C ASP A 1243 -27.05 14.40 -43.80
N ASP A 1244 -26.80 15.34 -42.89
CA ASP A 1244 -26.28 16.68 -43.21
C ASP A 1244 -24.74 16.69 -43.20
N ASP A 1245 -24.16 16.70 -44.40
CA ASP A 1245 -22.75 16.46 -44.82
C ASP A 1245 -21.73 17.52 -44.30
N SER A 1246 -21.88 17.91 -43.04
CA SER A 1246 -21.31 19.10 -42.41
C SER A 1246 -20.05 18.78 -41.58
N GLY A 1247 -18.98 18.40 -42.28
CA GLY A 1247 -17.71 17.93 -41.71
C GLY A 1247 -17.08 18.80 -40.62
N GLY A 1248 -17.48 18.56 -39.37
CA GLY A 1248 -16.81 18.93 -38.12
C GLY A 1248 -16.36 17.69 -37.34
N ASP A 1249 -16.12 16.58 -38.05
CA ASP A 1249 -15.89 15.24 -37.52
C ASP A 1249 -14.40 14.89 -37.33
N LEU A 1250 -14.11 14.18 -36.23
CA LEU A 1250 -12.85 13.50 -35.93
C LEU A 1250 -13.08 12.07 -35.39
N GLY A 1251 -14.29 11.52 -35.53
CA GLY A 1251 -14.77 10.33 -34.83
C GLY A 1251 -15.64 9.34 -35.62
N GLU A 1252 -16.35 9.73 -36.68
CA GLU A 1252 -17.27 8.82 -37.42
C GLU A 1252 -16.54 7.84 -38.34
N ASN A 1253 -15.41 8.25 -38.92
CA ASN A 1253 -14.64 7.37 -39.81
C ASN A 1253 -13.98 6.22 -39.03
N LEU A 1254 -14.51 5.01 -39.24
CA LEU A 1254 -14.28 3.74 -38.55
C LEU A 1254 -15.01 3.58 -37.20
N TRP A 1255 -16.20 2.95 -37.23
CA TRP A 1255 -16.50 1.88 -36.27
C TRP A 1255 -17.27 0.66 -36.85
N LEU A 1256 -18.09 0.80 -37.91
CA LEU A 1256 -18.69 -0.39 -38.58
C LEU A 1256 -19.10 -0.26 -40.07
N GLU A 1257 -18.65 0.74 -40.82
CA GLU A 1257 -18.89 0.76 -42.28
C GLU A 1257 -18.14 -0.38 -43.00
N ASN A 1258 -18.86 -1.44 -43.34
CA ASN A 1258 -18.55 -2.21 -44.54
C ASN A 1258 -18.92 -1.36 -45.75
N GLU A 1259 -17.96 -1.00 -46.59
CA GLU A 1259 -18.18 -0.23 -47.83
C GLU A 1259 -19.29 -0.87 -48.68
N ARG A 1260 -20.50 -0.30 -48.68
CA ARG A 1260 -21.48 -0.60 -49.73
C ARG A 1260 -20.95 0.06 -51.02
N PRO A 1261 -20.70 -0.70 -52.10
CA PRO A 1261 -20.25 -0.09 -53.35
C PRO A 1261 -21.36 0.83 -53.88
N LYS A 1262 -21.08 2.13 -53.97
CA LYS A 1262 -22.03 3.12 -54.52
C LYS A 1262 -22.39 2.72 -55.95
N ASP A 1263 -23.68 2.53 -56.21
CA ASP A 1263 -24.19 2.04 -57.50
C ASP A 1263 -23.68 2.88 -58.66
N ALA A 1264 -22.88 2.25 -59.52
CA ALA A 1264 -22.32 2.90 -60.69
C ALA A 1264 -23.41 3.14 -61.74
N ILE A 1265 -23.91 4.39 -61.80
CA ILE A 1265 -24.95 4.83 -62.75
C ILE A 1265 -24.53 4.44 -64.18
N LEU A 1266 -25.35 3.60 -64.83
CA LEU A 1266 -25.14 3.09 -66.18
C LEU A 1266 -25.31 4.17 -67.26
N VAL A 1267 -24.32 5.06 -67.41
CA VAL A 1267 -24.22 5.99 -68.55
C VAL A 1267 -23.56 5.28 -69.75
N GLY A 1268 -24.20 4.24 -70.25
CA GLY A 1268 -23.81 3.56 -71.49
C GLY A 1268 -24.18 4.41 -72.71
N GLY A 1269 -23.26 5.28 -73.17
CA GLY A 1269 -23.64 6.36 -74.09
C GLY A 1269 -22.56 6.92 -75.01
N THR A 1270 -21.72 6.08 -75.65
CA THR A 1270 -20.89 6.51 -76.81
C THR A 1270 -20.81 5.44 -77.90
N GLU A 1271 -21.76 5.48 -78.84
CA GLU A 1271 -21.46 5.06 -80.21
C GLU A 1271 -20.95 6.27 -81.03
N ASN A 1272 -20.14 5.97 -82.05
CA ASN A 1272 -19.90 6.75 -83.26
C ASN A 1272 -18.95 7.97 -83.27
N VAL A 1273 -17.86 7.76 -84.02
CA VAL A 1273 -17.34 8.63 -85.10
C VAL A 1273 -16.39 9.79 -84.73
N THR A 1274 -15.09 9.47 -84.92
CA THR A 1274 -13.98 10.27 -85.46
C THR A 1274 -14.18 11.77 -85.76
N ALA A 1275 -13.28 12.60 -85.20
CA ALA A 1275 -12.40 13.50 -85.96
C ALA A 1275 -11.16 13.87 -85.12
#